data_AF-A0A355H3B2-F1
#
_entry.id   AF-A0A355H3B2-F1
#
_cell.length_a   1.000
_cell.length_b   1.000
_cell.length_c   1.000
_cell.angle_alpha   90.00
_cell.angle_beta   90.00
_cell.angle_gamma   90.00
#
_symmetry.space_group_name_H-M   'P 1'
#
loop_
_entity.id
_entity.type
_entity.pdbx_description
1 polymer ?
#
loop_
_entity_poly.entity_id
_entity_poly.type
_entity_poly.pdbx_seq_one_letter_code
_entity_poly.pdbx_strand_id
1 'polypeptide(L)'
;MTTKSKPVGHSDRWVSSALKVNLERTAADVEIPPQYAPFLQIVRGHYGLQKKTRELLTELNHPFVNWEYVLKELKSISIGDFHIYNHHPDGLDALFILLTIYFDVLKSPASDDVKDSAIHYLFDFADAVILQSNEFLERNLSLFPGLIDSFMDLADGKPLFKKCSSYLKRIIRAVVDKQVEISTPAFETLLYQMFRTTYDFWLDQPDPALWLIDERRVGESLNETAYLEMIQPLSHHHFRQLILALEALRPSDGGKDGAHITDFLALPDYFQILDNYLHVAAALEKSEAYAGRHLVKLDFLFGVMSAPGLRDIHASAMREINYSLKLVFQEEKKENLDDFVRKIFGFLKKNASQNEFRGAGIDCIITAAREVFAQNAHPLVETFIDELIAYGFERPEIKGSTTDWQVQVNPEHIRTIRAWLEIIAMKPRWTKKLISALIVNLKIGGIFIRDTDLIQRDISRLLNADIAPAYNLIKQLLRLFPVYFSEIGAEGELRDITTRVDELSCRNDRLIDFFRKQSHVESNSLLVEFTEDIFRFWFSGEKQSIRKHVPGEIYDQVTNEGRYFDGAHRVLVHLFAKVGNKPQKFLEWDTTKITRELSPIQDVSETDKERVSLMIRIYQLMYKKYHPQYFDLLKDLESANAFAAQDILSLKRSLSDKNYYRSLTIILKFLGALKARILSGKETPSFENIYYKRHIAAGIPSMYGTYHEEKFDALGLTLRLESLGGMLFEEQIKSMNLQFITKRTIIKIHTYLWNYLNALDLEGISTEGLVAKVKYVTSALPIKQFSMDQYLDIFRFISKGIQDIIRDYYIDAHSVNLPVIIRQINPQTGETDPEPRQDEFIYQQSENFLRGLISSAFGLQVLDNFVHTVIRTLNAELEKFKDNKRILNLLMDYNPELAVTSIYGKNTKMDNQILLGNKGYFLKKLVSFGFQVPPGFIITTEVFRGYDAVYGYKYIFRDLAARVNKEIDALEKKTGRKFGDRNNPLLLSVRSGATVSLPGMMRSFLNVGINGSIAENLSAKKDFQWAAWDSYRRFLQTWGMFQGLSRDFFDAIMDSFKQKHGVPRKIQFPPDLMKQIALAYKKGILDSGLPLVDDPLRQLRHAILQVFDSWYSEQARIYRHQMHLSDQWGTAVIVQAMVFGNFHERSGSGVIFTRDPKSVSSDVTLYGDFIFGVQGDDIVSGLVETFPISEKQRMAEHRNTGISLEANFPAIYAELVKIAEILIYERGLNHQEIEFTFEGPEKEQLFLLQTRDMDQTKVKSLRRFKDTAS
;
A
#
# COMPACT_ATOMS: atom_id res chain seq x y z
N MET A 1 -4.66 -55.76 44.94
CA MET A 1 -3.22 -55.80 45.28
C MET A 1 -2.62 -54.42 44.98
N THR A 2 -1.79 -53.93 45.91
CA THR A 2 -0.55 -53.11 45.72
C THR A 2 -0.23 -52.55 44.31
N THR A 3 0.30 -51.33 44.15
CA THR A 3 1.10 -50.51 45.10
C THR A 3 1.07 -49.01 44.76
N LYS A 4 1.32 -48.13 45.75
CA LYS A 4 1.63 -46.71 45.53
C LYS A 4 3.09 -46.52 45.07
N SER A 5 3.34 -45.54 44.21
CA SER A 5 4.60 -44.77 44.21
C SER A 5 4.35 -43.29 43.85
N LYS A 6 5.13 -42.43 44.51
CA LYS A 6 5.29 -40.96 44.40
C LYS A 6 6.72 -40.70 44.95
N PRO A 7 7.41 -39.55 44.72
CA PRO A 7 6.98 -38.31 44.06
C PRO A 7 8.05 -37.63 43.13
N VAL A 8 7.76 -36.41 42.67
CA VAL A 8 8.67 -35.36 42.10
C VAL A 8 9.27 -35.61 40.69
N GLY A 9 9.28 -34.66 39.75
CA GLY A 9 8.71 -33.30 39.82
C GLY A 9 8.82 -32.43 38.56
N HIS A 10 8.33 -31.20 38.75
CA HIS A 10 8.35 -29.96 37.96
C HIS A 10 7.89 -29.90 36.49
N SER A 11 7.04 -28.90 36.29
CA SER A 11 6.46 -28.37 35.07
C SER A 11 7.09 -27.02 34.70
N ASP A 12 7.06 -26.65 33.42
CA ASP A 12 7.06 -25.23 33.02
C ASP A 12 5.89 -24.95 32.05
N ARG A 13 4.83 -24.35 32.61
CA ARG A 13 3.79 -23.61 31.87
C ARG A 13 3.79 -22.20 32.42
N TRP A 14 4.05 -21.21 31.56
CA TRP A 14 3.96 -19.80 31.93
C TRP A 14 2.50 -19.33 32.01
N VAL A 15 1.78 -19.85 33.01
CA VAL A 15 0.73 -19.08 33.68
C VAL A 15 1.45 -17.95 34.42
N SER A 16 0.88 -16.74 34.47
CA SER A 16 1.43 -15.69 35.35
C SER A 16 1.56 -16.27 36.75
N SER A 17 2.80 -16.43 37.23
CA SER A 17 3.08 -16.97 38.54
C SER A 17 2.42 -16.11 39.61
N ALA A 18 2.41 -14.79 39.44
CA ALA A 18 1.65 -13.86 40.25
C ALA A 18 0.12 -14.12 40.21
N LEU A 19 -0.50 -14.36 39.05
CA LEU A 19 -1.95 -14.60 38.99
C LEU A 19 -2.34 -15.97 39.57
N LYS A 20 -1.54 -17.02 39.30
CA LYS A 20 -1.79 -18.35 39.87
C LYS A 20 -1.56 -18.36 41.37
N VAL A 21 -0.47 -17.73 41.85
CA VAL A 21 -0.21 -17.53 43.28
C VAL A 21 -1.27 -16.64 43.90
N ASN A 22 -1.81 -15.63 43.20
CA ASN A 22 -2.92 -14.83 43.73
C ASN A 22 -4.19 -15.65 43.83
N LEU A 23 -4.63 -16.36 42.78
CA LEU A 23 -5.84 -17.20 42.85
C LEU A 23 -5.69 -18.36 43.85
N GLU A 24 -4.51 -18.97 43.99
CA GLU A 24 -4.20 -19.98 45.01
C GLU A 24 -4.04 -19.37 46.43
N ARG A 25 -3.74 -18.07 46.56
CA ARG A 25 -3.74 -17.35 47.85
C ARG A 25 -5.11 -16.82 48.26
N THR A 26 -5.91 -16.34 47.31
CA THR A 26 -7.21 -15.71 47.56
C THR A 26 -8.37 -16.69 47.54
N ALA A 27 -8.18 -17.95 47.12
CA ALA A 27 -9.20 -18.97 47.29
C ALA A 27 -9.31 -19.38 48.77
N ALA A 28 -10.31 -18.84 49.48
CA ALA A 28 -10.61 -19.16 50.86
C ALA A 28 -12.12 -19.47 51.04
N ASP A 29 -12.43 -20.50 51.83
CA ASP A 29 -13.79 -20.72 52.33
C ASP A 29 -14.10 -19.67 53.41
N VAL A 30 -14.93 -18.68 53.06
CA VAL A 30 -15.33 -17.61 53.99
C VAL A 30 -16.60 -18.01 54.75
N GLU A 31 -16.45 -18.32 56.03
CA GLU A 31 -17.58 -18.42 56.96
C GLU A 31 -17.95 -17.03 57.51
N ILE A 32 -19.24 -16.67 57.43
CA ILE A 32 -19.74 -15.40 57.98
C ILE A 32 -19.89 -15.57 59.51
N PRO A 33 -19.25 -14.74 60.35
CA PRO A 33 -19.33 -14.86 61.81
C PRO A 33 -20.76 -14.80 62.38
N PRO A 34 -21.09 -15.58 63.44
CA PRO A 34 -22.43 -15.64 64.02
C PRO A 34 -23.00 -14.30 64.48
N GLN A 35 -22.15 -13.31 64.82
CA GLN A 35 -22.56 -11.96 65.23
C GLN A 35 -23.36 -11.21 64.14
N TYR A 36 -23.22 -11.59 62.87
CA TYR A 36 -23.99 -11.00 61.76
C TYR A 36 -25.32 -11.72 61.49
N ALA A 37 -25.68 -12.76 62.26
CA ALA A 37 -26.93 -13.48 62.09
C ALA A 37 -28.20 -12.62 62.23
N PRO A 38 -28.31 -11.66 63.19
CA PRO A 38 -29.47 -10.76 63.27
C PRO A 38 -29.65 -9.93 61.98
N PHE A 39 -28.55 -9.44 61.41
CA PHE A 39 -28.55 -8.63 60.19
C PHE A 39 -29.02 -9.43 58.95
N LEU A 40 -28.64 -10.71 58.86
CA LEU A 40 -29.13 -11.63 57.82
C LEU A 40 -30.57 -12.12 58.05
N GLN A 41 -31.04 -12.14 59.29
CA GLN A 41 -32.39 -12.59 59.66
C GLN A 41 -33.47 -11.60 59.20
N ILE A 42 -33.22 -10.29 59.37
CA ILE A 42 -34.14 -9.21 58.99
C ILE A 42 -34.45 -9.21 57.49
N VAL A 43 -33.44 -9.45 56.66
CA VAL A 43 -33.57 -9.40 55.19
C VAL A 43 -34.08 -10.70 54.57
N ARG A 44 -34.40 -11.72 55.37
CA ARG A 44 -34.79 -13.07 54.90
C ARG A 44 -36.05 -13.11 54.01
N GLY A 45 -36.90 -12.07 54.08
CA GLY A 45 -38.06 -11.90 53.19
C GLY A 45 -37.75 -11.24 51.84
N HIS A 46 -36.54 -10.71 51.63
CA HIS A 46 -36.19 -9.87 50.48
C HIS A 46 -35.01 -10.48 49.69
N TYR A 47 -35.29 -11.37 48.74
CA TYR A 47 -34.26 -12.14 48.01
C TYR A 47 -33.09 -11.30 47.45
N GLY A 48 -33.39 -10.15 46.82
CA GLY A 48 -32.36 -9.27 46.25
C GLY A 48 -31.47 -8.61 47.32
N LEU A 49 -32.06 -8.15 48.43
CA LEU A 49 -31.34 -7.56 49.54
C LEU A 49 -30.56 -8.63 50.32
N GLN A 50 -31.16 -9.79 50.60
CA GLN A 50 -30.50 -10.92 51.23
C GLN A 50 -29.26 -11.39 50.46
N LYS A 51 -29.32 -11.39 49.12
CA LYS A 51 -28.17 -11.66 48.28
C LYS A 51 -27.06 -10.61 48.50
N LYS A 52 -27.38 -9.31 48.36
CA LYS A 52 -26.41 -8.23 48.60
C LYS A 52 -25.79 -8.24 50.00
N THR A 53 -26.62 -8.37 51.04
CA THR A 53 -26.15 -8.44 52.44
C THR A 53 -25.21 -9.62 52.66
N ARG A 54 -25.48 -10.77 52.02
CA ARG A 54 -24.58 -11.91 52.08
C ARG A 54 -23.28 -11.67 51.30
N GLU A 55 -23.34 -11.08 50.11
CA GLU A 55 -22.17 -10.72 49.30
C GLU A 55 -21.26 -9.70 50.03
N LEU A 56 -21.84 -8.66 50.63
CA LEU A 56 -21.14 -7.70 51.50
C LEU A 56 -20.41 -8.41 52.66
N LEU A 57 -21.11 -9.26 53.41
CA LEU A 57 -20.53 -9.97 54.55
C LEU A 57 -19.49 -11.02 54.12
N THR A 58 -19.65 -11.64 52.95
CA THR A 58 -18.63 -12.55 52.39
C THR A 58 -17.37 -11.78 52.00
N GLU A 59 -17.48 -10.63 51.34
CA GLU A 59 -16.30 -9.82 50.99
C GLU A 59 -15.62 -9.24 52.24
N LEU A 60 -16.40 -8.73 53.21
CA LEU A 60 -15.89 -8.15 54.47
C LEU A 60 -15.05 -9.14 55.29
N ASN A 61 -15.41 -10.43 55.28
CA ASN A 61 -14.71 -11.48 56.02
C ASN A 61 -13.71 -12.26 55.14
N HIS A 62 -13.47 -11.81 53.91
CA HIS A 62 -12.49 -12.43 53.01
C HIS A 62 -11.05 -12.11 53.46
N PRO A 63 -10.07 -13.04 53.38
CA PRO A 63 -8.68 -12.75 53.78
C PRO A 63 -7.99 -11.64 52.99
N PHE A 64 -8.55 -11.27 51.83
CA PHE A 64 -8.11 -10.18 50.96
C PHE A 64 -9.32 -9.32 50.59
N VAL A 65 -9.78 -8.49 51.53
CA VAL A 65 -10.99 -7.67 51.40
C VAL A 65 -10.83 -6.58 50.33
N ASN A 66 -11.75 -6.52 49.37
CA ASN A 66 -11.95 -5.36 48.50
C ASN A 66 -12.78 -4.29 49.23
N TRP A 67 -12.10 -3.41 49.96
CA TRP A 67 -12.72 -2.35 50.75
C TRP A 67 -13.57 -1.36 49.95
N GLU A 68 -13.28 -1.15 48.67
CA GLU A 68 -14.09 -0.29 47.79
C GLU A 68 -15.45 -0.94 47.48
N TYR A 69 -15.46 -2.26 47.19
CA TYR A 69 -16.69 -3.03 47.01
C TYR A 69 -17.51 -3.12 48.30
N VAL A 70 -16.85 -3.43 49.43
CA VAL A 70 -17.48 -3.44 50.76
C VAL A 70 -18.15 -2.10 51.04
N LEU A 71 -17.45 -0.99 50.84
CA LEU A 71 -18.01 0.33 51.11
C LEU A 71 -19.19 0.69 50.19
N LYS A 72 -19.12 0.31 48.92
CA LYS A 72 -20.20 0.53 47.94
C LYS A 72 -21.49 -0.20 48.31
N GLU A 73 -21.40 -1.50 48.62
CA GLU A 73 -22.59 -2.26 49.05
C GLU A 73 -23.05 -1.86 50.45
N LEU A 74 -22.12 -1.52 51.37
CA LEU A 74 -22.46 -0.96 52.68
C LEU A 74 -23.29 0.31 52.54
N LYS A 75 -22.89 1.27 51.68
CA LYS A 75 -23.67 2.49 51.38
C LYS A 75 -25.06 2.16 50.80
N SER A 76 -25.13 1.20 49.87
CA SER A 76 -26.41 0.77 49.29
C SER A 76 -27.36 0.28 50.38
N ILE A 77 -26.85 -0.49 51.35
CA ILE A 77 -27.66 -1.16 52.35
C ILE A 77 -27.99 -0.22 53.53
N SER A 78 -27.01 0.56 54.02
CA SER A 78 -27.16 1.42 55.19
C SER A 78 -28.07 2.63 54.94
N ILE A 79 -27.96 3.24 53.76
CA ILE A 79 -28.70 4.46 53.38
C ILE A 79 -29.81 4.13 52.39
N GLY A 80 -29.51 3.37 51.34
CA GLY A 80 -30.48 3.06 50.28
C GLY A 80 -31.63 2.16 50.75
N ASP A 81 -31.33 1.19 51.62
CA ASP A 81 -32.31 0.25 52.19
C ASP A 81 -32.67 0.58 53.66
N PHE A 82 -32.27 1.77 54.18
CA PHE A 82 -32.43 2.19 55.59
C PHE A 82 -33.83 1.92 56.18
N HIS A 83 -34.87 2.25 55.43
CA HIS A 83 -36.27 2.10 55.84
C HIS A 83 -36.62 0.66 56.27
N ILE A 84 -36.02 -0.36 55.63
CA ILE A 84 -36.29 -1.78 55.91
C ILE A 84 -35.77 -2.15 57.30
N TYR A 85 -34.56 -1.70 57.64
CA TYR A 85 -33.97 -1.92 58.96
C TYR A 85 -34.67 -1.11 60.05
N ASN A 86 -35.03 0.15 59.76
CA ASN A 86 -35.69 1.02 60.73
C ASN A 86 -37.01 0.46 61.25
N HIS A 87 -37.86 -0.11 60.38
CA HIS A 87 -39.19 -0.60 60.77
C HIS A 87 -39.18 -2.03 61.36
N HIS A 88 -38.02 -2.69 61.45
CA HIS A 88 -37.95 -4.02 62.05
C HIS A 88 -37.87 -3.93 63.59
N PRO A 89 -38.47 -4.87 64.35
CA PRO A 89 -38.32 -4.94 65.82
C PRO A 89 -36.86 -4.96 66.26
N ASP A 90 -36.08 -5.90 65.73
CA ASP A 90 -34.62 -6.04 65.95
C ASP A 90 -33.77 -5.02 65.14
N GLY A 91 -34.39 -3.94 64.65
CA GLY A 91 -33.75 -2.97 63.76
C GLY A 91 -32.56 -2.24 64.38
N LEU A 92 -32.58 -2.02 65.69
CA LEU A 92 -31.50 -1.33 66.41
C LEU A 92 -30.17 -2.11 66.34
N ASP A 93 -30.21 -3.43 66.50
CA ASP A 93 -29.03 -4.30 66.42
C ASP A 93 -28.43 -4.30 65.01
N ALA A 94 -29.27 -4.25 63.96
CA ALA A 94 -28.82 -4.14 62.58
C ALA A 94 -28.16 -2.79 62.27
N LEU A 95 -28.71 -1.69 62.79
CA LEU A 95 -28.11 -0.36 62.64
C LEU A 95 -26.79 -0.27 63.41
N PHE A 96 -26.67 -0.92 64.58
CA PHE A 96 -25.40 -1.06 65.32
C PHE A 96 -24.36 -1.90 64.57
N ILE A 97 -24.77 -3.01 63.94
CA ILE A 97 -23.89 -3.82 63.08
C ILE A 97 -23.38 -2.99 61.88
N LEU A 98 -24.27 -2.26 61.19
CA LEU A 98 -23.90 -1.36 60.10
C LEU A 98 -22.88 -0.29 60.55
N LEU A 99 -23.13 0.34 61.70
CA LEU A 99 -22.22 1.30 62.32
C LEU A 99 -20.84 0.69 62.61
N THR A 100 -20.81 -0.54 63.14
CA THR A 100 -19.57 -1.28 63.42
C THR A 100 -18.78 -1.53 62.14
N ILE A 101 -19.44 -1.98 61.06
CA ILE A 101 -18.78 -2.25 59.78
C ILE A 101 -18.17 -0.96 59.20
N TYR A 102 -18.83 0.21 59.34
CA TYR A 102 -18.21 1.49 58.95
C TYR A 102 -16.91 1.76 59.70
N PHE A 103 -16.88 1.56 61.02
CA PHE A 103 -15.66 1.73 61.81
C PHE A 103 -14.59 0.68 61.52
N ASP A 104 -14.97 -0.55 61.14
CA ASP A 104 -14.04 -1.58 60.68
C ASP A 104 -13.36 -1.15 59.37
N VAL A 105 -14.10 -0.56 58.42
CA VAL A 105 -13.52 0.05 57.20
C VAL A 105 -12.53 1.17 57.56
N LEU A 106 -12.83 2.02 58.56
CA LEU A 106 -11.92 3.09 58.99
C LEU A 106 -10.67 2.56 59.71
N LYS A 107 -10.78 1.46 60.47
CA LYS A 107 -9.67 0.79 61.17
C LYS A 107 -8.84 -0.12 60.24
N SER A 108 -9.35 -0.43 59.05
CA SER A 108 -8.73 -1.33 58.08
C SER A 108 -7.45 -0.77 57.41
N PRO A 109 -6.68 -1.61 56.69
CA PRO A 109 -5.61 -1.15 55.79
C PRO A 109 -6.13 -0.58 54.43
N ALA A 110 -7.41 -0.18 54.31
CA ALA A 110 -7.92 0.49 53.12
C ALA A 110 -7.18 1.81 52.81
N SER A 111 -7.23 2.23 51.54
CA SER A 111 -6.68 3.52 51.10
C SER A 111 -7.42 4.70 51.73
N ASP A 112 -6.74 5.84 51.82
CA ASP A 112 -7.32 7.04 52.42
C ASP A 112 -8.54 7.57 51.65
N ASP A 113 -8.62 7.39 50.32
CA ASP A 113 -9.80 7.73 49.51
C ASP A 113 -11.04 6.89 49.91
N VAL A 114 -10.85 5.59 50.19
CA VAL A 114 -11.92 4.70 50.68
C VAL A 114 -12.31 5.08 52.10
N LYS A 115 -11.36 5.53 52.94
CA LYS A 115 -11.64 6.00 54.30
C LYS A 115 -12.36 7.36 54.33
N ASP A 116 -11.97 8.32 53.49
CA ASP A 116 -12.67 9.62 53.32
C ASP A 116 -14.12 9.40 52.84
N SER A 117 -14.29 8.49 51.88
CA SER A 117 -15.62 8.03 51.42
C SER A 117 -16.41 7.32 52.54
N ALA A 118 -15.75 6.52 53.39
CA ALA A 118 -16.39 5.84 54.50
C ALA A 118 -16.84 6.81 55.60
N ILE A 119 -16.05 7.84 55.91
CA ILE A 119 -16.46 8.95 56.78
C ILE A 119 -17.68 9.65 56.21
N HIS A 120 -17.65 10.06 54.94
CA HIS A 120 -18.78 10.73 54.29
C HIS A 120 -20.07 9.89 54.37
N TYR A 121 -20.00 8.60 54.05
CA TYR A 121 -21.17 7.72 54.07
C TYR A 121 -21.63 7.36 55.49
N LEU A 122 -20.72 7.30 56.47
CA LEU A 122 -21.06 7.15 57.88
C LEU A 122 -21.83 8.39 58.41
N PHE A 123 -21.44 9.59 58.00
CA PHE A 123 -22.18 10.82 58.32
C PHE A 123 -23.52 10.90 57.58
N ASP A 124 -23.60 10.53 56.30
CA ASP A 124 -24.88 10.41 55.57
C ASP A 124 -25.82 9.37 56.22
N PHE A 125 -25.26 8.28 56.78
CA PHE A 125 -26.02 7.28 57.54
C PHE A 125 -26.50 7.83 58.89
N ALA A 126 -25.68 8.58 59.62
CA ALA A 126 -26.09 9.26 60.85
C ALA A 126 -27.21 10.30 60.59
N ASP A 127 -27.13 11.06 59.50
CA ASP A 127 -28.20 11.95 59.06
C ASP A 127 -29.47 11.18 58.64
N ALA A 128 -29.34 10.02 57.99
CA ALA A 128 -30.48 9.15 57.71
C ALA A 128 -31.16 8.67 59.02
N VAL A 129 -30.37 8.33 60.05
CA VAL A 129 -30.91 7.99 61.38
C VAL A 129 -31.66 9.19 61.99
N ILE A 130 -31.12 10.41 61.98
CA ILE A 130 -31.83 11.56 62.58
C ILE A 130 -33.07 11.96 61.77
N LEU A 131 -32.97 11.99 60.44
CA LEU A 131 -34.00 12.57 59.57
C LEU A 131 -35.10 11.56 59.18
N GLN A 132 -34.78 10.27 59.07
CA GLN A 132 -35.68 9.25 58.51
C GLN A 132 -36.19 8.21 59.53
N SER A 133 -35.70 8.22 60.79
CA SER A 133 -36.20 7.26 61.81
C SER A 133 -37.66 7.47 62.19
N ASN A 134 -38.20 8.68 62.01
CA ASN A 134 -39.58 9.07 62.32
C ASN A 134 -39.98 8.66 63.76
N GLU A 135 -40.99 7.79 63.92
CA GLU A 135 -41.47 7.32 65.24
C GLU A 135 -40.45 6.48 66.01
N PHE A 136 -39.42 5.94 65.34
CA PHE A 136 -38.34 5.16 65.96
C PHE A 136 -37.11 6.01 66.32
N LEU A 137 -37.20 7.34 66.23
CA LEU A 137 -36.06 8.24 66.48
C LEU A 137 -35.49 8.07 67.89
N GLU A 138 -36.32 8.06 68.93
CA GLU A 138 -35.87 7.87 70.32
C GLU A 138 -35.12 6.53 70.52
N ARG A 139 -35.60 5.45 69.89
CA ARG A 139 -34.93 4.14 69.90
C ARG A 139 -33.55 4.22 69.22
N ASN A 140 -33.47 4.81 68.04
CA ASN A 140 -32.24 4.81 67.25
C ASN A 140 -31.20 5.82 67.73
N LEU A 141 -31.61 6.85 68.50
CA LEU A 141 -30.70 7.82 69.10
C LEU A 141 -29.73 7.19 70.11
N SER A 142 -30.05 6.01 70.67
CA SER A 142 -29.12 5.28 71.55
C SER A 142 -27.82 4.81 70.85
N LEU A 143 -27.75 4.89 69.52
CA LEU A 143 -26.54 4.62 68.74
C LEU A 143 -25.50 5.76 68.82
N PHE A 144 -25.94 7.00 69.10
CA PHE A 144 -25.10 8.19 69.01
C PHE A 144 -23.95 8.24 70.03
N PRO A 145 -24.13 7.89 71.32
CA PRO A 145 -23.01 7.87 72.27
C PRO A 145 -21.88 6.94 71.81
N GLY A 146 -22.21 5.70 71.41
CA GLY A 146 -21.20 4.75 70.91
C GLY A 146 -20.55 5.16 69.59
N LEU A 147 -21.27 5.91 68.73
CA LEU A 147 -20.70 6.56 67.55
C LEU A 147 -19.69 7.64 67.95
N ILE A 148 -20.03 8.51 68.90
CA ILE A 148 -19.17 9.61 69.37
C ILE A 148 -17.89 9.05 69.99
N ASP A 149 -18.00 8.09 70.92
CA ASP A 149 -16.84 7.47 71.57
C ASP A 149 -15.92 6.78 70.54
N SER A 150 -16.49 6.04 69.59
CA SER A 150 -15.74 5.37 68.51
C SER A 150 -15.07 6.35 67.55
N PHE A 151 -15.64 7.54 67.32
CA PHE A 151 -14.99 8.62 66.57
C PHE A 151 -13.86 9.26 67.38
N MET A 152 -14.07 9.55 68.66
CA MET A 152 -13.07 10.14 69.57
C MET A 152 -11.79 9.28 69.63
N ASP A 153 -11.93 7.95 69.74
CA ASP A 153 -10.80 7.00 69.72
C ASP A 153 -10.01 7.00 68.40
N LEU A 154 -10.63 7.40 67.29
CA LEU A 154 -10.02 7.38 65.95
C LEU A 154 -9.46 8.75 65.52
N ALA A 155 -10.04 9.83 66.03
CA ALA A 155 -9.90 11.21 65.61
C ALA A 155 -8.50 11.83 65.84
N ASP A 156 -7.72 11.28 66.77
CA ASP A 156 -6.51 11.92 67.31
C ASP A 156 -5.51 12.38 66.22
N GLY A 157 -5.47 13.69 65.99
CA GLY A 157 -4.51 14.39 65.12
C GLY A 157 -4.53 14.08 63.62
N LYS A 158 -5.48 13.27 63.10
CA LYS A 158 -5.39 12.76 61.72
C LYS A 158 -6.03 13.70 60.68
N PRO A 159 -5.33 14.07 59.59
CA PRO A 159 -5.86 14.94 58.53
C PRO A 159 -7.02 14.31 57.73
N LEU A 160 -7.25 13.00 57.89
CA LEU A 160 -8.40 12.27 57.34
C LEU A 160 -9.75 12.88 57.80
N PHE A 161 -9.83 13.43 59.03
CA PHE A 161 -11.08 13.96 59.58
C PHE A 161 -11.35 15.44 59.26
N LYS A 162 -10.52 16.09 58.44
CA LYS A 162 -10.65 17.52 58.07
C LYS A 162 -12.03 17.93 57.53
N LYS A 163 -12.77 17.01 56.89
CA LYS A 163 -14.11 17.27 56.31
C LYS A 163 -15.24 17.18 57.35
N CYS A 164 -14.98 16.64 58.54
CA CYS A 164 -16.00 16.33 59.53
C CYS A 164 -16.68 17.56 60.14
N SER A 165 -16.04 18.74 60.16
CA SER A 165 -16.66 19.99 60.62
C SER A 165 -17.94 20.30 59.83
N SER A 166 -17.93 20.11 58.51
CA SER A 166 -19.11 20.34 57.65
C SER A 166 -20.22 19.32 57.91
N TYR A 167 -19.88 18.03 58.06
CA TYR A 167 -20.85 16.99 58.36
C TYR A 167 -21.46 17.14 59.76
N LEU A 168 -20.65 17.52 60.76
CA LEU A 168 -21.13 17.77 62.12
C LEU A 168 -22.04 18.99 62.21
N LYS A 169 -21.80 20.06 61.44
CA LYS A 169 -22.79 21.16 61.32
C LYS A 169 -24.12 20.71 60.72
N ARG A 170 -24.09 19.80 59.74
CA ARG A 170 -25.32 19.24 59.13
C ARG A 170 -26.12 18.48 60.19
N ILE A 171 -25.45 17.68 61.01
CA ILE A 171 -26.03 17.02 62.19
C ILE A 171 -26.57 18.05 63.20
N ILE A 172 -25.80 19.06 63.63
CA ILE A 172 -26.27 20.08 64.59
C ILE A 172 -27.55 20.76 64.09
N ARG A 173 -27.62 21.13 62.81
CA ARG A 173 -28.85 21.70 62.21
C ARG A 173 -30.02 20.72 62.29
N ALA A 174 -29.83 19.47 61.85
CA ALA A 174 -30.87 18.45 61.91
C ALA A 174 -31.37 18.17 63.34
N VAL A 175 -30.46 18.22 64.32
CA VAL A 175 -30.74 18.04 65.76
C VAL A 175 -31.54 19.22 66.32
N VAL A 176 -31.16 20.46 65.99
CA VAL A 176 -31.89 21.69 66.37
C VAL A 176 -33.28 21.73 65.73
N ASP A 177 -33.38 21.46 64.43
CA ASP A 177 -34.65 21.46 63.68
C ASP A 177 -35.64 20.41 64.18
N LYS A 178 -35.13 19.28 64.72
CA LYS A 178 -35.93 18.19 65.30
C LYS A 178 -36.11 18.29 66.82
N GLN A 179 -35.56 19.33 67.46
CA GLN A 179 -35.59 19.52 68.92
C GLN A 179 -35.06 18.32 69.72
N VAL A 180 -33.99 17.68 69.24
CA VAL A 180 -33.37 16.52 69.89
C VAL A 180 -32.24 16.98 70.83
N GLU A 181 -32.20 16.44 72.04
CA GLU A 181 -31.16 16.76 73.02
C GLU A 181 -29.98 15.78 72.91
N ILE A 182 -28.96 16.13 72.11
CA ILE A 182 -27.71 15.34 71.94
C ILE A 182 -26.50 16.05 72.60
N SER A 183 -26.68 17.21 73.23
CA SER A 183 -25.57 17.96 73.88
C SER A 183 -25.00 17.15 75.04
N THR A 184 -23.82 16.59 74.83
CA THR A 184 -23.03 15.88 75.84
C THR A 184 -21.61 16.44 75.81
N PRO A 185 -20.87 16.44 76.93
CA PRO A 185 -19.48 16.89 76.95
C PRO A 185 -18.59 16.14 75.95
N ALA A 186 -18.88 14.87 75.67
CA ALA A 186 -18.20 14.07 74.64
C ALA A 186 -18.47 14.61 73.22
N PHE A 187 -19.74 14.94 72.90
CA PHE A 187 -20.10 15.53 71.61
C PHE A 187 -19.49 16.93 71.42
N GLU A 188 -19.51 17.77 72.46
CA GLU A 188 -18.89 19.11 72.46
C GLU A 188 -17.36 19.01 72.30
N THR A 189 -16.72 18.01 72.91
CA THR A 189 -15.29 17.73 72.72
C THR A 189 -14.99 17.26 71.29
N LEU A 190 -15.83 16.39 70.71
CA LEU A 190 -15.70 15.96 69.32
C LEU A 190 -15.85 17.15 68.35
N LEU A 191 -16.82 18.04 68.58
CA LEU A 191 -16.98 19.27 67.80
C LEU A 191 -15.73 20.14 67.86
N TYR A 192 -15.21 20.41 69.06
CA TYR A 192 -13.97 21.16 69.25
C TYR A 192 -12.79 20.51 68.49
N GLN A 193 -12.59 19.20 68.61
CA GLN A 193 -11.52 18.49 67.92
C GLN A 193 -11.67 18.56 66.39
N MET A 194 -12.86 18.34 65.84
CA MET A 194 -13.06 18.28 64.38
C MET A 194 -12.92 19.66 63.72
N PHE A 195 -13.39 20.74 64.36
CA PHE A 195 -13.10 22.10 63.88
C PHE A 195 -11.61 22.43 64.02
N ARG A 196 -10.95 21.98 65.10
CA ARG A 196 -9.50 22.19 65.29
C ARG A 196 -8.70 21.50 64.18
N THR A 197 -8.96 20.22 63.90
CA THR A 197 -8.37 19.47 62.78
C THR A 197 -8.64 20.13 61.43
N THR A 198 -9.83 20.75 61.24
CA THR A 198 -10.15 21.51 60.02
C THR A 198 -9.23 22.73 59.87
N TYR A 199 -9.05 23.53 60.92
CA TYR A 199 -8.24 24.76 60.85
C TYR A 199 -6.73 24.48 60.82
N ASP A 200 -6.24 23.50 61.58
CA ASP A 200 -4.83 23.10 61.51
C ASP A 200 -4.50 22.55 60.10
N PHE A 201 -5.39 21.77 59.47
CA PHE A 201 -5.23 21.35 58.07
C PHE A 201 -5.10 22.53 57.08
N TRP A 202 -5.86 23.62 57.29
CA TRP A 202 -5.77 24.82 56.45
C TRP A 202 -4.52 25.66 56.72
N LEU A 203 -4.00 25.66 57.95
CA LEU A 203 -2.70 26.25 58.28
C LEU A 203 -1.51 25.46 57.68
N ASP A 204 -1.67 24.15 57.46
CA ASP A 204 -0.70 23.33 56.73
C ASP A 204 -0.73 23.54 55.19
N GLN A 205 -1.74 24.25 54.65
CA GLN A 205 -1.79 24.62 53.22
C GLN A 205 -1.05 25.94 52.94
N PRO A 206 -0.54 26.17 51.72
CA PRO A 206 0.11 27.44 51.35
C PRO A 206 -0.82 28.65 51.52
N ASP A 207 -0.40 29.68 52.27
CA ASP A 207 -1.21 30.88 52.51
C ASP A 207 -1.47 31.67 51.20
N PRO A 208 -2.74 31.86 50.79
CA PRO A 208 -3.07 32.59 49.56
C PRO A 208 -2.67 34.07 49.58
N ALA A 209 -2.46 34.66 50.77
CA ALA A 209 -1.94 36.01 50.91
C ALA A 209 -0.51 36.17 50.37
N LEU A 210 0.25 35.06 50.25
CA LEU A 210 1.62 35.06 49.72
C LEU A 210 1.69 34.78 48.22
N TRP A 211 0.58 34.40 47.55
CA TRP A 211 0.61 33.99 46.14
C TRP A 211 0.84 35.14 45.15
N LEU A 212 0.61 36.40 45.55
CA LEU A 212 0.81 37.57 44.68
C LEU A 212 2.26 38.11 44.68
N ILE A 213 3.22 37.37 45.25
CA ILE A 213 4.58 37.88 45.54
C ILE A 213 5.66 37.17 44.70
N ASP A 214 5.46 37.04 43.38
CA ASP A 214 6.60 36.97 42.44
C ASP A 214 6.21 37.24 40.97
N GLU A 215 6.18 38.52 40.58
CA GLU A 215 6.60 38.99 39.23
C GLU A 215 6.59 40.52 39.19
N ARG A 216 7.76 41.15 39.46
CA ARG A 216 7.93 42.60 39.29
C ARG A 216 7.95 42.99 37.81
N ARG A 217 6.77 43.06 37.18
CA ARG A 217 6.59 43.81 35.92
C ARG A 217 6.92 45.28 36.19
N VAL A 218 8.04 45.73 35.63
CA VAL A 218 8.60 47.07 35.89
C VAL A 218 7.63 48.15 35.40
N GLY A 219 6.95 48.81 36.35
CA GLY A 219 6.19 50.05 36.10
C GLY A 219 4.70 50.04 36.47
N GLU A 220 4.11 48.92 36.91
CA GLU A 220 2.69 48.88 37.31
C GLU A 220 2.51 48.56 38.79
N SER A 221 1.98 49.51 39.57
CA SER A 221 1.57 49.28 40.95
C SER A 221 0.24 48.53 40.98
N LEU A 222 0.28 47.26 41.41
CA LEU A 222 -0.92 46.52 41.79
C LEU A 222 -1.46 47.07 43.12
N ASN A 223 -2.78 47.07 43.29
CA ASN A 223 -3.42 47.50 44.53
C ASN A 223 -3.36 46.35 45.55
N GLU A 224 -2.18 46.09 46.11
CA GLU A 224 -1.92 44.97 47.05
C GLU A 224 -2.92 44.94 48.22
N THR A 225 -3.33 46.12 48.71
CA THR A 225 -4.36 46.27 49.75
C THR A 225 -5.70 45.62 49.38
N ALA A 226 -6.20 45.83 48.15
CA ALA A 226 -7.46 45.26 47.71
C ALA A 226 -7.41 43.73 47.56
N TYR A 227 -6.26 43.16 47.18
CA TYR A 227 -6.06 41.70 47.12
C TYR A 227 -6.09 41.09 48.52
N LEU A 228 -5.34 41.69 49.46
CA LEU A 228 -5.27 41.22 50.84
C LEU A 228 -6.61 41.34 51.58
N GLU A 229 -7.42 42.37 51.29
CA GLU A 229 -8.80 42.48 51.81
C GLU A 229 -9.69 41.33 51.32
N MET A 230 -9.62 40.96 50.04
CA MET A 230 -10.42 39.86 49.48
C MET A 230 -9.98 38.48 49.98
N ILE A 231 -8.68 38.29 50.23
CA ILE A 231 -8.11 37.02 50.72
C ILE A 231 -8.09 36.91 52.24
N GLN A 232 -8.38 37.99 52.98
CA GLN A 232 -8.40 37.98 54.44
C GLN A 232 -9.12 36.74 55.04
N PRO A 233 -10.30 36.29 54.55
CA PRO A 233 -11.02 35.12 55.06
C PRO A 233 -10.31 33.76 54.84
N LEU A 234 -9.26 33.71 54.01
CA LEU A 234 -8.47 32.52 53.68
C LEU A 234 -7.01 32.61 54.18
N SER A 235 -6.64 33.73 54.80
CA SER A 235 -5.27 33.96 55.29
C SER A 235 -4.95 33.12 56.53
N HIS A 236 -3.68 32.75 56.72
CA HIS A 236 -3.25 32.08 57.97
C HIS A 236 -3.49 32.94 59.21
N HIS A 237 -3.47 34.27 59.05
CA HIS A 237 -3.83 35.20 60.12
C HIS A 237 -5.29 35.01 60.56
N HIS A 238 -6.23 34.85 59.62
CA HIS A 238 -7.62 34.60 59.96
C HIS A 238 -7.84 33.20 60.55
N PHE A 239 -7.21 32.15 60.03
CA PHE A 239 -7.30 30.82 60.65
C PHE A 239 -6.78 30.80 62.08
N ARG A 240 -5.72 31.57 62.41
CA ARG A 240 -5.26 31.75 63.80
C ARG A 240 -6.29 32.50 64.67
N GLN A 241 -7.03 33.47 64.12
CA GLN A 241 -8.14 34.12 64.84
C GLN A 241 -9.33 33.16 65.07
N LEU A 242 -9.67 32.34 64.08
CA LEU A 242 -10.71 31.30 64.21
C LEU A 242 -10.32 30.23 65.23
N ILE A 243 -9.03 29.89 65.33
CA ILE A 243 -8.48 29.03 66.39
C ILE A 243 -8.66 29.67 67.78
N LEU A 244 -8.35 30.96 67.94
CA LEU A 244 -8.57 31.65 69.23
C LEU A 244 -10.06 31.73 69.60
N ALA A 245 -10.95 31.89 68.61
CA ALA A 245 -12.41 31.83 68.82
C ALA A 245 -12.87 30.40 69.19
N LEU A 246 -12.28 29.36 68.59
CA LEU A 246 -12.54 27.96 68.91
C LEU A 246 -12.01 27.56 70.30
N GLU A 247 -10.86 28.11 70.72
CA GLU A 247 -10.29 27.91 72.06
C GLU A 247 -11.20 28.50 73.16
N ALA A 248 -11.97 29.55 72.87
CA ALA A 248 -13.00 30.07 73.77
C ALA A 248 -14.24 29.16 73.88
N LEU A 249 -14.46 28.25 72.93
CA LEU A 249 -15.53 27.23 72.96
C LEU A 249 -15.03 25.86 73.46
N ARG A 250 -13.80 25.78 73.97
CA ARG A 250 -13.23 24.53 74.48
C ARG A 250 -13.99 24.04 75.72
N PRO A 251 -14.45 22.78 75.77
CA PRO A 251 -15.05 22.21 76.98
C PRO A 251 -14.08 22.29 78.16
N SER A 252 -14.55 22.81 79.29
CA SER A 252 -13.76 22.96 80.51
C SER A 252 -14.11 21.88 81.54
N ASP A 253 -13.10 21.24 82.13
CA ASP A 253 -13.28 20.26 83.19
C ASP A 253 -13.85 20.92 84.47
N GLY A 254 -15.18 21.00 84.55
CA GLY A 254 -15.92 21.39 85.77
C GLY A 254 -16.55 22.79 85.80
N GLY A 255 -16.63 23.52 84.67
CA GLY A 255 -17.27 24.84 84.58
C GLY A 255 -18.77 24.81 84.24
N LYS A 256 -19.56 25.74 84.81
CA LYS A 256 -21.04 25.78 84.66
C LYS A 256 -21.60 26.62 83.51
N ASP A 257 -20.74 27.27 82.73
CA ASP A 257 -21.10 27.98 81.50
C ASP A 257 -20.55 27.19 80.31
N GLY A 258 -21.35 26.27 79.78
CA GLY A 258 -21.00 25.47 78.60
C GLY A 258 -21.27 26.25 77.32
N ALA A 259 -20.37 26.15 76.34
CA ALA A 259 -20.60 26.64 74.99
C ALA A 259 -21.82 25.92 74.39
N HIS A 260 -22.77 26.65 73.81
CA HIS A 260 -23.91 25.99 73.18
C HIS A 260 -23.47 25.39 71.84
N ILE A 261 -23.91 24.17 71.52
CA ILE A 261 -23.60 23.51 70.22
C ILE A 261 -23.98 24.36 69.00
N THR A 262 -24.89 25.33 69.16
CA THR A 262 -25.24 26.34 68.15
C THR A 262 -24.11 27.31 67.81
N ASP A 263 -23.19 27.57 68.73
CA ASP A 263 -22.10 28.54 68.54
C ASP A 263 -21.10 28.06 67.47
N PHE A 264 -20.92 26.73 67.37
CA PHE A 264 -20.17 26.08 66.29
C PHE A 264 -20.79 26.26 64.90
N LEU A 265 -22.08 26.64 64.79
CA LEU A 265 -22.69 26.93 63.49
C LEU A 265 -22.19 28.26 62.88
N ALA A 266 -21.71 29.19 63.71
CA ALA A 266 -21.20 30.49 63.31
C ALA A 266 -19.74 30.46 62.81
N LEU A 267 -18.95 29.49 63.30
CA LEU A 267 -17.59 29.20 62.83
C LEU A 267 -17.62 28.60 61.41
N PRO A 268 -16.75 28.97 60.45
CA PRO A 268 -16.75 28.38 59.11
C PRO A 268 -16.27 26.92 59.11
N ASP A 269 -16.88 26.07 58.27
CA ASP A 269 -16.50 24.66 58.12
C ASP A 269 -15.65 24.39 56.87
N TYR A 270 -15.17 23.15 56.70
CA TYR A 270 -14.29 22.74 55.61
C TYR A 270 -14.81 23.16 54.22
N PHE A 271 -16.02 22.78 53.85
CA PHE A 271 -16.59 23.11 52.53
C PHE A 271 -16.88 24.60 52.39
N GLN A 272 -17.29 25.31 53.45
CA GLN A 272 -17.43 26.78 53.39
C GLN A 272 -16.10 27.50 53.13
N ILE A 273 -15.01 27.03 53.73
CA ILE A 273 -13.65 27.56 53.49
C ILE A 273 -13.20 27.23 52.07
N LEU A 274 -13.48 26.01 51.61
CA LEU A 274 -13.17 25.54 50.26
C LEU A 274 -13.90 26.36 49.18
N ASP A 275 -15.21 26.59 49.33
CA ASP A 275 -16.02 27.41 48.42
C ASP A 275 -15.54 28.87 48.37
N ASN A 276 -15.04 29.40 49.49
CA ASN A 276 -14.51 30.77 49.55
C ASN A 276 -13.31 30.99 48.61
N TYR A 277 -12.52 29.97 48.25
CA TYR A 277 -11.51 30.12 47.20
C TYR A 277 -12.12 30.48 45.84
N LEU A 278 -13.24 29.85 45.47
CA LEU A 278 -13.95 30.17 44.22
C LEU A 278 -14.69 31.51 44.33
N HIS A 279 -15.19 31.88 45.52
CA HIS A 279 -15.74 33.22 45.76
C HIS A 279 -14.67 34.31 45.61
N VAL A 280 -13.45 34.11 46.10
CA VAL A 280 -12.33 35.04 45.89
C VAL A 280 -12.01 35.19 44.41
N ALA A 281 -11.93 34.08 43.65
CA ALA A 281 -11.72 34.15 42.20
C ALA A 281 -12.82 34.97 41.48
N ALA A 282 -14.08 34.85 41.91
CA ALA A 282 -15.20 35.63 41.38
C ALA A 282 -15.24 37.09 41.89
N ALA A 283 -14.69 37.38 43.07
CA ALA A 283 -14.55 38.73 43.62
C ALA A 283 -13.43 39.51 42.91
N LEU A 284 -12.31 38.85 42.60
CA LEU A 284 -11.22 39.42 41.81
C LEU A 284 -11.70 39.86 40.41
N GLU A 285 -12.58 39.09 39.76
CA GLU A 285 -13.21 39.44 38.48
C GLU A 285 -14.12 40.69 38.57
N LYS A 286 -14.89 40.81 39.65
CA LYS A 286 -15.88 41.89 39.84
C LYS A 286 -15.30 43.15 40.48
N SER A 287 -14.02 43.12 40.88
CA SER A 287 -13.35 44.21 41.59
C SER A 287 -13.08 45.40 40.67
N GLU A 288 -13.52 46.61 41.07
CA GLU A 288 -13.11 47.84 40.39
C GLU A 288 -11.59 48.04 40.40
N ALA A 289 -10.87 47.49 41.41
CA ALA A 289 -9.41 47.56 41.49
C ALA A 289 -8.68 46.67 40.47
N TYR A 290 -9.35 45.67 39.89
CA TYR A 290 -8.81 44.74 38.88
C TYR A 290 -9.63 44.71 37.59
N ALA A 291 -10.51 45.69 37.37
CA ALA A 291 -11.28 45.82 36.15
C ALA A 291 -10.34 45.89 34.93
N GLY A 292 -10.48 44.94 34.00
CA GLY A 292 -9.61 44.82 32.83
C GLY A 292 -8.23 44.18 33.11
N ARG A 293 -8.08 43.42 34.22
CA ARG A 293 -6.82 42.78 34.64
C ARG A 293 -7.02 41.32 35.11
N HIS A 294 -7.65 40.48 34.29
CA HIS A 294 -8.01 39.11 34.67
C HIS A 294 -6.81 38.17 34.91
N LEU A 295 -5.58 38.59 34.58
CA LEU A 295 -4.35 37.84 34.89
C LEU A 295 -4.21 37.58 36.40
N VAL A 296 -4.68 38.51 37.26
CA VAL A 296 -4.66 38.35 38.73
C VAL A 296 -5.57 37.18 39.18
N LYS A 297 -6.75 37.04 38.58
CA LYS A 297 -7.65 35.90 38.83
C LYS A 297 -7.00 34.59 38.36
N LEU A 298 -6.36 34.61 37.18
CA LEU A 298 -5.73 33.43 36.60
C LEU A 298 -4.55 32.93 37.45
N ASP A 299 -3.68 33.84 37.93
CA ASP A 299 -2.56 33.49 38.81
C ASP A 299 -3.02 32.99 40.18
N PHE A 300 -4.09 33.57 40.74
CA PHE A 300 -4.73 33.02 41.94
C PHE A 300 -5.25 31.58 41.72
N LEU A 301 -5.90 31.31 40.58
CA LEU A 301 -6.37 29.96 40.22
C LEU A 301 -5.22 28.97 39.96
N PHE A 302 -4.08 29.43 39.44
CA PHE A 302 -2.87 28.61 39.36
C PHE A 302 -2.31 28.29 40.76
N GLY A 303 -2.42 29.21 41.72
CA GLY A 303 -2.16 28.96 43.14
C GLY A 303 -3.08 27.88 43.72
N VAL A 304 -4.39 27.97 43.48
CA VAL A 304 -5.39 26.96 43.89
C VAL A 304 -5.02 25.57 43.39
N MET A 305 -4.69 25.44 42.10
CA MET A 305 -4.29 24.19 41.46
C MET A 305 -2.94 23.65 41.97
N SER A 306 -2.06 24.52 42.47
CA SER A 306 -0.75 24.15 43.02
C SER A 306 -0.81 23.67 44.48
N ALA A 307 -1.90 23.94 45.20
CA ALA A 307 -2.08 23.54 46.59
C ALA A 307 -2.70 22.12 46.70
N PRO A 308 -2.00 21.12 47.29
CA PRO A 308 -2.50 19.75 47.36
C PRO A 308 -3.82 19.59 48.13
N GLY A 309 -4.04 20.42 49.16
CA GLY A 309 -5.26 20.39 49.97
C GLY A 309 -6.53 20.89 49.27
N LEU A 310 -6.42 21.47 48.07
CA LEU A 310 -7.54 22.03 47.30
C LEU A 310 -8.07 21.09 46.19
N ARG A 311 -7.62 19.83 46.16
CA ARG A 311 -8.00 18.83 45.12
C ARG A 311 -9.51 18.75 44.88
N ASP A 312 -10.32 18.86 45.92
CA ASP A 312 -11.79 18.81 45.84
C ASP A 312 -12.40 19.93 44.94
N ILE A 313 -11.71 21.06 44.72
CA ILE A 313 -12.15 22.13 43.78
C ILE A 313 -11.33 22.24 42.49
N HIS A 314 -10.27 21.45 42.31
CA HIS A 314 -9.40 21.55 41.12
C HIS A 314 -10.18 21.41 39.80
N ALA A 315 -11.20 20.54 39.74
CA ALA A 315 -12.08 20.40 38.56
C ALA A 315 -12.95 21.65 38.27
N SER A 316 -13.25 22.46 39.29
CA SER A 316 -13.96 23.74 39.15
C SER A 316 -12.99 24.86 38.81
N ALA A 317 -11.84 24.93 39.50
CA ALA A 317 -10.77 25.88 39.21
C ALA A 317 -10.27 25.74 37.77
N MET A 318 -10.14 24.53 37.23
CA MET A 318 -9.72 24.29 35.85
C MET A 318 -10.74 24.79 34.80
N ARG A 319 -12.04 24.77 35.11
CA ARG A 319 -13.09 25.37 34.28
C ARG A 319 -13.03 26.90 34.31
N GLU A 320 -12.80 27.48 35.49
CA GLU A 320 -12.59 28.92 35.66
C GLU A 320 -11.30 29.40 34.99
N ILE A 321 -10.23 28.60 35.00
CA ILE A 321 -8.99 28.85 34.24
C ILE A 321 -9.32 28.94 32.75
N ASN A 322 -9.99 27.94 32.17
CA ASN A 322 -10.35 27.93 30.75
C ASN A 322 -11.17 29.16 30.33
N TYR A 323 -12.13 29.58 31.16
CA TYR A 323 -12.89 30.82 30.94
C TYR A 323 -12.00 32.06 31.03
N SER A 324 -11.15 32.15 32.06
CA SER A 324 -10.30 33.31 32.32
C SER A 324 -9.20 33.50 31.25
N LEU A 325 -8.67 32.42 30.68
CA LEU A 325 -7.69 32.46 29.58
C LEU A 325 -8.16 33.37 28.43
N LYS A 326 -9.44 33.25 28.06
CA LYS A 326 -10.04 34.04 26.97
C LYS A 326 -10.01 35.54 27.25
N LEU A 327 -10.28 35.95 28.48
CA LEU A 327 -10.29 37.35 28.88
C LEU A 327 -8.86 37.91 28.92
N VAL A 328 -7.91 37.15 29.47
CA VAL A 328 -6.50 37.58 29.56
C VAL A 328 -5.88 37.77 28.17
N PHE A 329 -6.16 36.90 27.19
CA PHE A 329 -5.66 37.09 25.81
C PHE A 329 -6.19 38.35 25.10
N GLN A 330 -7.26 38.97 25.61
CA GLN A 330 -7.84 40.20 25.05
C GLN A 330 -7.33 41.47 25.75
N GLU A 331 -6.86 41.34 26.98
CA GLU A 331 -6.37 42.44 27.84
C GLU A 331 -4.85 42.58 27.84
N GLU A 332 -4.13 41.46 27.70
CA GLU A 332 -2.67 41.41 27.83
C GLU A 332 -1.97 42.11 26.65
N LYS A 333 -0.89 42.84 26.95
CA LYS A 333 -0.12 43.58 25.94
C LYS A 333 0.52 42.60 24.96
N LYS A 334 0.47 42.92 23.65
CA LYS A 334 0.99 42.06 22.57
C LYS A 334 2.44 41.60 22.76
N GLU A 335 3.27 42.43 23.36
CA GLU A 335 4.69 42.16 23.66
C GLU A 335 4.89 41.04 24.70
N ASN A 336 3.89 40.78 25.55
CA ASN A 336 3.96 39.79 26.63
C ASN A 336 3.27 38.45 26.28
N LEU A 337 2.63 38.34 25.11
CA LEU A 337 1.79 37.18 24.79
C LEU A 337 2.60 35.89 24.62
N ASP A 338 3.84 35.97 24.12
CA ASP A 338 4.73 34.81 24.01
C ASP A 338 5.08 34.22 25.38
N ASP A 339 5.45 35.06 26.36
CA ASP A 339 5.73 34.61 27.73
C ASP A 339 4.46 34.09 28.42
N PHE A 340 3.31 34.70 28.14
CA PHE A 340 2.02 34.22 28.64
C PHE A 340 1.68 32.81 28.11
N VAL A 341 1.89 32.55 26.81
CA VAL A 341 1.74 31.20 26.23
C VAL A 341 2.66 30.18 26.92
N ARG A 342 3.93 30.53 27.19
CA ARG A 342 4.86 29.68 27.94
C ARG A 342 4.39 29.43 29.37
N LYS A 343 3.87 30.46 30.06
CA LYS A 343 3.32 30.35 31.42
C LYS A 343 2.13 29.36 31.47
N ILE A 344 1.23 29.41 30.48
CA ILE A 344 0.11 28.46 30.35
C ILE A 344 0.63 27.03 30.17
N PHE A 345 1.52 26.78 29.20
CA PHE A 345 2.02 25.42 28.96
C PHE A 345 2.88 24.88 30.11
N GLY A 346 3.64 25.75 30.79
CA GLY A 346 4.36 25.41 32.02
C GLY A 346 3.42 24.99 33.15
N PHE A 347 2.30 25.70 33.33
CA PHE A 347 1.24 25.32 34.26
C PHE A 347 0.59 23.97 33.88
N LEU A 348 0.18 23.81 32.62
CA LEU A 348 -0.46 22.57 32.13
C LEU A 348 0.47 21.36 32.29
N LYS A 349 1.77 21.53 32.04
CA LYS A 349 2.78 20.47 32.13
C LYS A 349 3.04 20.02 33.57
N LYS A 350 3.02 20.94 34.54
CA LYS A 350 3.13 20.59 35.98
C LYS A 350 1.98 19.69 36.45
N ASN A 351 0.78 19.90 35.91
CA ASN A 351 -0.44 19.17 36.31
C ASN A 351 -0.78 17.97 35.40
N ALA A 352 -0.02 17.72 34.32
CA ALA A 352 -0.30 16.65 33.35
C ALA A 352 -0.21 15.21 33.93
N SER A 353 0.47 15.04 35.07
CA SER A 353 0.54 13.76 35.80
C SER A 353 -0.78 13.36 36.44
N GLN A 354 -1.70 14.30 36.65
CA GLN A 354 -3.03 14.05 37.23
C GLN A 354 -4.00 13.65 36.12
N ASN A 355 -4.25 12.34 35.98
CA ASN A 355 -5.12 11.78 34.94
C ASN A 355 -6.53 12.41 34.90
N GLU A 356 -7.04 12.87 36.05
CA GLU A 356 -8.36 13.49 36.21
C GLU A 356 -8.52 14.85 35.50
N PHE A 357 -7.43 15.56 35.16
CA PHE A 357 -7.49 16.89 34.53
C PHE A 357 -7.00 16.96 33.09
N ARG A 358 -6.47 15.87 32.51
CA ARG A 358 -5.91 15.86 31.15
C ARG A 358 -6.89 16.39 30.10
N GLY A 359 -8.14 15.92 30.14
CA GLY A 359 -9.18 16.36 29.22
C GLY A 359 -9.50 17.86 29.30
N ALA A 360 -9.51 18.43 30.51
CA ALA A 360 -9.71 19.87 30.71
C ALA A 360 -8.48 20.69 30.27
N GLY A 361 -7.27 20.11 30.40
CA GLY A 361 -6.04 20.67 29.81
C GLY A 361 -6.13 20.80 28.30
N ILE A 362 -6.68 19.81 27.60
CA ILE A 362 -6.90 19.86 26.14
C ILE A 362 -7.90 20.98 25.78
N ASP A 363 -8.95 21.19 26.57
CA ASP A 363 -9.90 22.29 26.33
C ASP A 363 -9.22 23.67 26.48
N CYS A 364 -8.37 23.85 27.50
CA CYS A 364 -7.55 25.06 27.67
C CYS A 364 -6.61 25.30 26.48
N ILE A 365 -6.00 24.24 25.93
CA ILE A 365 -5.14 24.32 24.73
C ILE A 365 -5.94 24.79 23.52
N ILE A 366 -7.16 24.28 23.31
CA ILE A 366 -8.03 24.71 22.20
C ILE A 366 -8.44 26.18 22.37
N THR A 367 -8.83 26.60 23.58
CA THR A 367 -9.17 28.01 23.86
C THR A 367 -7.98 28.93 23.60
N ALA A 368 -6.80 28.59 24.13
CA ALA A 368 -5.57 29.36 23.90
C ALA A 368 -5.21 29.42 22.41
N ALA A 369 -5.35 28.32 21.66
CA ALA A 369 -5.14 28.31 20.22
C ALA A 369 -6.08 29.29 19.48
N ARG A 370 -7.38 29.27 19.80
CA ARG A 370 -8.36 30.14 19.14
C ARG A 370 -8.01 31.61 19.33
N GLU A 371 -7.65 32.03 20.54
CA GLU A 371 -7.28 33.42 20.83
C GLU A 371 -5.89 33.79 20.22
N VAL A 372 -4.88 32.90 20.30
CA VAL A 372 -3.56 33.11 19.66
C VAL A 372 -3.69 33.29 18.14
N PHE A 373 -4.51 32.47 17.47
CA PHE A 373 -4.71 32.57 16.02
C PHE A 373 -5.55 33.81 15.66
N ALA A 374 -6.44 34.27 16.54
CA ALA A 374 -7.19 35.52 16.36
C ALA A 374 -6.29 36.77 16.38
N GLN A 375 -5.16 36.75 17.11
CA GLN A 375 -4.16 37.83 17.08
C GLN A 375 -3.47 37.99 15.71
N ASN A 376 -3.57 36.98 14.83
CA ASN A 376 -3.02 36.97 13.46
C ASN A 376 -1.51 37.28 13.39
N ALA A 377 -0.75 36.88 14.41
CA ALA A 377 0.70 37.08 14.52
C ALA A 377 1.43 35.73 14.36
N HIS A 378 2.18 35.56 13.25
CA HIS A 378 2.88 34.30 12.95
C HIS A 378 3.89 33.87 14.03
N PRO A 379 4.74 34.76 14.61
CA PRO A 379 5.71 34.33 15.62
C PRO A 379 5.04 33.77 16.89
N LEU A 380 3.95 34.39 17.35
CA LEU A 380 3.18 33.91 18.50
C LEU A 380 2.54 32.54 18.23
N VAL A 381 2.07 32.31 17.00
CA VAL A 381 1.57 31.00 16.55
C VAL A 381 2.70 29.96 16.50
N GLU A 382 3.92 30.32 16.10
CA GLU A 382 5.08 29.43 16.16
C GLU A 382 5.47 29.09 17.61
N THR A 383 5.52 30.08 18.52
CA THR A 383 5.73 29.84 19.96
C THR A 383 4.67 28.89 20.53
N PHE A 384 3.40 29.12 20.22
CA PHE A 384 2.30 28.24 20.65
C PHE A 384 2.43 26.80 20.12
N ILE A 385 2.80 26.63 18.83
CA ILE A 385 3.01 25.31 18.24
C ILE A 385 4.20 24.60 18.90
N ASP A 386 5.28 25.32 19.20
CA ASP A 386 6.48 24.75 19.81
C ASP A 386 6.22 24.29 21.25
N GLU A 387 5.51 25.08 22.04
CA GLU A 387 5.08 24.68 23.39
C GLU A 387 4.05 23.53 23.35
N LEU A 388 3.13 23.50 22.38
CA LEU A 388 2.19 22.39 22.18
C LEU A 388 2.91 21.08 21.82
N ILE A 389 3.94 21.14 20.96
CA ILE A 389 4.76 19.97 20.64
C ILE A 389 5.60 19.55 21.86
N ALA A 390 6.10 20.50 22.65
CA ALA A 390 6.89 20.22 23.87
C ALA A 390 6.05 19.72 25.07
N TYR A 391 4.75 20.01 25.08
CA TYR A 391 3.77 19.47 26.03
C TYR A 391 3.57 17.96 25.84
N GLY A 392 3.42 17.52 24.59
CA GLY A 392 3.31 16.10 24.22
C GLY A 392 1.96 15.72 23.62
N PHE A 393 1.76 14.42 23.39
CA PHE A 393 0.61 13.87 22.67
C PHE A 393 0.11 12.57 23.29
N GLU A 394 -1.19 12.47 23.55
CA GLU A 394 -1.85 11.29 24.12
C GLU A 394 -1.90 10.14 23.12
N ARG A 395 -1.30 9.00 23.48
CA ARG A 395 -1.18 7.79 22.64
C ARG A 395 -2.25 6.76 22.97
N PRO A 396 -2.56 5.81 22.08
CA PRO A 396 -3.67 4.89 22.29
C PRO A 396 -3.45 3.90 23.44
N GLU A 397 -2.21 3.55 23.79
CA GLU A 397 -1.88 2.65 24.93
C GLU A 397 -2.73 1.37 25.00
N ILE A 398 -2.86 0.65 23.87
CA ILE A 398 -3.76 -0.52 23.76
C ILE A 398 -3.32 -1.63 24.73
N LYS A 399 -4.20 -2.02 25.66
CA LYS A 399 -3.94 -3.02 26.71
C LYS A 399 -4.69 -4.36 26.51
N GLY A 400 -5.36 -4.53 25.37
CA GLY A 400 -6.17 -5.71 25.03
C GLY A 400 -7.66 -5.53 25.32
N SER A 401 -8.42 -6.63 25.35
CA SER A 401 -9.89 -6.60 25.46
C SER A 401 -10.39 -6.89 26.89
N THR A 402 -11.43 -6.19 27.35
CA THR A 402 -12.07 -6.41 28.67
C THR A 402 -12.97 -7.66 28.70
N THR A 403 -13.44 -8.03 29.90
CA THR A 403 -14.52 -9.01 30.12
C THR A 403 -15.84 -8.62 29.44
N ASP A 404 -16.10 -7.32 29.27
CA ASP A 404 -17.24 -6.78 28.51
C ASP A 404 -16.97 -6.70 26.99
N TRP A 405 -15.86 -7.29 26.54
CA TRP A 405 -15.43 -7.37 25.15
C TRP A 405 -15.15 -5.99 24.53
N GLN A 406 -14.70 -5.01 25.33
CA GLN A 406 -14.27 -3.70 24.83
C GLN A 406 -12.74 -3.62 24.69
N VAL A 407 -12.23 -2.97 23.64
CA VAL A 407 -10.80 -2.66 23.53
C VAL A 407 -10.39 -1.58 24.54
N GLN A 408 -9.43 -1.91 25.41
CA GLN A 408 -8.84 -0.99 26.37
C GLN A 408 -7.86 -0.05 25.66
N VAL A 409 -8.19 1.23 25.64
CA VAL A 409 -7.47 2.32 24.97
C VAL A 409 -7.52 3.57 25.84
N ASN A 410 -6.50 4.43 25.75
CA ASN A 410 -6.51 5.76 26.36
C ASN A 410 -7.66 6.62 25.78
N PRO A 411 -8.62 7.09 26.60
CA PRO A 411 -9.75 7.89 26.11
C PRO A 411 -9.33 9.25 25.53
N GLU A 412 -8.23 9.85 26.02
CA GLU A 412 -7.78 11.17 25.59
C GLU A 412 -7.02 11.15 24.24
N HIS A 413 -6.72 9.97 23.69
CA HIS A 413 -6.07 9.82 22.39
C HIS A 413 -6.90 10.45 21.25
N ILE A 414 -8.18 10.06 21.14
CA ILE A 414 -9.11 10.63 20.14
C ILE A 414 -9.34 12.12 20.39
N ARG A 415 -9.47 12.54 21.65
CA ARG A 415 -9.66 13.96 22.01
C ARG A 415 -8.47 14.81 21.54
N THR A 416 -7.24 14.33 21.76
CA THR A 416 -6.01 15.01 21.34
C THR A 416 -5.90 15.07 19.82
N ILE A 417 -6.24 13.99 19.09
CA ILE A 417 -6.32 14.00 17.62
C ILE A 417 -7.30 15.09 17.15
N ARG A 418 -8.51 15.14 17.70
CA ARG A 418 -9.51 16.16 17.32
C ARG A 418 -9.03 17.58 17.62
N ALA A 419 -8.45 17.81 18.80
CA ALA A 419 -7.89 19.11 19.18
C ALA A 419 -6.82 19.57 18.19
N TRP A 420 -5.87 18.69 17.85
CA TRP A 420 -4.79 19.04 16.91
C TRP A 420 -5.32 19.24 15.49
N LEU A 421 -6.30 18.45 15.03
CA LEU A 421 -6.96 18.67 13.73
C LEU A 421 -7.72 20.00 13.69
N GLU A 422 -8.40 20.40 14.78
CA GLU A 422 -9.08 21.69 14.88
C GLU A 422 -8.08 22.86 14.78
N ILE A 423 -6.98 22.81 15.56
CA ILE A 423 -5.92 23.83 15.54
C ILE A 423 -5.26 23.91 14.15
N ILE A 424 -5.00 22.76 13.51
CA ILE A 424 -4.48 22.71 12.14
C ILE A 424 -5.45 23.40 11.16
N ALA A 425 -6.75 23.15 11.27
CA ALA A 425 -7.78 23.72 10.39
C ALA A 425 -7.94 25.25 10.51
N MET A 426 -7.52 25.88 11.62
CA MET A 426 -7.60 27.34 11.79
C MET A 426 -6.75 28.10 10.75
N LYS A 427 -5.49 27.68 10.55
CA LYS A 427 -4.57 28.22 9.52
C LYS A 427 -3.59 27.15 9.04
N PRO A 428 -3.97 26.23 8.12
CA PRO A 428 -3.12 25.15 7.64
C PRO A 428 -1.73 25.56 7.12
N ARG A 429 -1.63 26.78 6.56
CA ARG A 429 -0.36 27.36 6.08
C ARG A 429 0.67 27.56 7.19
N TRP A 430 0.24 27.94 8.39
CA TRP A 430 1.11 28.27 9.54
C TRP A 430 1.36 27.05 10.43
N THR A 431 0.49 26.04 10.38
CA THR A 431 0.55 24.84 11.23
C THR A 431 1.39 23.70 10.65
N LYS A 432 2.25 23.93 9.65
CA LYS A 432 3.09 22.88 9.00
C LYS A 432 3.91 22.06 9.99
N LYS A 433 4.50 22.72 11.01
CA LYS A 433 5.26 22.05 12.08
C LYS A 433 4.35 21.18 12.96
N LEU A 434 3.12 21.60 13.23
CA LEU A 434 2.12 20.82 13.97
C LEU A 434 1.57 19.64 13.15
N ILE A 435 1.29 19.82 11.86
CA ILE A 435 0.90 18.73 10.94
C ILE A 435 2.00 17.66 10.91
N SER A 436 3.25 18.10 10.77
CA SER A 436 4.44 17.24 10.83
C SER A 436 4.54 16.49 12.17
N ALA A 437 4.33 17.16 13.30
CA ALA A 437 4.33 16.53 14.61
C ALA A 437 3.20 15.50 14.79
N LEU A 438 2.01 15.77 14.23
CA LEU A 438 0.90 14.82 14.25
C LEU A 438 1.21 13.57 13.41
N ILE A 439 1.80 13.75 12.22
CA ILE A 439 2.25 12.63 11.37
C ILE A 439 3.25 11.75 12.12
N VAL A 440 4.26 12.33 12.78
CA VAL A 440 5.25 11.57 13.56
C VAL A 440 4.59 10.83 14.73
N ASN A 441 3.73 11.49 15.51
CA ASN A 441 3.04 10.86 16.64
C ASN A 441 2.14 9.69 16.20
N LEU A 442 1.32 9.86 15.15
CA LEU A 442 0.43 8.81 14.67
C LEU A 442 1.18 7.65 13.98
N LYS A 443 2.30 7.95 13.31
CA LYS A 443 3.07 6.94 12.57
C LYS A 443 3.98 6.08 13.47
N ILE A 444 4.57 6.67 14.50
CA ILE A 444 5.50 5.98 15.43
C ILE A 444 4.78 5.56 16.73
N GLY A 445 3.96 6.44 17.30
CA GLY A 445 3.19 6.18 18.53
C GLY A 445 1.91 5.38 18.33
N GLY A 446 1.49 5.17 17.07
CA GLY A 446 0.30 4.42 16.70
C GLY A 446 -0.99 5.25 16.69
N ILE A 447 -2.03 4.64 16.12
CA ILE A 447 -3.35 5.24 15.98
C ILE A 447 -4.43 4.18 16.25
N PHE A 448 -5.44 4.53 17.04
CA PHE A 448 -6.63 3.70 17.25
C PHE A 448 -7.88 4.57 17.11
N ILE A 449 -8.80 4.15 16.24
CA ILE A 449 -10.08 4.81 15.99
C ILE A 449 -11.16 3.75 15.83
N ARG A 450 -12.28 3.89 16.52
CA ARG A 450 -13.51 3.11 16.32
C ARG A 450 -14.35 3.77 15.24
N ASP A 451 -15.11 2.98 14.49
CA ASP A 451 -16.08 3.51 13.52
C ASP A 451 -17.07 4.50 14.16
N THR A 452 -17.40 4.28 15.44
CA THR A 452 -18.32 5.08 16.24
C THR A 452 -17.72 6.41 16.73
N ASP A 453 -16.42 6.63 16.59
CA ASP A 453 -15.77 7.90 16.95
C ASP A 453 -16.04 9.00 15.91
N LEU A 454 -16.54 8.65 14.70
CA LEU A 454 -16.98 9.59 13.67
C LEU A 454 -15.95 10.69 13.29
N ILE A 455 -14.65 10.36 13.34
CA ILE A 455 -13.54 11.28 13.00
C ILE A 455 -13.63 11.82 11.55
N GLN A 456 -14.42 11.18 10.69
CA GLN A 456 -14.77 11.65 9.36
C GLN A 456 -15.32 13.09 9.38
N ARG A 457 -16.02 13.48 10.46
CA ARG A 457 -16.48 14.87 10.70
C ARG A 457 -15.32 15.85 10.87
N ASP A 458 -14.30 15.46 11.64
CA ASP A 458 -13.12 16.28 11.93
C ASP A 458 -12.23 16.41 10.68
N ILE A 459 -12.07 15.32 9.92
CA ILE A 459 -11.39 15.33 8.61
C ILE A 459 -12.14 16.21 7.61
N SER A 460 -13.47 16.12 7.54
CA SER A 460 -14.28 16.95 6.63
C SER A 460 -14.23 18.45 7.00
N ARG A 461 -14.13 18.78 8.29
CA ARG A 461 -13.83 20.15 8.74
C ARG A 461 -12.44 20.61 8.28
N LEU A 462 -11.42 19.78 8.41
CA LEU A 462 -10.08 20.09 7.89
C LEU A 462 -10.07 20.28 6.36
N LEU A 463 -10.77 19.43 5.60
CA LEU A 463 -10.86 19.54 4.14
C LEU A 463 -11.66 20.77 3.65
N ASN A 464 -12.45 21.39 4.53
CA ASN A 464 -13.11 22.65 4.25
C ASN A 464 -12.28 23.90 4.61
N ALA A 465 -11.14 23.74 5.28
CA ALA A 465 -10.16 24.82 5.47
C ALA A 465 -9.30 25.07 4.21
N ASP A 466 -8.54 26.18 4.19
CA ASP A 466 -7.55 26.47 3.15
C ASP A 466 -6.30 25.58 3.29
N ILE A 467 -6.45 24.32 2.87
CA ILE A 467 -5.39 23.30 2.93
C ILE A 467 -4.37 23.40 1.79
N ALA A 468 -4.64 24.18 0.74
CA ALA A 468 -3.80 24.22 -0.47
C ALA A 468 -2.31 24.54 -0.19
N PRO A 469 -1.95 25.50 0.69
CA PRO A 469 -0.55 25.82 1.00
C PRO A 469 0.22 24.71 1.76
N ALA A 470 -0.49 23.70 2.28
CA ALA A 470 0.06 22.58 3.04
C ALA A 470 -0.43 21.22 2.51
N TYR A 471 -0.99 21.17 1.29
CA TYR A 471 -1.74 20.02 0.77
C TYR A 471 -0.93 18.71 0.80
N ASN A 472 0.37 18.75 0.46
CA ASN A 472 1.23 17.57 0.54
C ASN A 472 1.29 16.99 1.97
N LEU A 473 1.60 17.82 2.98
CA LEU A 473 1.65 17.37 4.38
C LEU A 473 0.28 16.92 4.88
N ILE A 474 -0.79 17.63 4.52
CA ILE A 474 -2.15 17.22 4.89
C ILE A 474 -2.51 15.88 4.25
N LYS A 475 -2.12 15.63 3.01
CA LYS A 475 -2.32 14.34 2.35
C LYS A 475 -1.48 13.22 3.00
N GLN A 476 -0.24 13.50 3.42
CA GLN A 476 0.58 12.57 4.19
C GLN A 476 -0.08 12.19 5.53
N LEU A 477 -0.56 13.19 6.29
CA LEU A 477 -1.34 12.99 7.51
C LEU A 477 -2.61 12.18 7.26
N LEU A 478 -3.39 12.60 6.27
CA LEU A 478 -4.69 12.03 5.99
C LEU A 478 -4.59 10.58 5.50
N ARG A 479 -3.51 10.19 4.82
CA ARG A 479 -3.19 8.80 4.44
C ARG A 479 -2.96 7.87 5.65
N LEU A 480 -2.77 8.39 6.87
CA LEU A 480 -2.64 7.60 8.10
C LEU A 480 -3.98 7.18 8.74
N PHE A 481 -5.06 7.93 8.50
CA PHE A 481 -6.35 7.66 9.15
C PHE A 481 -7.06 6.47 8.50
N PRO A 482 -7.40 5.40 9.26
CA PRO A 482 -8.02 4.20 8.72
C PRO A 482 -9.55 4.36 8.57
N VAL A 483 -10.04 5.45 7.97
CA VAL A 483 -11.46 5.86 8.12
C VAL A 483 -12.22 6.17 6.83
N TYR A 484 -11.60 6.00 5.65
CA TYR A 484 -12.18 6.33 4.33
C TYR A 484 -13.23 5.31 3.84
N PHE A 485 -14.20 5.04 4.69
CA PHE A 485 -15.38 4.22 4.42
C PHE A 485 -16.64 5.04 4.67
N SER A 486 -17.69 4.75 3.92
CA SER A 486 -19.01 5.36 4.10
C SER A 486 -19.83 4.65 5.18
N GLU A 487 -19.69 3.32 5.32
CA GLU A 487 -20.48 2.48 6.22
C GLU A 487 -19.89 2.40 7.64
N ILE A 488 -20.62 2.90 8.62
CA ILE A 488 -20.28 2.85 10.05
C ILE A 488 -20.70 1.47 10.60
N GLY A 489 -19.76 0.74 11.19
CA GLY A 489 -19.97 -0.64 11.64
C GLY A 489 -19.80 -1.68 10.52
N ALA A 490 -20.03 -2.95 10.82
CA ALA A 490 -20.22 -3.95 9.77
C ALA A 490 -21.66 -3.86 9.22
N GLU A 491 -21.79 -3.38 8.00
CA GLU A 491 -23.01 -3.42 7.19
C GLU A 491 -22.74 -4.10 5.84
N GLY A 492 -23.78 -4.24 5.01
CA GLY A 492 -23.70 -4.79 3.66
C GLY A 492 -23.04 -6.18 3.58
N GLU A 493 -22.24 -6.39 2.53
CA GLU A 493 -21.55 -7.66 2.28
C GLU A 493 -20.73 -8.13 3.49
N LEU A 494 -20.05 -7.21 4.20
CA LEU A 494 -19.20 -7.55 5.35
C LEU A 494 -20.02 -8.13 6.52
N ARG A 495 -21.22 -7.59 6.77
CA ARG A 495 -22.14 -8.09 7.80
C ARG A 495 -22.68 -9.47 7.46
N ASP A 496 -23.07 -9.67 6.21
CA ASP A 496 -23.64 -10.94 5.73
C ASP A 496 -22.61 -12.07 5.83
N ILE A 497 -21.38 -11.85 5.32
CA ILE A 497 -20.35 -12.90 5.32
C ILE A 497 -19.81 -13.20 6.73
N THR A 498 -19.66 -12.19 7.60
CA THR A 498 -19.24 -12.41 9.01
C THR A 498 -20.30 -13.18 9.79
N THR A 499 -21.59 -12.95 9.50
CA THR A 499 -22.69 -13.74 10.05
C THR A 499 -22.66 -15.17 9.52
N ARG A 500 -22.49 -15.34 8.21
CA ARG A 500 -22.45 -16.66 7.54
C ARG A 500 -21.32 -17.55 8.06
N VAL A 501 -20.11 -17.03 8.26
CA VAL A 501 -18.96 -17.82 8.76
C VAL A 501 -19.21 -18.37 10.17
N ASP A 502 -19.87 -17.58 11.02
CA ASP A 502 -20.24 -18.00 12.38
C ASP A 502 -21.40 -19.02 12.36
N GLU A 503 -22.39 -18.82 11.50
CA GLU A 503 -23.52 -19.74 11.31
C GLU A 503 -23.13 -21.10 10.74
N LEU A 504 -22.08 -21.18 9.91
CA LEU A 504 -21.48 -22.46 9.49
C LEU A 504 -20.95 -23.29 10.69
N SER A 505 -20.64 -22.65 11.82
CA SER A 505 -20.30 -23.33 13.09
C SER A 505 -21.51 -23.54 14.02
N CYS A 506 -22.70 -23.09 13.62
CA CYS A 506 -23.87 -22.90 14.48
C CYS A 506 -23.58 -22.01 15.72
N ARG A 507 -22.69 -21.03 15.56
CA ARG A 507 -22.21 -20.10 16.62
C ARG A 507 -21.55 -20.76 17.83
N ASN A 508 -20.90 -21.90 17.60
CA ASN A 508 -20.17 -22.65 18.65
C ASN A 508 -18.65 -22.50 18.56
N ASP A 509 -18.11 -22.00 17.44
CA ASP A 509 -16.71 -21.60 17.39
C ASP A 509 -16.54 -20.28 18.16
N ARG A 510 -15.95 -20.36 19.36
CA ARG A 510 -15.77 -19.22 20.26
C ARG A 510 -14.87 -18.12 19.69
N LEU A 511 -13.90 -18.47 18.84
CA LEU A 511 -13.04 -17.48 18.19
C LEU A 511 -13.81 -16.67 17.16
N ILE A 512 -14.64 -17.36 16.36
CA ILE A 512 -15.41 -16.77 15.27
C ILE A 512 -16.63 -16.00 15.78
N ASP A 513 -17.37 -16.49 16.78
CA ASP A 513 -18.46 -15.71 17.41
C ASP A 513 -17.91 -14.46 18.10
N PHE A 514 -16.76 -14.53 18.78
CA PHE A 514 -16.09 -13.34 19.32
C PHE A 514 -15.71 -12.35 18.20
N PHE A 515 -15.04 -12.82 17.15
CA PHE A 515 -14.67 -11.98 15.99
C PHE A 515 -15.89 -11.34 15.31
N ARG A 516 -16.99 -12.09 15.15
CA ARG A 516 -18.25 -11.56 14.60
C ARG A 516 -18.84 -10.49 15.51
N LYS A 517 -18.94 -10.72 16.84
CA LYS A 517 -19.46 -9.69 17.76
C LYS A 517 -18.58 -8.44 17.77
N GLN A 518 -17.26 -8.59 17.81
CA GLN A 518 -16.30 -7.49 17.66
C GLN A 518 -16.57 -6.68 16.38
N SER A 519 -16.57 -7.35 15.22
CA SER A 519 -16.80 -6.68 13.93
C SER A 519 -18.18 -6.01 13.79
N HIS A 520 -19.19 -6.41 14.58
CA HIS A 520 -20.56 -5.85 14.55
C HIS A 520 -20.83 -4.76 15.60
N VAL A 521 -20.01 -4.67 16.65
CA VAL A 521 -20.29 -3.84 17.84
C VAL A 521 -19.18 -2.83 18.12
N GLU A 522 -17.91 -3.21 17.94
CA GLU A 522 -16.74 -2.32 18.11
C GLU A 522 -15.83 -2.40 16.87
N SER A 523 -16.40 -2.14 15.70
CA SER A 523 -15.68 -2.11 14.44
C SER A 523 -14.51 -1.10 14.48
N ASN A 524 -13.29 -1.58 14.25
CA ASN A 524 -12.07 -0.78 14.27
C ASN A 524 -10.96 -1.46 13.43
N SER A 525 -9.83 -0.76 13.21
CA SER A 525 -8.74 -1.23 12.34
C SER A 525 -7.92 -2.42 12.87
N LEU A 526 -7.91 -2.70 14.17
CA LEU A 526 -7.17 -3.86 14.73
C LEU A 526 -7.74 -5.19 14.24
N LEU A 527 -9.00 -5.21 13.80
CA LEU A 527 -9.66 -6.39 13.24
C LEU A 527 -8.99 -6.90 11.96
N VAL A 528 -8.24 -6.05 11.23
CA VAL A 528 -7.40 -6.47 10.10
C VAL A 528 -6.26 -7.37 10.58
N GLU A 529 -5.53 -6.95 11.61
CA GLU A 529 -4.45 -7.74 12.22
C GLU A 529 -5.01 -8.99 12.92
N PHE A 530 -6.16 -8.88 13.60
CA PHE A 530 -6.83 -10.02 14.21
C PHE A 530 -7.19 -11.09 13.16
N THR A 531 -7.65 -10.68 11.97
CA THR A 531 -7.90 -11.63 10.87
C THR A 531 -6.61 -12.31 10.39
N GLU A 532 -5.49 -11.60 10.30
CA GLU A 532 -4.19 -12.21 9.99
C GLU A 532 -3.73 -13.20 11.07
N ASP A 533 -3.92 -12.86 12.35
CA ASP A 533 -3.56 -13.74 13.47
C ASP A 533 -4.48 -14.95 13.58
N ILE A 534 -5.76 -14.86 13.18
CA ILE A 534 -6.63 -16.04 12.99
C ILE A 534 -6.09 -16.95 11.89
N PHE A 535 -5.62 -16.40 10.75
CA PHE A 535 -4.97 -17.22 9.72
C PHE A 535 -3.66 -17.85 10.20
N ARG A 536 -2.85 -17.14 11.00
CA ARG A 536 -1.63 -17.69 11.62
C ARG A 536 -1.97 -18.81 12.60
N PHE A 537 -2.97 -18.62 13.46
CA PHE A 537 -3.47 -19.63 14.38
C PHE A 537 -3.95 -20.88 13.64
N TRP A 538 -4.79 -20.74 12.62
CA TRP A 538 -5.23 -21.88 11.80
C TRP A 538 -4.07 -22.54 11.05
N PHE A 539 -3.05 -21.78 10.62
CA PHE A 539 -1.86 -22.36 9.99
C PHE A 539 -0.96 -23.15 10.95
N SER A 540 -0.64 -22.61 12.14
CA SER A 540 0.36 -23.20 13.05
C SER A 540 -0.23 -24.04 14.19
N GLY A 541 -1.49 -23.82 14.57
CA GLY A 541 -2.08 -24.34 15.81
C GLY A 541 -1.65 -23.60 17.08
N GLU A 542 -0.79 -22.59 16.98
CA GLU A 542 -0.28 -21.83 18.12
C GLU A 542 -1.23 -20.69 18.50
N LYS A 543 -1.98 -20.89 19.60
CA LYS A 543 -2.91 -19.90 20.15
C LYS A 543 -2.25 -18.55 20.47
N GLN A 544 -0.95 -18.50 20.73
CA GLN A 544 -0.24 -17.28 21.15
C GLN A 544 -0.47 -16.09 20.20
N SER A 545 -0.63 -16.35 18.90
CA SER A 545 -0.94 -15.34 17.87
C SER A 545 -2.20 -14.52 18.17
N ILE A 546 -3.27 -15.15 18.68
CA ILE A 546 -4.55 -14.49 18.98
C ILE A 546 -4.61 -13.87 20.39
N ARG A 547 -3.63 -14.14 21.28
CA ARG A 547 -3.69 -13.80 22.71
C ARG A 547 -3.92 -12.31 23.02
N LYS A 548 -3.39 -11.43 22.16
CA LYS A 548 -3.49 -9.96 22.29
C LYS A 548 -4.85 -9.38 21.92
N HIS A 549 -5.66 -10.13 21.16
CA HIS A 549 -6.96 -9.70 20.65
C HIS A 549 -8.14 -10.15 21.53
N VAL A 550 -8.02 -11.33 22.16
CA VAL A 550 -9.12 -11.98 22.90
C VAL A 550 -8.97 -11.86 24.43
N PRO A 551 -10.08 -11.73 25.19
CA PRO A 551 -10.07 -11.85 26.65
C PRO A 551 -9.54 -13.22 27.10
N GLY A 552 -9.03 -13.32 28.34
CA GLY A 552 -8.49 -14.57 28.89
C GLY A 552 -9.48 -15.73 28.86
N GLU A 553 -10.73 -15.47 29.23
CA GLU A 553 -11.82 -16.48 29.19
C GLU A 553 -12.08 -17.06 27.80
N ILE A 554 -11.97 -16.24 26.75
CA ILE A 554 -12.13 -16.67 25.36
C ILE A 554 -10.88 -17.42 24.91
N TYR A 555 -9.69 -16.93 25.26
CA TYR A 555 -8.41 -17.58 24.95
C TYR A 555 -8.35 -19.04 25.43
N ASP A 556 -8.81 -19.28 26.66
CA ASP A 556 -8.81 -20.62 27.26
C ASP A 556 -9.88 -21.55 26.63
N GLN A 557 -10.98 -20.99 26.11
CA GLN A 557 -12.04 -21.72 25.41
C GLN A 557 -11.71 -22.09 23.96
N VAL A 558 -10.81 -21.38 23.28
CA VAL A 558 -10.41 -21.71 21.89
C VAL A 558 -9.57 -22.99 21.90
N THR A 559 -9.97 -24.03 21.15
CA THR A 559 -9.18 -25.26 20.98
C THR A 559 -8.34 -25.22 19.71
N ASN A 560 -7.15 -25.85 19.75
CA ASN A 560 -6.26 -26.06 18.60
C ASN A 560 -6.35 -27.50 18.04
N GLU A 561 -7.49 -28.15 18.30
CA GLU A 561 -7.86 -29.48 17.82
C GLU A 561 -9.40 -29.59 17.79
N GLY A 562 -9.91 -30.50 16.96
CA GLY A 562 -11.32 -30.83 16.87
C GLY A 562 -12.07 -30.08 15.75
N ARG A 563 -13.39 -30.33 15.68
CA ARG A 563 -14.25 -30.05 14.51
C ARG A 563 -14.24 -28.63 13.93
N TYR A 564 -13.81 -27.62 14.69
CA TYR A 564 -13.78 -26.22 14.23
C TYR A 564 -12.38 -25.74 13.81
N PHE A 565 -11.34 -26.49 14.18
CA PHE A 565 -9.95 -26.21 13.86
C PHE A 565 -9.42 -27.12 12.73
N ASP A 566 -9.62 -28.44 12.83
CA ASP A 566 -8.87 -29.43 12.02
C ASP A 566 -9.04 -29.25 10.50
N GLY A 567 -10.27 -28.96 10.04
CA GLY A 567 -10.57 -28.71 8.63
C GLY A 567 -9.96 -27.40 8.12
N ALA A 568 -10.11 -26.31 8.88
CA ALA A 568 -9.51 -25.02 8.57
C ALA A 568 -7.97 -25.11 8.55
N HIS A 569 -7.37 -25.84 9.49
CA HIS A 569 -5.93 -26.07 9.57
C HIS A 569 -5.38 -26.75 8.31
N ARG A 570 -5.99 -27.87 7.88
CA ARG A 570 -5.60 -28.57 6.65
C ARG A 570 -5.64 -27.66 5.42
N VAL A 571 -6.67 -26.82 5.32
CA VAL A 571 -6.78 -25.83 4.22
C VAL A 571 -5.70 -24.77 4.32
N LEU A 572 -5.52 -24.14 5.49
CA LEU A 572 -4.55 -23.06 5.65
C LEU A 572 -3.11 -23.54 5.45
N VAL A 573 -2.75 -24.76 5.87
CA VAL A 573 -1.45 -25.38 5.57
C VAL A 573 -1.21 -25.50 4.06
N HIS A 574 -2.22 -25.91 3.28
CA HIS A 574 -2.11 -25.95 1.81
C HIS A 574 -1.98 -24.54 1.20
N LEU A 575 -2.80 -23.59 1.65
CA LEU A 575 -2.83 -22.23 1.10
C LEU A 575 -1.58 -21.42 1.45
N PHE A 576 -1.02 -21.55 2.67
CA PHE A 576 0.18 -20.84 3.09
C PHE A 576 1.40 -21.18 2.22
N ALA A 577 1.53 -22.43 1.78
CA ALA A 577 2.56 -22.84 0.82
C ALA A 577 2.43 -22.10 -0.53
N LYS A 578 1.22 -21.74 -0.97
CA LYS A 578 0.97 -20.97 -2.20
C LYS A 578 1.29 -19.48 -2.06
N VAL A 579 1.22 -18.94 -0.84
CA VAL A 579 1.49 -17.52 -0.55
C VAL A 579 2.88 -17.25 0.06
N GLY A 580 3.72 -18.26 0.22
CA GLY A 580 5.03 -18.12 0.85
C GLY A 580 4.94 -17.73 2.33
N ASN A 581 3.96 -18.31 3.04
CA ASN A 581 3.67 -18.12 4.46
C ASN A 581 3.33 -16.66 4.87
N LYS A 582 2.84 -15.83 3.94
CA LYS A 582 2.44 -14.44 4.19
C LYS A 582 0.94 -14.23 3.97
N PRO A 583 0.11 -14.03 5.00
CA PRO A 583 -1.34 -13.89 4.84
C PRO A 583 -1.75 -12.66 3.98
N GLN A 584 -0.92 -11.61 3.94
CA GLN A 584 -1.17 -10.41 3.14
C GLN A 584 -1.29 -10.72 1.64
N LYS A 585 -0.70 -11.82 1.16
CA LYS A 585 -0.81 -12.25 -0.24
C LYS A 585 -2.19 -12.78 -0.62
N PHE A 586 -3.09 -13.04 0.33
CA PHE A 586 -4.50 -13.34 0.03
C PHE A 586 -5.28 -12.12 -0.49
N LEU A 587 -4.78 -10.89 -0.27
CA LEU A 587 -5.34 -9.69 -0.89
C LEU A 587 -5.24 -9.76 -2.43
N GLU A 588 -4.17 -10.36 -2.97
CA GLU A 588 -3.92 -10.50 -4.42
C GLU A 588 -4.74 -11.62 -5.09
N TRP A 589 -5.75 -12.19 -4.42
CA TRP A 589 -6.51 -13.34 -4.90
C TRP A 589 -7.95 -12.96 -5.24
N ASP A 590 -8.33 -13.10 -6.50
CA ASP A 590 -9.75 -13.05 -6.89
C ASP A 590 -10.49 -14.34 -6.49
N THR A 591 -11.82 -14.29 -6.51
CA THR A 591 -12.69 -15.43 -6.17
C THR A 591 -12.40 -16.68 -7.00
N THR A 592 -12.06 -16.53 -8.29
CA THR A 592 -11.77 -17.67 -9.17
C THR A 592 -10.47 -18.38 -8.78
N LYS A 593 -9.47 -17.60 -8.34
CA LYS A 593 -8.22 -18.13 -7.79
C LYS A 593 -8.45 -18.83 -6.45
N ILE A 594 -9.25 -18.24 -5.55
CA ILE A 594 -9.59 -18.87 -4.26
C ILE A 594 -10.27 -20.23 -4.50
N THR A 595 -11.31 -20.30 -5.33
CA THR A 595 -11.99 -21.57 -5.65
C THR A 595 -11.04 -22.59 -6.28
N ARG A 596 -10.16 -22.17 -7.19
CA ARG A 596 -9.19 -23.05 -7.86
C ARG A 596 -8.14 -23.63 -6.91
N GLU A 597 -7.59 -22.85 -5.98
CA GLU A 597 -6.61 -23.36 -5.02
C GLU A 597 -7.26 -24.18 -3.88
N LEU A 598 -8.57 -24.03 -3.64
CA LEU A 598 -9.35 -24.86 -2.71
C LEU A 598 -9.80 -26.20 -3.31
N SER A 599 -10.07 -26.28 -4.62
CA SER A 599 -10.61 -27.49 -5.26
C SER A 599 -9.76 -28.77 -5.13
N PRO A 600 -8.41 -28.76 -5.13
CA PRO A 600 -7.62 -30.00 -5.04
C PRO A 600 -7.48 -30.54 -3.60
N ILE A 601 -8.01 -29.86 -2.58
CA ILE A 601 -7.86 -30.25 -1.18
C ILE A 601 -8.86 -31.37 -0.84
N GLN A 602 -8.33 -32.58 -0.69
CA GLN A 602 -9.05 -33.78 -0.24
C GLN A 602 -9.09 -33.85 1.30
N ASP A 603 -9.93 -34.73 1.85
CA ASP A 603 -10.09 -34.97 3.30
C ASP A 603 -10.44 -33.73 4.15
N VAL A 604 -11.20 -32.78 3.58
CA VAL A 604 -11.75 -31.60 4.26
C VAL A 604 -13.22 -31.43 3.86
N SER A 605 -14.08 -31.02 4.81
CA SER A 605 -15.49 -30.75 4.57
C SER A 605 -15.68 -29.54 3.64
N GLU A 606 -16.73 -29.54 2.80
CA GLU A 606 -17.07 -28.36 2.00
C GLU A 606 -17.44 -27.16 2.89
N THR A 607 -17.98 -27.40 4.09
CA THR A 607 -18.22 -26.36 5.09
C THR A 607 -16.94 -25.66 5.56
N ASP A 608 -15.83 -26.38 5.77
CA ASP A 608 -14.56 -25.75 6.17
C ASP A 608 -13.90 -25.00 5.00
N LYS A 609 -14.04 -25.51 3.76
CA LYS A 609 -13.61 -24.78 2.56
C LYS A 609 -14.41 -23.48 2.40
N GLU A 610 -15.71 -23.50 2.62
CA GLU A 610 -16.58 -22.30 2.63
C GLU A 610 -16.13 -21.33 3.74
N ARG A 611 -15.93 -21.79 4.97
CA ARG A 611 -15.45 -20.96 6.10
C ARG A 611 -14.15 -20.25 5.78
N VAL A 612 -13.14 -20.95 5.25
CA VAL A 612 -11.85 -20.33 4.89
C VAL A 612 -11.99 -19.35 3.72
N SER A 613 -12.75 -19.71 2.69
CA SER A 613 -13.01 -18.83 1.54
C SER A 613 -13.67 -17.51 1.97
N LEU A 614 -14.69 -17.60 2.82
CA LEU A 614 -15.38 -16.43 3.38
C LEU A 614 -14.46 -15.62 4.31
N MET A 615 -13.62 -16.24 5.13
CA MET A 615 -12.62 -15.51 5.93
C MET A 615 -11.60 -14.76 5.09
N ILE A 616 -11.19 -15.30 3.93
CA ILE A 616 -10.36 -14.56 2.95
C ILE A 616 -11.11 -13.35 2.40
N ARG A 617 -12.41 -13.48 2.08
CA ARG A 617 -13.22 -12.33 1.63
C ARG A 617 -13.46 -11.30 2.75
N ILE A 618 -13.66 -11.74 3.99
CA ILE A 618 -13.69 -10.87 5.18
C ILE A 618 -12.40 -10.07 5.26
N TYR A 619 -11.23 -10.73 5.22
CA TYR A 619 -9.93 -10.06 5.25
C TYR A 619 -9.80 -9.00 4.15
N GLN A 620 -10.20 -9.32 2.91
CA GLN A 620 -10.19 -8.36 1.80
C GLN A 620 -11.08 -7.14 2.04
N LEU A 621 -12.31 -7.34 2.52
CA LEU A 621 -13.25 -6.25 2.79
C LEU A 621 -12.83 -5.41 4.01
N MET A 622 -12.37 -6.05 5.09
CA MET A 622 -11.84 -5.35 6.26
C MET A 622 -10.60 -4.54 5.90
N TYR A 623 -9.66 -5.12 5.14
CA TYR A 623 -8.48 -4.40 4.68
C TYR A 623 -8.86 -3.23 3.76
N LYS A 624 -9.81 -3.41 2.82
CA LYS A 624 -10.33 -2.33 1.95
C LYS A 624 -11.03 -1.21 2.75
N LYS A 625 -11.65 -1.53 3.87
CA LYS A 625 -12.32 -0.58 4.76
C LYS A 625 -11.29 0.33 5.45
N TYR A 626 -10.27 -0.26 6.07
CA TYR A 626 -9.31 0.47 6.92
C TYR A 626 -8.03 0.92 6.19
N HIS A 627 -7.79 0.49 4.94
CA HIS A 627 -6.61 0.86 4.16
C HIS A 627 -6.95 1.16 2.68
N PRO A 628 -6.18 2.06 2.02
CA PRO A 628 -6.41 2.43 0.62
C PRO A 628 -5.98 1.32 -0.36
N GLN A 629 -6.92 0.41 -0.67
CA GLN A 629 -6.73 -0.66 -1.65
C GLN A 629 -7.62 -0.52 -2.88
N TYR A 630 -7.17 -1.11 -3.99
CA TYR A 630 -7.84 -1.03 -5.30
C TYR A 630 -8.78 -2.20 -5.63
N PHE A 631 -8.97 -3.15 -4.71
CA PHE A 631 -9.91 -4.26 -4.90
C PHE A 631 -11.35 -3.75 -5.00
N ASP A 632 -12.11 -4.23 -5.99
CA ASP A 632 -13.44 -3.75 -6.34
C ASP A 632 -13.51 -2.24 -6.74
N LEU A 633 -12.38 -1.52 -6.90
CA LEU A 633 -12.36 -0.06 -7.16
C LEU A 633 -13.15 0.38 -8.40
N LEU A 634 -13.25 -0.45 -9.45
CA LEU A 634 -14.10 -0.12 -10.60
C LEU A 634 -15.58 -0.04 -10.22
N LYS A 635 -16.07 -0.90 -9.30
CA LYS A 635 -17.42 -0.83 -8.75
C LYS A 635 -17.57 0.42 -7.87
N ASP A 636 -16.57 0.75 -7.07
CA ASP A 636 -16.59 1.96 -6.22
C ASP A 636 -16.70 3.24 -7.06
N LEU A 637 -15.96 3.31 -8.18
CA LEU A 637 -16.03 4.41 -9.14
C LEU A 637 -17.38 4.49 -9.86
N GLU A 638 -17.97 3.34 -10.21
CA GLU A 638 -19.32 3.25 -10.78
C GLU A 638 -20.38 3.73 -9.77
N SER A 639 -20.32 3.28 -8.52
CA SER A 639 -21.25 3.63 -7.44
C SER A 639 -21.16 5.10 -6.99
N ALA A 640 -19.94 5.65 -6.92
CA ALA A 640 -19.72 7.03 -6.47
C ALA A 640 -20.21 8.08 -7.49
N ASN A 641 -20.52 7.70 -8.73
CA ASN A 641 -20.94 8.59 -9.83
C ASN A 641 -19.99 9.80 -10.06
N ALA A 642 -18.74 9.69 -9.60
CA ALA A 642 -17.79 10.81 -9.59
C ALA A 642 -17.28 11.18 -11.00
N PHE A 643 -17.40 10.27 -11.96
CA PHE A 643 -16.90 10.37 -13.33
C PHE A 643 -17.94 9.87 -14.34
N ALA A 644 -17.82 10.31 -15.60
CA ALA A 644 -18.67 9.80 -16.67
C ALA A 644 -18.46 8.29 -16.89
N ALA A 645 -19.55 7.52 -17.00
CA ALA A 645 -19.48 6.07 -17.16
C ALA A 645 -18.61 5.62 -18.36
N GLN A 646 -18.55 6.43 -19.42
CA GLN A 646 -17.74 6.19 -20.61
C GLN A 646 -16.22 6.23 -20.33
N ASP A 647 -15.76 7.10 -19.42
CA ASP A 647 -14.36 7.16 -18.98
C ASP A 647 -14.01 5.93 -18.12
N ILE A 648 -14.91 5.52 -17.22
CA ILE A 648 -14.73 4.32 -16.37
C ILE A 648 -14.66 3.05 -17.25
N LEU A 649 -15.53 2.95 -18.26
CA LEU A 649 -15.47 1.89 -19.28
C LEU A 649 -14.16 1.92 -20.08
N SER A 650 -13.61 3.11 -20.37
CA SER A 650 -12.29 3.21 -21.01
C SER A 650 -11.17 2.71 -20.10
N LEU A 651 -11.23 2.97 -18.79
CA LEU A 651 -10.25 2.45 -17.82
C LEU A 651 -10.36 0.93 -17.70
N LYS A 652 -11.58 0.39 -17.58
CA LYS A 652 -11.86 -1.05 -17.52
C LYS A 652 -11.28 -1.80 -18.73
N ARG A 653 -11.47 -1.26 -19.93
CA ARG A 653 -10.87 -1.77 -21.18
C ARG A 653 -9.34 -1.70 -21.15
N SER A 654 -8.75 -0.54 -20.83
CA SER A 654 -7.28 -0.40 -20.86
C SER A 654 -6.56 -1.27 -19.81
N LEU A 655 -7.19 -1.53 -18.67
CA LEU A 655 -6.71 -2.50 -17.67
C LEU A 655 -6.77 -3.94 -18.19
N SER A 656 -7.88 -4.34 -18.83
CA SER A 656 -8.04 -5.66 -19.45
C SER A 656 -7.01 -5.91 -20.57
N ASP A 657 -6.76 -4.88 -21.39
CA ASP A 657 -5.77 -4.90 -22.47
C ASP A 657 -4.30 -4.83 -21.96
N LYS A 658 -4.09 -4.71 -20.63
CA LYS A 658 -2.78 -4.46 -19.99
C LYS A 658 -2.05 -3.24 -20.56
N ASN A 659 -2.79 -2.23 -21.01
CA ASN A 659 -2.23 -0.97 -21.50
C ASN A 659 -1.96 -0.04 -20.32
N TYR A 660 -0.83 -0.27 -19.64
CA TYR A 660 -0.46 0.44 -18.41
C TYR A 660 -0.33 1.95 -18.62
N TYR A 661 0.30 2.39 -19.73
CA TYR A 661 0.43 3.82 -20.05
C TYR A 661 -0.93 4.52 -20.16
N ARG A 662 -1.86 3.96 -20.95
CA ARG A 662 -3.21 4.54 -21.10
C ARG A 662 -4.01 4.50 -19.80
N SER A 663 -3.88 3.42 -19.03
CA SER A 663 -4.56 3.28 -17.74
C SER A 663 -4.08 4.33 -16.74
N LEU A 664 -2.76 4.54 -16.65
CA LEU A 664 -2.16 5.62 -15.86
C LEU A 664 -2.62 7.01 -16.31
N THR A 665 -2.67 7.28 -17.63
CA THR A 665 -3.16 8.57 -18.14
C THR A 665 -4.61 8.86 -17.71
N ILE A 666 -5.49 7.84 -17.70
CA ILE A 666 -6.88 7.99 -17.24
C ILE A 666 -6.94 8.17 -15.71
N ILE A 667 -6.16 7.40 -14.94
CA ILE A 667 -6.08 7.53 -13.48
C ILE A 667 -5.57 8.92 -13.07
N LEU A 668 -4.52 9.44 -13.72
CA LEU A 668 -3.99 10.78 -13.47
C LEU A 668 -5.02 11.87 -13.80
N LYS A 669 -5.83 11.70 -14.86
CA LYS A 669 -6.98 12.58 -15.17
C LYS A 669 -8.02 12.56 -14.03
N PHE A 670 -8.36 11.37 -13.53
CA PHE A 670 -9.31 11.21 -12.42
C PHE A 670 -8.79 11.86 -11.13
N LEU A 671 -7.54 11.59 -10.76
CA LEU A 671 -6.87 12.21 -9.61
C LEU A 671 -6.82 13.73 -9.73
N GLY A 672 -6.59 14.29 -10.92
CA GLY A 672 -6.62 15.74 -11.15
C GLY A 672 -8.00 16.37 -10.88
N ALA A 673 -9.07 15.71 -11.31
CA ALA A 673 -10.43 16.15 -11.02
C ALA A 673 -10.79 16.02 -9.53
N LEU A 674 -10.31 14.98 -8.83
CA LEU A 674 -10.52 14.83 -7.38
C LEU A 674 -9.73 15.87 -6.58
N LYS A 675 -8.43 16.10 -6.90
CA LYS A 675 -7.62 17.17 -6.32
C LYS A 675 -8.30 18.54 -6.46
N ALA A 676 -8.92 18.82 -7.62
CA ALA A 676 -9.65 20.07 -7.84
C ALA A 676 -10.93 20.20 -6.97
N ARG A 677 -11.63 19.09 -6.66
CA ARG A 677 -12.75 19.10 -5.71
C ARG A 677 -12.28 19.28 -4.27
N ILE A 678 -11.25 18.53 -3.87
CA ILE A 678 -10.66 18.59 -2.52
C ILE A 678 -10.13 20.00 -2.21
N LEU A 679 -9.44 20.63 -3.16
CA LEU A 679 -8.91 21.99 -3.04
C LEU A 679 -9.92 23.10 -3.40
N SER A 680 -11.20 22.77 -3.58
CA SER A 680 -12.23 23.76 -3.85
C SER A 680 -12.46 24.65 -2.61
N GLY A 681 -12.37 25.97 -2.81
CA GLY A 681 -12.70 26.96 -1.77
C GLY A 681 -14.20 27.05 -1.43
N LYS A 682 -15.04 26.22 -2.07
CA LYS A 682 -16.45 26.06 -1.69
C LYS A 682 -16.54 25.10 -0.49
N GLU A 683 -17.26 25.50 0.55
CA GLU A 683 -17.65 24.60 1.63
C GLU A 683 -18.70 23.58 1.15
N THR A 684 -18.51 22.32 1.54
CA THR A 684 -19.35 21.18 1.15
C THR A 684 -19.99 20.53 2.38
N PRO A 685 -21.32 20.34 2.41
CA PRO A 685 -22.02 19.82 3.59
C PRO A 685 -21.83 18.31 3.72
N SER A 686 -21.73 17.83 4.96
CA SER A 686 -21.81 16.40 5.28
C SER A 686 -23.25 15.90 5.36
N PHE A 687 -23.48 14.68 4.90
CA PHE A 687 -24.71 13.93 5.05
C PHE A 687 -24.48 12.73 5.98
N GLU A 688 -25.34 12.58 6.99
CA GLU A 688 -25.23 11.55 8.01
C GLU A 688 -26.58 10.84 8.19
N ASN A 689 -26.56 9.51 8.14
CA ASN A 689 -27.73 8.66 8.34
C ASN A 689 -27.39 7.56 9.34
N ILE A 690 -27.38 7.93 10.63
CA ILE A 690 -26.81 7.15 11.73
C ILE A 690 -27.90 6.70 12.71
N TYR A 691 -27.91 5.41 13.03
CA TYR A 691 -28.89 4.74 13.89
C TYR A 691 -28.24 4.15 15.13
N TYR A 692 -28.93 4.25 16.26
CA TYR A 692 -28.56 3.61 17.53
C TYR A 692 -29.45 2.39 17.77
N LYS A 693 -28.87 1.23 18.08
CA LYS A 693 -29.65 0.02 18.39
C LYS A 693 -30.36 0.18 19.74
N ARG A 694 -31.65 -0.19 19.80
CA ARG A 694 -32.49 -0.14 21.02
C ARG A 694 -32.06 -1.12 22.13
N HIS A 695 -31.20 -2.07 21.82
CA HIS A 695 -30.68 -3.05 22.77
C HIS A 695 -29.17 -2.95 22.85
N ILE A 696 -28.68 -2.81 24.08
CA ILE A 696 -27.25 -2.80 24.41
C ILE A 696 -26.78 -4.26 24.43
N ALA A 697 -25.88 -4.63 23.52
CA ALA A 697 -25.27 -5.95 23.51
C ALA A 697 -24.01 -5.92 24.38
N ALA A 698 -23.98 -6.74 25.45
CA ALA A 698 -22.85 -6.82 26.39
C ALA A 698 -22.34 -5.46 26.90
N GLY A 699 -23.25 -4.56 27.29
CA GLY A 699 -22.89 -3.23 27.81
C GLY A 699 -22.54 -2.17 26.75
N ILE A 700 -22.39 -2.53 25.47
CA ILE A 700 -21.95 -1.60 24.41
C ILE A 700 -23.13 -1.04 23.58
N PRO A 701 -23.32 0.30 23.52
CA PRO A 701 -24.25 0.94 22.59
C PRO A 701 -23.74 0.80 21.14
N SER A 702 -24.40 -0.03 20.34
CA SER A 702 -24.02 -0.26 18.95
C SER A 702 -24.70 0.75 18.01
N MET A 703 -23.86 1.46 17.25
CA MET A 703 -24.21 2.42 16.21
C MET A 703 -23.97 1.81 14.82
N TYR A 704 -24.80 2.14 13.84
CA TYR A 704 -24.63 1.75 12.44
C TYR A 704 -25.24 2.80 11.51
N GLY A 705 -24.76 2.90 10.27
CA GLY A 705 -25.28 3.91 9.33
C GLY A 705 -24.30 4.30 8.24
N THR A 706 -24.55 5.44 7.59
CA THR A 706 -23.66 6.01 6.56
C THR A 706 -23.25 7.45 6.84
N TYR A 707 -21.99 7.77 6.50
CA TYR A 707 -21.43 9.11 6.45
C TYR A 707 -20.95 9.42 5.03
N HIS A 708 -21.27 10.62 4.53
CA HIS A 708 -20.83 11.11 3.23
C HIS A 708 -20.50 12.60 3.28
N GLU A 709 -19.42 13.02 2.61
CA GLU A 709 -19.07 14.42 2.36
C GLU A 709 -18.23 14.48 1.06
N GLU A 710 -18.46 15.47 0.20
CA GLU A 710 -17.92 15.50 -1.16
C GLU A 710 -16.37 15.45 -1.21
N LYS A 711 -15.68 16.22 -0.36
CA LYS A 711 -14.22 16.27 -0.34
C LYS A 711 -13.62 15.04 0.34
N PHE A 712 -14.24 14.57 1.42
CA PHE A 712 -13.88 13.33 2.12
C PHE A 712 -13.98 12.10 1.20
N ASP A 713 -15.11 11.94 0.50
CA ASP A 713 -15.32 10.84 -0.44
C ASP A 713 -14.34 10.95 -1.64
N ALA A 714 -14.10 12.16 -2.13
CA ALA A 714 -13.09 12.42 -3.17
C ALA A 714 -11.67 12.04 -2.72
N LEU A 715 -11.32 12.28 -1.45
CA LEU A 715 -10.03 11.88 -0.89
C LEU A 715 -9.93 10.36 -0.71
N GLY A 716 -10.99 9.71 -0.24
CA GLY A 716 -11.05 8.24 -0.16
C GLY A 716 -10.84 7.57 -1.53
N LEU A 717 -11.47 8.10 -2.59
CA LEU A 717 -11.24 7.65 -3.96
C LEU A 717 -9.83 7.96 -4.47
N THR A 718 -9.29 9.12 -4.10
CA THR A 718 -7.92 9.55 -4.45
C THR A 718 -6.89 8.54 -3.95
N LEU A 719 -6.93 8.19 -2.66
CA LEU A 719 -5.98 7.24 -2.07
C LEU A 719 -6.09 5.83 -2.69
N ARG A 720 -7.29 5.36 -3.04
CA ARG A 720 -7.49 4.06 -3.72
C ARG A 720 -6.98 4.07 -5.17
N LEU A 721 -7.20 5.17 -5.91
CA LEU A 721 -6.68 5.36 -7.27
C LEU A 721 -5.14 5.45 -7.29
N GLU A 722 -4.54 6.04 -6.26
CA GLU A 722 -3.08 6.09 -6.09
C GLU A 722 -2.48 4.71 -5.85
N SER A 723 -3.13 3.89 -5.02
CA SER A 723 -2.76 2.49 -4.79
C SER A 723 -2.75 1.68 -6.10
N LEU A 724 -3.78 1.83 -6.94
CA LEU A 724 -3.82 1.23 -8.28
C LEU A 724 -2.73 1.79 -9.20
N GLY A 725 -2.55 3.11 -9.21
CA GLY A 725 -1.57 3.79 -10.05
C GLY A 725 -0.12 3.42 -9.72
N GLY A 726 0.21 3.26 -8.43
CA GLY A 726 1.54 2.82 -7.98
C GLY A 726 1.90 1.44 -8.53
N MET A 727 0.98 0.48 -8.43
CA MET A 727 1.15 -0.85 -9.03
C MET A 727 1.31 -0.78 -10.55
N LEU A 728 0.52 0.05 -11.24
CA LEU A 728 0.62 0.21 -12.69
C LEU A 728 1.94 0.88 -13.13
N PHE A 729 2.50 1.80 -12.34
CA PHE A 729 3.83 2.37 -12.57
C PHE A 729 4.94 1.30 -12.50
N GLU A 730 4.88 0.39 -11.52
CA GLU A 730 5.82 -0.73 -11.46
C GLU A 730 5.69 -1.68 -12.67
N GLU A 731 4.46 -2.09 -13.00
CA GLU A 731 4.21 -2.97 -14.15
C GLU A 731 4.61 -2.30 -15.48
N GLN A 732 4.44 -0.99 -15.59
CA GLN A 732 4.94 -0.20 -16.71
C GLN A 732 6.47 -0.30 -16.84
N ILE A 733 7.24 -0.21 -15.76
CA ILE A 733 8.69 -0.39 -15.78
C ILE A 733 9.07 -1.85 -16.11
N LYS A 734 8.42 -2.83 -15.47
CA LYS A 734 8.66 -4.27 -15.73
C LYS A 734 8.43 -4.64 -17.20
N SER A 735 7.51 -3.94 -17.89
CA SER A 735 7.26 -4.11 -19.33
C SER A 735 8.37 -3.54 -20.24
N MET A 736 9.28 -2.71 -19.72
CA MET A 736 10.41 -2.14 -20.47
C MET A 736 11.65 -3.03 -20.43
N ASN A 737 12.27 -3.27 -21.59
CA ASN A 737 13.61 -3.84 -21.63
C ASN A 737 14.67 -2.78 -21.32
N LEU A 738 15.03 -2.62 -20.05
CA LEU A 738 16.09 -1.71 -19.56
C LEU A 738 17.47 -2.40 -19.46
N GLN A 739 17.68 -3.54 -20.13
CA GLN A 739 19.00 -4.21 -20.22
C GLN A 739 19.97 -3.45 -21.15
N PHE A 740 19.45 -2.59 -22.01
CA PHE A 740 20.23 -1.72 -22.90
C PHE A 740 19.41 -0.48 -23.28
N ILE A 741 20.05 0.66 -23.51
CA ILE A 741 19.36 1.92 -23.79
C ILE A 741 19.70 2.44 -25.19
N THR A 742 18.65 2.54 -26.02
CA THR A 742 18.70 3.17 -27.35
C THR A 742 18.02 4.54 -27.31
N LYS A 743 18.17 5.37 -28.35
CA LYS A 743 17.40 6.62 -28.50
C LYS A 743 15.88 6.37 -28.43
N ARG A 744 15.41 5.22 -28.91
CA ARG A 744 14.00 4.83 -28.79
C ARG A 744 13.59 4.44 -27.37
N THR A 745 14.50 3.84 -26.59
CA THR A 745 14.30 3.62 -25.15
C THR A 745 14.19 4.98 -24.44
N ILE A 746 15.04 5.96 -24.77
CA ILE A 746 14.94 7.33 -24.24
C ILE A 746 13.59 8.00 -24.57
N ILE A 747 13.07 7.87 -25.79
CA ILE A 747 11.72 8.39 -26.14
C ILE A 747 10.63 7.79 -25.22
N LYS A 748 10.69 6.48 -24.95
CA LYS A 748 9.74 5.83 -24.03
C LYS A 748 9.92 6.31 -22.58
N ILE A 749 11.18 6.41 -22.12
CA ILE A 749 11.51 6.95 -20.78
C ILE A 749 10.96 8.38 -20.63
N HIS A 750 11.24 9.27 -21.58
CA HIS A 750 10.73 10.64 -21.63
C HIS A 750 9.20 10.69 -21.56
N THR A 751 8.52 9.87 -22.35
CA THR A 751 7.06 9.77 -22.35
C THR A 751 6.52 9.37 -20.96
N TYR A 752 7.22 8.49 -20.25
CA TYR A 752 6.79 8.02 -18.93
C TYR A 752 7.15 9.01 -17.80
N LEU A 753 8.26 9.75 -17.91
CA LEU A 753 8.63 10.81 -16.96
C LEU A 753 7.52 11.86 -16.81
N TRP A 754 6.78 12.19 -17.88
CA TRP A 754 5.63 13.11 -17.78
C TRP A 754 4.47 12.56 -16.94
N ASN A 755 4.22 11.24 -16.95
CA ASN A 755 3.22 10.65 -16.04
C ASN A 755 3.67 10.77 -14.57
N TYR A 756 4.96 10.61 -14.28
CA TYR A 756 5.49 10.81 -12.93
C TYR A 756 5.48 12.28 -12.50
N LEU A 757 5.80 13.23 -13.40
CA LEU A 757 5.68 14.66 -13.11
C LEU A 757 4.24 15.04 -12.75
N ASN A 758 3.25 14.50 -13.48
CA ASN A 758 1.85 14.68 -13.14
C ASN A 758 1.50 14.03 -11.78
N ALA A 759 2.04 12.85 -11.47
CA ALA A 759 1.84 12.20 -10.16
C ALA A 759 2.39 13.04 -8.98
N LEU A 760 3.56 13.66 -9.15
CA LEU A 760 4.16 14.54 -8.13
C LEU A 760 3.34 15.82 -7.93
N ASP A 761 2.84 16.45 -9.01
CA ASP A 761 1.90 17.57 -8.87
C ASP A 761 0.65 17.14 -8.08
N LEU A 762 0.10 15.95 -8.34
CA LEU A 762 -1.07 15.41 -7.65
C LEU A 762 -0.82 15.09 -6.16
N GLU A 763 0.43 14.84 -5.75
CA GLU A 763 0.87 14.80 -4.34
C GLU A 763 1.00 16.20 -3.71
N GLY A 764 0.85 17.29 -4.47
CA GLY A 764 1.04 18.66 -3.99
C GLY A 764 2.50 19.12 -3.95
N ILE A 765 3.38 18.47 -4.73
CA ILE A 765 4.81 18.77 -4.81
C ILE A 765 5.04 19.75 -5.97
N SER A 766 5.79 20.84 -5.74
CA SER A 766 6.21 21.73 -6.83
C SER A 766 7.18 21.01 -7.77
N THR A 767 6.81 20.91 -9.05
CA THR A 767 7.57 20.14 -10.05
C THR A 767 8.38 21.01 -11.01
N GLU A 768 8.28 22.33 -10.97
CA GLU A 768 8.84 23.23 -12.03
C GLU A 768 10.34 23.01 -12.30
N GLY A 769 11.14 22.87 -11.23
CA GLY A 769 12.57 22.58 -11.35
C GLY A 769 12.87 21.21 -11.99
N LEU A 770 12.04 20.20 -11.73
CA LEU A 770 12.17 18.88 -12.34
C LEU A 770 11.63 18.85 -13.77
N VAL A 771 10.54 19.59 -14.06
CA VAL A 771 10.01 19.82 -15.41
C VAL A 771 11.07 20.45 -16.30
N ALA A 772 11.81 21.45 -15.81
CA ALA A 772 12.94 22.04 -16.53
C ALA A 772 14.02 21.00 -16.85
N LYS A 773 14.41 20.17 -15.88
CA LYS A 773 15.37 19.06 -16.04
C LYS A 773 14.89 18.03 -17.09
N VAL A 774 13.61 17.65 -17.09
CA VAL A 774 13.03 16.72 -18.08
C VAL A 774 12.91 17.35 -19.48
N LYS A 775 12.69 18.67 -19.58
CA LYS A 775 12.68 19.40 -20.87
C LYS A 775 14.02 19.33 -21.61
N TYR A 776 15.16 19.13 -20.94
CA TYR A 776 16.43 18.85 -21.64
C TYR A 776 16.35 17.57 -22.48
N VAL A 777 15.66 16.52 -22.01
CA VAL A 777 15.43 15.30 -22.81
C VAL A 777 14.58 15.63 -24.05
N THR A 778 13.51 16.42 -23.88
CA THR A 778 12.67 16.88 -25.02
C THR A 778 13.52 17.57 -26.09
N SER A 779 14.44 18.46 -25.66
CA SER A 779 15.31 19.24 -26.54
C SER A 779 16.46 18.41 -27.14
N ALA A 780 16.92 17.37 -26.44
CA ALA A 780 17.98 16.46 -26.91
C ALA A 780 17.50 15.47 -27.99
N LEU A 781 16.26 14.97 -27.88
CA LEU A 781 15.69 13.99 -28.81
C LEU A 781 15.79 14.35 -30.31
N PRO A 782 15.49 15.59 -30.78
CA PRO A 782 15.66 15.95 -32.19
C PRO A 782 17.12 16.11 -32.64
N ILE A 783 18.07 16.25 -31.72
CA ILE A 783 19.49 16.43 -32.06
C ILE A 783 20.05 15.11 -32.59
N LYS A 784 20.74 15.17 -33.75
CA LYS A 784 21.30 13.98 -34.42
C LYS A 784 22.56 13.45 -33.72
N GLN A 785 23.48 14.33 -33.35
CA GLN A 785 24.76 13.98 -32.72
C GLN A 785 24.73 14.25 -31.20
N PHE A 786 23.73 13.72 -30.50
CA PHE A 786 23.64 13.84 -29.04
C PHE A 786 24.24 12.60 -28.39
N SER A 787 25.32 12.76 -27.62
CA SER A 787 26.09 11.64 -27.09
C SER A 787 25.38 10.97 -25.91
N MET A 788 25.81 9.75 -25.63
CA MET A 788 25.30 8.98 -24.49
C MET A 788 25.74 9.57 -23.13
N ASP A 789 26.94 10.14 -23.05
CA ASP A 789 27.40 10.90 -21.88
C ASP A 789 26.47 12.09 -21.58
N GLN A 790 26.04 12.83 -22.61
CA GLN A 790 25.13 13.96 -22.44
C GLN A 790 23.74 13.52 -21.97
N TYR A 791 23.23 12.37 -22.42
CA TYR A 791 21.99 11.80 -21.86
C TYR A 791 22.18 11.41 -20.39
N LEU A 792 23.29 10.76 -20.04
CA LEU A 792 23.62 10.39 -18.66
C LEU A 792 23.66 11.62 -17.74
N ASP A 793 24.24 12.73 -18.18
CA ASP A 793 24.27 13.97 -17.39
C ASP A 793 22.87 14.58 -17.21
N ILE A 794 22.01 14.57 -18.23
CA ILE A 794 20.60 14.96 -18.07
C ILE A 794 19.89 14.08 -17.03
N PHE A 795 20.08 12.75 -17.08
CA PHE A 795 19.47 11.86 -16.08
C PHE A 795 20.05 12.06 -14.68
N ARG A 796 21.35 12.39 -14.53
CA ARG A 796 21.93 12.81 -13.25
C ARG A 796 21.29 14.09 -12.72
N PHE A 797 21.03 15.09 -13.57
CA PHE A 797 20.32 16.32 -13.17
C PHE A 797 18.88 16.01 -12.71
N ILE A 798 18.17 15.13 -13.43
CA ILE A 798 16.82 14.65 -13.05
C ILE A 798 16.87 13.94 -11.69
N SER A 799 17.79 12.98 -11.50
CA SER A 799 18.00 12.26 -10.22
C SER A 799 18.27 13.23 -9.07
N LYS A 800 19.17 14.21 -9.27
CA LYS A 800 19.41 15.27 -8.27
C LYS A 800 18.13 16.05 -7.95
N GLY A 801 17.31 16.39 -8.95
CA GLY A 801 16.00 17.03 -8.73
C GLY A 801 14.99 16.19 -7.95
N ILE A 802 15.03 14.86 -8.08
CA ILE A 802 14.22 13.94 -7.27
C ILE A 802 14.72 13.91 -5.83
N GLN A 803 16.05 13.90 -5.62
CA GLN A 803 16.65 13.99 -4.28
C GLN A 803 16.34 15.33 -3.60
N ASP A 804 16.34 16.43 -4.34
CA ASP A 804 15.94 17.76 -3.84
C ASP A 804 14.47 17.73 -3.36
N ILE A 805 13.55 17.16 -4.15
CA ILE A 805 12.14 16.96 -3.77
C ILE A 805 11.99 16.09 -2.52
N ILE A 806 12.72 14.97 -2.43
CA ILE A 806 12.69 14.09 -1.25
C ILE A 806 13.14 14.85 -0.01
N ARG A 807 14.19 15.66 -0.13
CA ARG A 807 14.68 16.49 0.97
C ARG A 807 13.60 17.49 1.43
N ASP A 808 13.14 18.35 0.53
CA ASP A 808 12.27 19.48 0.86
C ASP A 808 10.90 19.04 1.43
N TYR A 809 10.30 17.98 0.87
CA TYR A 809 8.91 17.58 1.21
C TYR A 809 8.81 16.44 2.23
N TYR A 810 9.87 15.66 2.45
CA TYR A 810 9.84 14.48 3.33
C TYR A 810 10.91 14.49 4.41
N ILE A 811 12.14 14.98 4.16
CA ILE A 811 13.19 15.00 5.18
C ILE A 811 13.07 16.26 6.05
N ASP A 812 13.23 17.44 5.43
CA ASP A 812 13.34 18.71 6.15
C ASP A 812 11.99 19.12 6.77
N ALA A 813 10.88 18.66 6.19
CA ALA A 813 9.54 18.81 6.74
C ALA A 813 9.32 18.07 8.09
N HIS A 814 10.13 17.06 8.41
CA HIS A 814 9.97 16.22 9.62
C HIS A 814 11.19 16.22 10.55
N SER A 815 12.37 16.61 10.06
CA SER A 815 13.65 16.51 10.77
C SER A 815 13.68 17.20 12.15
N VAL A 816 13.03 18.36 12.28
CA VAL A 816 12.97 19.13 13.55
C VAL A 816 12.15 18.41 14.62
N ASN A 817 11.05 17.76 14.22
CA ASN A 817 10.10 17.16 15.15
C ASN A 817 10.48 15.74 15.58
N LEU A 818 11.19 15.00 14.72
CA LEU A 818 11.54 13.60 14.94
C LEU A 818 12.31 13.37 16.26
N PRO A 819 13.42 14.06 16.58
CA PRO A 819 14.14 13.85 17.84
C PRO A 819 13.31 14.19 19.08
N VAL A 820 12.49 15.23 19.01
CA VAL A 820 11.63 15.67 20.12
C VAL A 820 10.58 14.61 20.45
N ILE A 821 9.86 14.14 19.42
CA ILE A 821 8.75 13.21 19.60
C ILE A 821 9.25 11.79 19.90
N ILE A 822 10.36 11.34 19.31
CA ILE A 822 10.93 10.01 19.62
C ILE A 822 11.36 9.94 21.09
N ARG A 823 11.94 11.02 21.65
CA ARG A 823 12.26 11.11 23.10
C ARG A 823 11.00 11.09 23.97
N GLN A 824 9.91 11.75 23.55
CA GLN A 824 8.60 11.65 24.21
C GLN A 824 7.98 10.24 24.09
N ILE A 825 8.30 9.48 23.04
CA ILE A 825 7.76 8.13 22.82
C ILE A 825 8.38 7.11 23.77
N ASN A 826 9.68 7.21 24.05
CA ASN A 826 10.38 6.24 24.88
C ASN A 826 11.20 6.93 25.99
N PRO A 827 10.57 7.37 27.09
CA PRO A 827 11.26 8.09 28.16
C PRO A 827 12.26 7.25 28.97
N GLN A 828 12.17 5.91 28.91
CA GLN A 828 12.93 5.00 29.76
C GLN A 828 14.39 4.77 29.31
N THR A 829 14.84 5.34 28.20
CA THR A 829 16.27 5.38 27.86
C THR A 829 16.96 6.55 28.58
N GLY A 830 17.04 6.49 29.91
CA GLY A 830 17.60 7.52 30.77
C GLY A 830 18.42 6.96 31.93
N GLU A 831 19.54 7.62 32.23
CA GLU A 831 20.48 7.41 33.35
C GLU A 831 21.37 6.14 33.38
N THR A 832 21.06 5.02 32.70
CA THR A 832 21.91 3.79 32.77
C THR A 832 22.50 3.28 31.45
N ASP A 833 22.13 3.84 30.30
CA ASP A 833 22.73 3.51 29.00
C ASP A 833 23.63 4.67 28.51
N PRO A 834 24.81 4.41 27.91
CA PRO A 834 25.69 5.49 27.45
C PRO A 834 25.07 6.26 26.26
N GLU A 835 25.15 7.59 26.32
CA GLU A 835 24.65 8.57 25.31
C GLU A 835 24.68 8.10 23.84
N PRO A 836 25.79 7.56 23.28
CA PRO A 836 25.83 7.11 21.88
C PRO A 836 24.72 6.13 21.46
N ARG A 837 24.13 5.35 22.38
CA ARG A 837 23.00 4.44 22.06
C ARG A 837 21.68 5.16 21.82
N GLN A 838 21.45 6.31 22.46
CA GLN A 838 20.18 7.02 22.36
C GLN A 838 20.04 7.75 21.02
N ASP A 839 21.10 8.41 20.58
CA ASP A 839 21.11 9.08 19.26
C ASP A 839 21.09 8.06 18.11
N GLU A 840 21.70 6.88 18.26
CA GLU A 840 21.59 5.78 17.30
C GLU A 840 20.14 5.27 17.18
N PHE A 841 19.42 5.12 18.30
CA PHE A 841 17.99 4.76 18.30
C PHE A 841 17.13 5.84 17.64
N ILE A 842 17.35 7.13 17.96
CA ILE A 842 16.63 8.25 17.34
C ILE A 842 16.88 8.28 15.83
N TYR A 843 18.12 8.09 15.40
CA TYR A 843 18.47 8.01 13.98
C TYR A 843 17.77 6.83 13.30
N GLN A 844 17.80 5.62 13.88
CA GLN A 844 17.16 4.44 13.33
C GLN A 844 15.63 4.60 13.18
N GLN A 845 14.96 5.13 14.19
CA GLN A 845 13.51 5.38 14.13
C GLN A 845 13.18 6.48 13.11
N SER A 846 14.01 7.52 13.02
CA SER A 846 13.88 8.58 12.01
C SER A 846 14.04 8.04 10.59
N GLU A 847 15.04 7.19 10.34
CA GLU A 847 15.25 6.58 9.02
C GLU A 847 14.09 5.66 8.63
N ASN A 848 13.61 4.82 9.56
CA ASN A 848 12.45 3.95 9.34
C ASN A 848 11.18 4.74 9.02
N PHE A 849 10.94 5.84 9.75
CA PHE A 849 9.82 6.75 9.51
C PHE A 849 9.90 7.40 8.11
N LEU A 850 11.05 8.01 7.77
CA LEU A 850 11.27 8.69 6.49
C LEU A 850 11.14 7.72 5.31
N ARG A 851 11.76 6.54 5.41
CA ARG A 851 11.65 5.46 4.41
C ARG A 851 10.19 5.00 4.24
N GLY A 852 9.45 4.90 5.34
CA GLY A 852 8.03 4.58 5.34
C GLY A 852 7.16 5.62 4.61
N LEU A 853 7.42 6.92 4.83
CA LEU A 853 6.72 8.00 4.13
C LEU A 853 7.05 8.04 2.63
N ILE A 854 8.34 8.01 2.26
CA ILE A 854 8.80 8.05 0.86
C ILE A 854 8.26 6.85 0.07
N SER A 855 8.23 5.66 0.68
CA SER A 855 7.62 4.46 0.09
C SER A 855 6.11 4.60 -0.13
N SER A 856 5.41 5.33 0.73
CA SER A 856 3.97 5.60 0.60
C SER A 856 3.61 6.71 -0.39
N ALA A 857 4.59 7.51 -0.84
CA ALA A 857 4.38 8.65 -1.72
C ALA A 857 4.06 8.19 -3.15
N PHE A 858 3.02 8.77 -3.77
CA PHE A 858 2.48 8.29 -5.03
C PHE A 858 3.49 8.44 -6.19
N GLY A 859 4.06 7.30 -6.60
CA GLY A 859 5.00 7.20 -7.72
C GLY A 859 6.42 7.69 -7.44
N LEU A 860 6.72 8.33 -6.29
CA LEU A 860 8.01 8.96 -6.01
C LEU A 860 9.17 7.94 -5.90
N GLN A 861 9.03 6.92 -5.04
CA GLN A 861 10.05 5.87 -4.90
C GLN A 861 10.23 5.07 -6.21
N VAL A 862 9.16 4.90 -6.98
CA VAL A 862 9.17 4.18 -8.25
C VAL A 862 9.88 5.00 -9.34
N LEU A 863 9.65 6.32 -9.39
CA LEU A 863 10.39 7.26 -10.23
C LEU A 863 11.88 7.26 -9.90
N ASP A 864 12.25 7.33 -8.62
CA ASP A 864 13.66 7.37 -8.21
C ASP A 864 14.38 6.07 -8.61
N ASN A 865 13.76 4.91 -8.33
CA ASN A 865 14.27 3.60 -8.74
C ASN A 865 14.38 3.47 -10.28
N PHE A 866 13.45 4.06 -11.02
CA PHE A 866 13.45 4.08 -12.48
C PHE A 866 14.61 4.90 -13.02
N VAL A 867 14.79 6.14 -12.56
CA VAL A 867 15.88 7.02 -12.99
C VAL A 867 17.24 6.46 -12.58
N HIS A 868 17.39 5.92 -11.37
CA HIS A 868 18.61 5.21 -10.95
C HIS A 868 18.89 3.98 -11.83
N THR A 869 17.87 3.23 -12.24
CA THR A 869 18.03 2.10 -13.17
C THR A 869 18.50 2.56 -14.54
N VAL A 870 17.94 3.66 -15.06
CA VAL A 870 18.39 4.29 -16.33
C VAL A 870 19.85 4.73 -16.23
N ILE A 871 20.22 5.48 -15.18
CA ILE A 871 21.60 5.94 -14.93
C ILE A 871 22.57 4.75 -14.82
N ARG A 872 22.20 3.69 -14.09
CA ARG A 872 23.03 2.50 -13.93
C ARG A 872 23.27 1.78 -15.26
N THR A 873 22.23 1.59 -16.08
CA THR A 873 22.38 0.98 -17.40
C THR A 873 23.23 1.86 -18.32
N LEU A 874 23.01 3.19 -18.34
CA LEU A 874 23.83 4.11 -19.14
C LEU A 874 25.33 4.07 -18.75
N ASN A 875 25.65 4.10 -17.45
CA ASN A 875 27.03 3.99 -16.97
C ASN A 875 27.67 2.64 -17.37
N ALA A 876 26.93 1.52 -17.22
CA ALA A 876 27.43 0.20 -17.54
C ALA A 876 27.70 0.01 -19.04
N GLU A 877 26.92 0.65 -19.90
CA GLU A 877 27.14 0.67 -21.34
C GLU A 877 28.33 1.58 -21.73
N LEU A 878 28.50 2.74 -21.10
CA LEU A 878 29.64 3.63 -21.33
C LEU A 878 30.98 2.99 -20.93
N GLU A 879 31.09 2.42 -19.72
CA GLU A 879 32.33 1.75 -19.29
C GLU A 879 32.67 0.54 -20.17
N LYS A 880 31.67 -0.21 -20.64
CA LYS A 880 31.91 -1.36 -21.53
C LYS A 880 32.47 -0.97 -22.91
N PHE A 881 32.13 0.22 -23.40
CA PHE A 881 32.50 0.68 -24.74
C PHE A 881 33.48 1.87 -24.72
N LYS A 882 34.18 2.07 -23.59
CA LYS A 882 35.16 3.14 -23.35
C LYS A 882 36.17 3.30 -24.49
N ASP A 883 36.68 2.17 -24.98
CA ASP A 883 37.69 2.09 -26.04
C ASP A 883 37.10 2.07 -27.47
N ASN A 884 35.77 2.02 -27.63
CA ASN A 884 35.10 1.98 -28.93
C ASN A 884 33.80 2.81 -28.97
N LYS A 885 33.95 4.12 -28.79
CA LYS A 885 32.86 5.11 -28.84
C LYS A 885 32.05 5.12 -30.13
N ARG A 886 32.57 4.54 -31.23
CA ARG A 886 31.83 4.39 -32.50
C ARG A 886 30.64 3.43 -32.34
N ILE A 887 30.80 2.36 -31.56
CA ILE A 887 29.72 1.39 -31.29
C ILE A 887 28.62 2.03 -30.43
N LEU A 888 28.98 2.87 -29.45
CA LEU A 888 28.01 3.62 -28.62
C LEU A 888 27.07 4.50 -29.47
N ASN A 889 27.61 5.24 -30.43
CA ASN A 889 26.79 6.09 -31.31
C ASN A 889 25.87 5.25 -32.20
N LEU A 890 26.36 4.14 -32.77
CA LEU A 890 25.54 3.20 -33.56
C LEU A 890 24.44 2.54 -32.72
N LEU A 891 24.71 2.25 -31.45
CA LEU A 891 23.73 1.67 -30.51
C LEU A 891 22.60 2.65 -30.17
N MET A 892 22.89 3.96 -30.12
CA MET A 892 21.87 4.98 -29.93
C MET A 892 20.94 5.13 -31.15
N ASP A 893 21.48 5.02 -32.38
CA ASP A 893 20.69 5.12 -33.61
C ASP A 893 19.90 3.83 -33.94
N TYR A 894 20.38 2.65 -33.52
CA TYR A 894 19.75 1.36 -33.82
C TYR A 894 18.34 1.20 -33.23
N ASN A 895 17.37 0.83 -34.07
CA ASN A 895 15.97 0.63 -33.69
C ASN A 895 15.57 -0.87 -33.74
N PRO A 896 15.56 -1.61 -32.61
CA PRO A 896 15.30 -3.05 -32.59
C PRO A 896 13.89 -3.45 -33.06
N GLU A 897 12.92 -2.53 -33.05
CA GLU A 897 11.58 -2.80 -33.59
C GLU A 897 11.50 -2.71 -35.13
N LEU A 898 12.52 -2.16 -35.80
CA LEU A 898 12.65 -2.19 -37.26
C LEU A 898 13.47 -3.40 -37.75
N ALA A 899 14.01 -4.22 -36.85
CA ALA A 899 15.00 -5.25 -37.18
C ALA A 899 14.45 -6.43 -37.99
N VAL A 900 13.19 -6.83 -37.76
CA VAL A 900 12.57 -8.01 -38.39
C VAL A 900 11.09 -7.74 -38.70
N THR A 901 10.62 -8.17 -39.87
CA THR A 901 9.19 -8.13 -40.26
C THR A 901 8.75 -9.40 -40.98
N SER A 902 7.55 -9.90 -40.67
CA SER A 902 6.92 -10.97 -41.46
C SER A 902 6.56 -10.50 -42.88
N ILE A 903 6.71 -11.36 -43.89
CA ILE A 903 6.31 -11.06 -45.28
C ILE A 903 4.79 -10.84 -45.38
N TYR A 904 4.01 -11.58 -44.59
CA TYR A 904 2.54 -11.47 -44.55
C TYR A 904 2.01 -10.43 -43.55
N GLY A 905 2.87 -9.86 -42.69
CA GLY A 905 2.49 -8.86 -41.71
C GLY A 905 2.56 -7.44 -42.27
N LYS A 906 1.47 -6.68 -42.18
CA LYS A 906 1.41 -5.28 -42.67
C LYS A 906 2.08 -4.33 -41.67
N ASN A 907 3.08 -3.56 -42.08
CA ASN A 907 3.72 -2.55 -41.23
C ASN A 907 4.22 -1.36 -42.07
N THR A 908 3.39 -0.32 -42.18
CA THR A 908 3.66 0.87 -42.99
C THR A 908 4.95 1.63 -42.66
N LYS A 909 5.56 1.42 -41.48
CA LYS A 909 6.87 2.02 -41.14
C LYS A 909 8.04 1.20 -41.69
N MET A 910 7.88 -0.12 -41.82
CA MET A 910 8.92 -1.02 -42.36
C MET A 910 8.75 -1.31 -43.86
N ASP A 911 7.55 -1.18 -44.41
CA ASP A 911 7.20 -1.61 -45.78
C ASP A 911 7.73 -0.66 -46.88
N ASN A 912 9.06 -0.52 -46.98
CA ASN A 912 9.78 0.27 -47.97
C ASN A 912 11.06 -0.43 -48.47
N GLN A 913 11.52 -0.05 -49.67
CA GLN A 913 12.71 -0.67 -50.32
C GLN A 913 14.02 -0.44 -49.55
N ILE A 914 14.14 0.64 -48.76
CA ILE A 914 15.36 0.99 -48.01
C ILE A 914 15.59 0.04 -46.84
N LEU A 915 14.51 -0.44 -46.19
CA LEU A 915 14.60 -1.40 -45.07
C LEU A 915 14.52 -2.86 -45.52
N LEU A 916 13.65 -3.17 -46.49
CA LEU A 916 13.39 -4.56 -46.90
C LEU A 916 14.27 -5.06 -48.04
N GLY A 917 15.04 -4.15 -48.65
CA GLY A 917 15.62 -4.38 -49.96
C GLY A 917 14.54 -4.45 -51.05
N ASN A 918 14.98 -4.46 -52.30
CA ASN A 918 14.08 -4.49 -53.45
C ASN A 918 13.27 -5.80 -53.49
N LYS A 919 13.95 -6.95 -53.38
CA LYS A 919 13.33 -8.28 -53.36
C LYS A 919 12.32 -8.43 -52.22
N GLY A 920 12.69 -8.05 -51.00
CA GLY A 920 11.83 -8.16 -49.83
C GLY A 920 10.58 -7.28 -49.92
N TYR A 921 10.73 -6.04 -50.40
CA TYR A 921 9.61 -5.14 -50.65
C TYR A 921 8.63 -5.71 -51.68
N PHE A 922 9.13 -6.19 -52.83
CA PHE A 922 8.27 -6.76 -53.87
C PHE A 922 7.57 -8.06 -53.43
N LEU A 923 8.20 -8.92 -52.63
CA LEU A 923 7.53 -10.08 -52.03
C LEU A 923 6.32 -9.68 -51.17
N LYS A 924 6.44 -8.63 -50.35
CA LYS A 924 5.30 -8.10 -49.56
C LYS A 924 4.24 -7.46 -50.47
N LYS A 925 4.63 -6.86 -51.60
CA LYS A 925 3.67 -6.34 -52.59
C LYS A 925 2.87 -7.46 -53.25
N LEU A 926 3.52 -8.52 -53.72
CA LEU A 926 2.85 -9.71 -54.29
C LEU A 926 1.82 -10.28 -53.31
N VAL A 927 2.19 -10.46 -52.03
CA VAL A 927 1.23 -10.88 -50.98
C VAL A 927 0.10 -9.88 -50.79
N SER A 928 0.38 -8.57 -50.82
CA SER A 928 -0.65 -7.53 -50.69
C SER A 928 -1.63 -7.47 -51.88
N PHE A 929 -1.26 -8.03 -53.03
CA PHE A 929 -2.11 -8.20 -54.21
C PHE A 929 -2.88 -9.53 -54.20
N GLY A 930 -2.70 -10.36 -53.17
CA GLY A 930 -3.37 -11.66 -53.03
C GLY A 930 -2.62 -12.83 -53.68
N PHE A 931 -1.40 -12.63 -54.19
CA PHE A 931 -0.63 -13.69 -54.84
C PHE A 931 0.05 -14.63 -53.85
N GLN A 932 0.22 -15.87 -54.28
CA GLN A 932 0.80 -16.94 -53.48
C GLN A 932 2.32 -16.83 -53.46
N VAL A 933 2.87 -16.48 -52.29
CA VAL A 933 4.30 -16.31 -52.02
C VAL A 933 4.67 -17.21 -50.83
N PRO A 934 5.80 -17.92 -50.83
CA PRO A 934 6.18 -18.75 -49.70
C PRO A 934 6.27 -17.93 -48.40
N PRO A 935 5.66 -18.40 -47.29
CA PRO A 935 5.66 -17.65 -46.04
C PRO A 935 7.09 -17.49 -45.51
N GLY A 936 7.37 -16.31 -44.97
CA GLY A 936 8.71 -15.95 -44.49
C GLY A 936 8.72 -14.66 -43.69
N PHE A 937 9.92 -14.25 -43.31
CA PHE A 937 10.23 -12.98 -42.66
C PHE A 937 11.49 -12.36 -43.28
N ILE A 938 11.67 -11.06 -43.06
CA ILE A 938 12.77 -10.25 -43.58
C ILE A 938 13.47 -9.63 -42.37
N ILE A 939 14.76 -9.92 -42.23
CA ILE A 939 15.69 -9.19 -41.37
C ILE A 939 16.16 -7.98 -42.16
N THR A 940 15.87 -6.78 -41.66
CA THR A 940 15.99 -5.55 -42.45
C THR A 940 17.42 -5.04 -42.52
N THR A 941 17.68 -4.09 -43.42
CA THR A 941 18.97 -3.38 -43.48
C THR A 941 19.28 -2.59 -42.20
N GLU A 942 18.33 -2.42 -41.27
CA GLU A 942 18.60 -1.82 -39.95
C GLU A 942 19.63 -2.65 -39.17
N VAL A 943 19.51 -3.98 -39.25
CA VAL A 943 20.47 -4.91 -38.64
C VAL A 943 21.83 -4.82 -39.31
N PHE A 944 21.87 -4.55 -40.63
CA PHE A 944 23.12 -4.31 -41.35
C PHE A 944 23.79 -2.98 -40.94
N ARG A 945 23.04 -1.88 -40.84
CA ARG A 945 23.59 -0.59 -40.40
C ARG A 945 24.13 -0.65 -38.97
N GLY A 946 23.48 -1.44 -38.12
CA GLY A 946 23.92 -1.71 -36.75
C GLY A 946 24.84 -2.92 -36.60
N TYR A 947 25.35 -3.55 -37.67
CA TYR A 947 25.94 -4.91 -37.62
C TYR A 947 27.04 -5.08 -36.55
N ASP A 948 27.99 -4.13 -36.49
CA ASP A 948 29.07 -4.12 -35.49
C ASP A 948 28.53 -4.05 -34.05
N ALA A 949 27.49 -3.25 -33.81
CA ALA A 949 26.85 -3.12 -32.50
C ALA A 949 25.96 -4.33 -32.16
N VAL A 950 25.25 -4.87 -33.15
CA VAL A 950 24.38 -6.06 -33.01
C VAL A 950 25.23 -7.28 -32.66
N TYR A 951 26.35 -7.50 -33.36
CA TYR A 951 27.23 -8.65 -33.15
C TYR A 951 28.15 -8.46 -31.95
N GLY A 952 28.74 -7.27 -31.78
CA GLY A 952 29.60 -6.93 -30.65
C GLY A 952 28.90 -6.89 -29.29
N TYR A 953 27.56 -6.79 -29.25
CA TYR A 953 26.80 -6.70 -28.02
C TYR A 953 25.82 -7.86 -27.79
N LYS A 954 26.23 -8.78 -26.91
CA LYS A 954 25.49 -10.02 -26.56
C LYS A 954 23.98 -9.86 -26.30
N TYR A 955 23.52 -8.72 -25.75
CA TYR A 955 22.10 -8.52 -25.44
C TYR A 955 21.28 -8.10 -26.66
N ILE A 956 21.83 -7.26 -27.56
CA ILE A 956 21.17 -6.92 -28.84
C ILE A 956 21.15 -8.16 -29.74
N PHE A 957 22.25 -8.92 -29.80
CA PHE A 957 22.27 -10.22 -30.48
C PHE A 957 21.20 -11.19 -29.94
N ARG A 958 20.98 -11.21 -28.61
CA ARG A 958 19.95 -12.06 -27.98
C ARG A 958 18.53 -11.57 -28.30
N ASP A 959 18.28 -10.26 -28.34
CA ASP A 959 17.00 -9.67 -28.75
C ASP A 959 16.69 -10.00 -30.22
N LEU A 960 17.66 -9.82 -31.12
CA LEU A 960 17.52 -10.21 -32.53
C LEU A 960 17.27 -11.72 -32.68
N ALA A 961 18.03 -12.57 -31.99
CA ALA A 961 17.83 -14.02 -32.02
C ALA A 961 16.44 -14.42 -31.49
N ALA A 962 15.93 -13.76 -30.44
CA ALA A 962 14.58 -13.99 -29.94
C ALA A 962 13.49 -13.57 -30.94
N ARG A 963 13.69 -12.47 -31.68
CA ARG A 963 12.79 -12.06 -32.78
C ARG A 963 12.78 -13.06 -33.92
N VAL A 964 13.97 -13.51 -34.36
CA VAL A 964 14.10 -14.53 -35.42
C VAL A 964 13.42 -15.83 -35.00
N ASN A 965 13.67 -16.33 -33.78
CA ASN A 965 13.02 -17.53 -33.26
C ASN A 965 11.48 -17.37 -33.21
N LYS A 966 10.96 -16.21 -32.79
CA LYS A 966 9.52 -15.95 -32.78
C LYS A 966 8.89 -15.99 -34.17
N GLU A 967 9.59 -15.49 -35.20
CA GLU A 967 9.11 -15.61 -36.58
C GLU A 967 9.22 -17.05 -37.10
N ILE A 968 10.22 -17.84 -36.67
CA ILE A 968 10.28 -19.28 -36.93
C ILE A 968 9.06 -19.99 -36.31
N ASP A 969 8.75 -19.76 -35.02
CA ASP A 969 7.54 -20.32 -34.37
C ASP A 969 6.25 -19.95 -35.12
N ALA A 970 6.20 -18.76 -35.74
CA ALA A 970 5.08 -18.32 -36.55
C ALA A 970 5.02 -19.02 -37.92
N LEU A 971 6.17 -19.28 -38.55
CA LEU A 971 6.26 -20.09 -39.77
C LEU A 971 5.87 -21.55 -39.51
N GLU A 972 6.28 -22.13 -38.38
CA GLU A 972 5.91 -23.50 -38.02
C GLU A 972 4.39 -23.66 -37.92
N LYS A 973 3.74 -22.74 -37.20
CA LYS A 973 2.27 -22.69 -37.08
C LYS A 973 1.57 -22.48 -38.42
N LYS A 974 2.14 -21.66 -39.31
CA LYS A 974 1.53 -21.35 -40.62
C LYS A 974 1.73 -22.46 -41.66
N THR A 975 2.84 -23.19 -41.59
CA THR A 975 3.15 -24.28 -42.54
C THR A 975 2.72 -25.66 -42.06
N GLY A 976 2.42 -25.82 -40.77
CA GLY A 976 2.15 -27.12 -40.16
C GLY A 976 3.36 -28.05 -40.14
N ARG A 977 4.57 -27.51 -40.37
CA ARG A 977 5.87 -28.21 -40.36
C ARG A 977 6.74 -27.60 -39.26
N LYS A 978 7.72 -28.35 -38.73
CA LYS A 978 8.53 -27.90 -37.59
C LYS A 978 10.02 -27.84 -37.94
N PHE A 979 10.71 -26.76 -37.56
CA PHE A 979 12.10 -26.52 -37.95
C PHE A 979 13.04 -27.48 -37.20
N GLY A 980 13.75 -28.31 -37.97
CA GLY A 980 14.59 -29.38 -37.42
C GLY A 980 13.85 -30.65 -36.95
N ASP A 981 12.54 -30.76 -37.18
CA ASP A 981 11.80 -32.00 -36.94
C ASP A 981 12.18 -33.07 -37.96
N ARG A 982 12.42 -34.30 -37.49
CA ARG A 982 12.90 -35.40 -38.32
C ARG A 982 11.82 -35.98 -39.24
N ASN A 983 10.55 -35.91 -38.84
CA ASN A 983 9.42 -36.54 -39.53
C ASN A 983 8.69 -35.54 -40.43
N ASN A 984 8.57 -34.29 -39.99
CA ASN A 984 7.87 -33.22 -40.72
C ASN A 984 8.67 -31.90 -40.72
N PRO A 985 9.87 -31.90 -41.34
CA PRO A 985 10.78 -30.75 -41.33
C PRO A 985 10.21 -29.54 -42.07
N LEU A 986 10.31 -28.37 -41.44
CA LEU A 986 10.37 -27.10 -42.14
C LEU A 986 11.82 -26.89 -42.62
N LEU A 987 12.01 -26.72 -43.93
CA LEU A 987 13.28 -26.27 -44.51
C LEU A 987 13.13 -24.83 -45.01
N LEU A 988 14.23 -24.06 -45.00
CA LEU A 988 14.21 -22.63 -45.29
C LEU A 988 15.18 -22.24 -46.42
N SER A 989 14.81 -21.23 -47.20
CA SER A 989 15.75 -20.47 -48.03
C SER A 989 16.15 -19.19 -47.30
N VAL A 990 17.44 -18.85 -47.32
CA VAL A 990 18.00 -17.60 -46.77
C VAL A 990 18.64 -16.84 -47.93
N ARG A 991 17.97 -15.78 -48.38
CA ARG A 991 18.31 -15.02 -49.61
C ARG A 991 18.69 -13.59 -49.26
N SER A 992 19.62 -13.02 -50.01
CA SER A 992 19.99 -11.60 -49.90
C SER A 992 18.93 -10.68 -50.53
N GLY A 993 18.78 -9.47 -49.99
CA GLY A 993 17.87 -8.44 -50.48
C GLY A 993 18.48 -7.05 -50.34
N ALA A 994 19.30 -6.64 -51.31
CA ALA A 994 19.84 -5.27 -51.34
C ALA A 994 18.78 -4.24 -51.79
N THR A 995 18.96 -2.99 -51.40
CA THR A 995 18.12 -1.85 -51.84
C THR A 995 18.13 -1.68 -53.36
N VAL A 996 19.31 -1.84 -53.97
CA VAL A 996 19.50 -1.85 -55.43
C VAL A 996 19.68 -3.30 -55.89
N SER A 997 19.17 -3.64 -57.07
CA SER A 997 19.32 -4.98 -57.66
C SER A 997 20.80 -5.27 -57.94
N LEU A 998 21.29 -6.42 -57.46
CA LEU A 998 22.65 -6.93 -57.70
C LEU A 998 22.54 -8.32 -58.37
N PRO A 999 22.26 -8.41 -59.68
CA PRO A 999 22.03 -9.69 -60.36
C PRO A 999 23.26 -10.60 -60.31
N GLY A 1000 23.11 -11.82 -59.79
CA GLY A 1000 24.19 -12.82 -59.71
C GLY A 1000 25.34 -12.52 -58.72
N MET A 1001 25.43 -11.32 -58.15
CA MET A 1001 26.59 -10.90 -57.33
C MET A 1001 26.48 -11.26 -55.84
N MET A 1002 25.29 -11.64 -55.35
CA MET A 1002 25.09 -12.06 -53.96
C MET A 1002 24.55 -13.48 -53.88
N ARG A 1003 25.13 -14.27 -52.98
CA ARG A 1003 24.81 -15.69 -52.80
C ARG A 1003 23.54 -15.88 -51.95
N SER A 1004 22.97 -17.07 -52.01
CA SER A 1004 21.80 -17.50 -51.21
C SER A 1004 22.02 -18.92 -50.67
N PHE A 1005 21.43 -19.24 -49.53
CA PHE A 1005 21.33 -20.62 -49.04
C PHE A 1005 19.93 -21.18 -49.33
N LEU A 1006 19.87 -22.41 -49.84
CA LEU A 1006 18.64 -23.19 -49.99
C LEU A 1006 18.69 -24.42 -49.08
N ASN A 1007 17.51 -24.97 -48.76
CA ASN A 1007 17.35 -26.18 -47.96
C ASN A 1007 17.91 -26.09 -46.52
N VAL A 1008 18.06 -24.88 -45.95
CA VAL A 1008 18.58 -24.66 -44.59
C VAL A 1008 17.68 -25.36 -43.56
N GLY A 1009 18.31 -26.04 -42.60
CA GLY A 1009 17.65 -26.89 -41.61
C GLY A 1009 17.73 -28.39 -41.93
N ILE A 1010 18.25 -28.78 -43.11
CA ILE A 1010 18.45 -30.18 -43.47
C ILE A 1010 19.75 -30.73 -42.86
N ASN A 1011 19.71 -31.98 -42.42
CA ASN A 1011 20.89 -32.75 -42.05
C ASN A 1011 20.68 -34.22 -42.47
N GLY A 1012 21.70 -35.06 -42.33
CA GLY A 1012 21.63 -36.46 -42.76
C GLY A 1012 20.49 -37.26 -42.13
N SER A 1013 20.13 -36.98 -40.87
CA SER A 1013 19.04 -37.69 -40.17
C SER A 1013 17.64 -37.31 -40.67
N ILE A 1014 17.48 -36.04 -41.11
CA ILE A 1014 16.26 -35.50 -41.71
C ILE A 1014 16.15 -35.97 -43.16
N ALA A 1015 17.25 -35.93 -43.93
CA ALA A 1015 17.30 -36.43 -45.30
C ALA A 1015 16.90 -37.92 -45.38
N GLU A 1016 17.39 -38.75 -44.45
CA GLU A 1016 17.01 -40.15 -44.31
C GLU A 1016 15.49 -40.33 -44.14
N ASN A 1017 14.85 -39.53 -43.29
CA ASN A 1017 13.44 -39.71 -42.94
C ASN A 1017 12.50 -39.07 -43.96
N LEU A 1018 12.92 -37.97 -44.60
CA LEU A 1018 12.28 -37.50 -45.81
C LEU A 1018 12.34 -38.58 -46.90
N SER A 1019 13.49 -39.22 -47.12
CA SER A 1019 13.63 -40.25 -48.15
C SER A 1019 12.79 -41.52 -47.92
N ALA A 1020 12.24 -41.73 -46.72
CA ALA A 1020 11.27 -42.80 -46.47
C ALA A 1020 9.89 -42.53 -47.12
N LYS A 1021 9.56 -41.27 -47.45
CA LYS A 1021 8.34 -40.91 -48.18
C LYS A 1021 8.57 -41.15 -49.67
N LYS A 1022 7.64 -41.85 -50.34
CA LYS A 1022 7.76 -42.28 -51.75
C LYS A 1022 8.24 -41.16 -52.68
N ASP A 1023 7.63 -39.98 -52.60
CA ASP A 1023 7.92 -38.85 -53.48
C ASP A 1023 9.18 -38.06 -53.09
N PHE A 1024 9.83 -38.40 -51.97
CA PHE A 1024 11.05 -37.74 -51.48
C PHE A 1024 12.29 -38.63 -51.57
N GLN A 1025 12.17 -39.90 -51.96
CA GLN A 1025 13.28 -40.88 -52.01
C GLN A 1025 14.54 -40.30 -52.66
N TRP A 1026 14.39 -39.65 -53.81
CA TRP A 1026 15.49 -38.97 -54.50
C TRP A 1026 15.68 -37.51 -54.03
N ALA A 1027 14.58 -36.76 -53.91
CA ALA A 1027 14.57 -35.31 -53.65
C ALA A 1027 15.22 -34.93 -52.31
N ALA A 1028 15.08 -35.76 -51.28
CA ALA A 1028 15.67 -35.52 -49.97
C ALA A 1028 17.22 -35.51 -50.03
N TRP A 1029 17.80 -36.49 -50.72
CA TRP A 1029 19.25 -36.59 -50.88
C TRP A 1029 19.81 -35.59 -51.89
N ASP A 1030 19.08 -35.25 -52.97
CA ASP A 1030 19.43 -34.11 -53.85
C ASP A 1030 19.48 -32.79 -53.07
N SER A 1031 18.49 -32.52 -52.23
CA SER A 1031 18.39 -31.31 -51.41
C SER A 1031 19.50 -31.24 -50.35
N TYR A 1032 19.85 -32.37 -49.72
CA TYR A 1032 20.96 -32.42 -48.75
C TYR A 1032 22.32 -32.23 -49.42
N ARG A 1033 22.57 -32.88 -50.57
CA ARG A 1033 23.75 -32.62 -51.40
C ARG A 1033 23.89 -31.13 -51.74
N ARG A 1034 22.81 -30.48 -52.18
CA ARG A 1034 22.82 -29.05 -52.53
C ARG A 1034 23.18 -28.18 -51.33
N PHE A 1035 22.57 -28.44 -50.17
CA PHE A 1035 22.91 -27.74 -48.93
C PHE A 1035 24.41 -27.87 -48.59
N LEU A 1036 24.96 -29.09 -48.67
CA LEU A 1036 26.39 -29.34 -48.44
C LEU A 1036 27.29 -28.60 -49.43
N GLN A 1037 26.94 -28.63 -50.73
CA GLN A 1037 27.66 -27.89 -51.78
C GLN A 1037 27.68 -26.37 -51.49
N THR A 1038 26.52 -25.79 -51.20
CA THR A 1038 26.41 -24.37 -50.84
C THR A 1038 27.22 -24.06 -49.58
N TRP A 1039 27.12 -24.89 -48.54
CA TRP A 1039 27.86 -24.73 -47.28
C TRP A 1039 29.38 -24.71 -47.50
N GLY A 1040 29.92 -25.68 -48.23
CA GLY A 1040 31.35 -25.72 -48.56
C GLY A 1040 31.80 -24.55 -49.43
N MET A 1041 30.98 -24.12 -50.39
CA MET A 1041 31.29 -22.97 -51.26
C MET A 1041 31.34 -21.63 -50.51
N PHE A 1042 30.53 -21.46 -49.45
CA PHE A 1042 30.63 -20.30 -48.55
C PHE A 1042 31.88 -20.35 -47.66
N GLN A 1043 32.37 -21.54 -47.31
CA GLN A 1043 33.61 -21.73 -46.56
C GLN A 1043 34.87 -21.83 -47.44
N GLY A 1044 34.76 -21.58 -48.75
CA GLY A 1044 35.91 -21.41 -49.66
C GLY A 1044 36.19 -22.55 -50.64
N LEU A 1045 35.44 -23.65 -50.62
CA LEU A 1045 35.58 -24.69 -51.65
C LEU A 1045 35.11 -24.20 -53.02
N SER A 1046 35.82 -24.59 -54.09
CA SER A 1046 35.39 -24.29 -55.45
C SER A 1046 34.17 -25.13 -55.85
N ARG A 1047 33.50 -24.72 -56.93
CA ARG A 1047 32.43 -25.55 -57.54
C ARG A 1047 33.02 -26.85 -58.09
N ASP A 1048 34.18 -26.75 -58.73
CA ASP A 1048 34.92 -27.85 -59.38
C ASP A 1048 35.21 -29.00 -58.42
N PHE A 1049 35.45 -28.71 -57.13
CA PHE A 1049 35.60 -29.74 -56.09
C PHE A 1049 34.38 -30.66 -56.00
N PHE A 1050 33.17 -30.08 -56.02
CA PHE A 1050 31.92 -30.82 -55.95
C PHE A 1050 31.57 -31.47 -57.30
N ASP A 1051 31.82 -30.77 -58.40
CA ASP A 1051 31.56 -31.29 -59.74
C ASP A 1051 32.48 -32.48 -60.07
N ALA A 1052 33.74 -32.48 -59.61
CA ALA A 1052 34.64 -33.65 -59.69
C ALA A 1052 34.11 -34.87 -58.92
N ILE A 1053 33.54 -34.68 -57.72
CA ILE A 1053 32.87 -35.78 -56.99
C ILE A 1053 31.68 -36.29 -57.80
N MET A 1054 30.81 -35.41 -58.30
CA MET A 1054 29.65 -35.77 -59.13
C MET A 1054 30.06 -36.56 -60.39
N ASP A 1055 31.06 -36.09 -61.12
CA ASP A 1055 31.52 -36.70 -62.37
C ASP A 1055 32.20 -38.05 -62.14
N SER A 1056 32.90 -38.24 -61.01
CA SER A 1056 33.41 -39.56 -60.63
C SER A 1056 32.29 -40.61 -60.48
N PHE A 1057 31.12 -40.23 -59.94
CA PHE A 1057 29.95 -41.10 -59.86
C PHE A 1057 29.27 -41.30 -61.23
N LYS A 1058 29.21 -40.26 -62.09
CA LYS A 1058 28.69 -40.40 -63.46
C LYS A 1058 29.50 -41.41 -64.26
N GLN A 1059 30.82 -41.28 -64.25
CA GLN A 1059 31.74 -42.18 -64.93
C GLN A 1059 31.65 -43.62 -64.37
N LYS A 1060 31.70 -43.77 -63.04
CA LYS A 1060 31.65 -45.08 -62.37
C LYS A 1060 30.37 -45.87 -62.64
N HIS A 1061 29.24 -45.18 -62.85
CA HIS A 1061 27.93 -45.81 -63.03
C HIS A 1061 27.36 -45.68 -64.46
N GLY A 1062 28.10 -45.09 -65.40
CA GLY A 1062 27.65 -44.92 -66.80
C GLY A 1062 26.45 -43.98 -66.97
N VAL A 1063 26.26 -43.02 -66.06
CA VAL A 1063 25.06 -42.16 -66.01
C VAL A 1063 25.35 -40.77 -66.63
N PRO A 1064 24.76 -40.41 -67.79
CA PRO A 1064 25.08 -39.15 -68.45
C PRO A 1064 24.39 -37.93 -67.83
N ARG A 1065 23.16 -38.04 -67.29
CA ARG A 1065 22.44 -36.91 -66.65
C ARG A 1065 22.14 -37.19 -65.18
N LYS A 1066 22.37 -36.21 -64.30
CA LYS A 1066 22.18 -36.31 -62.82
C LYS A 1066 20.82 -36.88 -62.40
N ILE A 1067 19.76 -36.52 -63.13
CA ILE A 1067 18.38 -36.95 -62.83
C ILE A 1067 18.17 -38.48 -62.99
N GLN A 1068 19.06 -39.17 -63.71
CA GLN A 1068 18.99 -40.61 -63.94
C GLN A 1068 19.67 -41.44 -62.82
N PHE A 1069 20.29 -40.81 -61.81
CA PHE A 1069 20.80 -41.55 -60.65
C PHE A 1069 19.63 -42.08 -59.79
N PRO A 1070 19.60 -43.37 -59.43
CA PRO A 1070 18.63 -43.89 -58.47
C PRO A 1070 18.83 -43.30 -57.06
N PRO A 1071 17.79 -43.30 -56.20
CA PRO A 1071 17.84 -42.75 -54.84
C PRO A 1071 19.05 -43.18 -53.99
N ASP A 1072 19.42 -44.47 -54.02
CA ASP A 1072 20.53 -44.99 -53.22
C ASP A 1072 21.90 -44.47 -53.66
N LEU A 1073 22.12 -44.30 -54.97
CA LEU A 1073 23.34 -43.63 -55.45
C LEU A 1073 23.32 -42.15 -55.10
N MET A 1074 22.14 -41.52 -55.08
CA MET A 1074 22.03 -40.13 -54.67
C MET A 1074 22.40 -39.89 -53.20
N LYS A 1075 21.99 -40.81 -52.32
CA LYS A 1075 22.44 -40.87 -50.92
C LYS A 1075 23.96 -41.00 -50.81
N GLN A 1076 24.58 -41.88 -51.60
CA GLN A 1076 26.04 -42.06 -51.61
C GLN A 1076 26.78 -40.79 -52.06
N ILE A 1077 26.29 -40.08 -53.08
CA ILE A 1077 26.88 -38.81 -53.53
C ILE A 1077 26.77 -37.74 -52.42
N ALA A 1078 25.62 -37.61 -51.75
CA ALA A 1078 25.46 -36.66 -50.64
C ALA A 1078 26.40 -36.96 -49.46
N LEU A 1079 26.61 -38.25 -49.14
CA LEU A 1079 27.57 -38.67 -48.11
C LEU A 1079 29.03 -38.44 -48.55
N ALA A 1080 29.36 -38.61 -49.83
CA ALA A 1080 30.67 -38.25 -50.39
C ALA A 1080 30.93 -36.74 -50.31
N TYR A 1081 29.93 -35.89 -50.55
CA TYR A 1081 30.02 -34.44 -50.35
C TYR A 1081 30.27 -34.10 -48.87
N LYS A 1082 29.52 -34.71 -47.93
CA LYS A 1082 29.75 -34.52 -46.48
C LYS A 1082 31.17 -34.93 -46.09
N LYS A 1083 31.64 -36.09 -46.57
CA LYS A 1083 33.01 -36.56 -46.32
C LYS A 1083 34.05 -35.58 -46.88
N GLY A 1084 33.93 -35.17 -48.15
CA GLY A 1084 34.88 -34.25 -48.78
C GLY A 1084 35.02 -32.90 -48.06
N ILE A 1085 33.94 -32.35 -47.53
CA ILE A 1085 33.96 -31.12 -46.73
C ILE A 1085 34.73 -31.33 -45.42
N LEU A 1086 34.48 -32.44 -44.71
CA LEU A 1086 35.15 -32.77 -43.45
C LEU A 1086 36.64 -33.12 -43.65
N ASP A 1087 36.96 -33.88 -44.70
CA ASP A 1087 38.34 -34.22 -45.08
C ASP A 1087 39.13 -32.96 -45.49
N SER A 1088 38.45 -31.89 -45.94
CA SER A 1088 39.04 -30.56 -46.20
C SER A 1088 39.24 -29.72 -44.93
N GLY A 1089 38.97 -30.26 -43.74
CA GLY A 1089 39.09 -29.57 -42.46
C GLY A 1089 37.99 -28.55 -42.15
N LEU A 1090 36.92 -28.50 -42.96
CA LEU A 1090 35.87 -27.48 -42.83
C LEU A 1090 34.75 -27.91 -41.87
N PRO A 1091 34.34 -27.06 -40.90
CA PRO A 1091 33.30 -27.39 -39.94
C PRO A 1091 31.91 -27.44 -40.61
N LEU A 1092 31.26 -28.61 -40.49
CA LEU A 1092 29.85 -28.80 -40.82
C LEU A 1092 28.99 -28.82 -39.56
N VAL A 1093 27.84 -28.14 -39.61
CA VAL A 1093 26.89 -28.03 -38.49
C VAL A 1093 25.62 -28.81 -38.82
N ASP A 1094 25.33 -29.87 -38.08
CA ASP A 1094 24.09 -30.66 -38.23
C ASP A 1094 22.89 -30.06 -37.45
N ASP A 1095 23.10 -29.09 -36.55
CA ASP A 1095 22.04 -28.39 -35.80
C ASP A 1095 21.33 -27.30 -36.63
N PRO A 1096 20.02 -27.43 -36.92
CA PRO A 1096 19.27 -26.50 -37.79
C PRO A 1096 19.30 -25.03 -37.33
N LEU A 1097 19.25 -24.75 -36.02
CA LEU A 1097 19.25 -23.38 -35.52
C LEU A 1097 20.61 -22.70 -35.71
N ARG A 1098 21.71 -23.41 -35.47
CA ARG A 1098 23.06 -22.91 -35.80
C ARG A 1098 23.27 -22.80 -37.31
N GLN A 1099 22.74 -23.71 -38.14
CA GLN A 1099 22.76 -23.58 -39.60
C GLN A 1099 22.09 -22.27 -40.05
N LEU A 1100 20.88 -21.98 -39.57
CA LEU A 1100 20.15 -20.75 -39.90
C LEU A 1100 20.93 -19.50 -39.49
N ARG A 1101 21.50 -19.48 -38.28
CA ARG A 1101 22.30 -18.33 -37.80
C ARG A 1101 23.55 -18.14 -38.66
N HIS A 1102 24.24 -19.21 -39.05
CA HIS A 1102 25.39 -19.13 -39.96
C HIS A 1102 24.98 -18.62 -41.34
N ALA A 1103 23.90 -19.14 -41.92
CA ALA A 1103 23.39 -18.69 -43.22
C ALA A 1103 23.02 -17.21 -43.23
N ILE A 1104 22.38 -16.69 -42.16
CA ILE A 1104 22.06 -15.25 -42.03
C ILE A 1104 23.32 -14.39 -42.03
N LEU A 1105 24.34 -14.76 -41.23
CA LEU A 1105 25.62 -14.03 -41.16
C LEU A 1105 26.34 -14.06 -42.51
N GLN A 1106 26.47 -15.24 -43.12
CA GLN A 1106 27.11 -15.41 -44.43
C GLN A 1106 26.41 -14.62 -45.56
N VAL A 1107 25.08 -14.44 -45.48
CA VAL A 1107 24.35 -13.58 -46.43
C VAL A 1107 24.64 -12.10 -46.20
N PHE A 1108 24.77 -11.63 -44.95
CA PHE A 1108 25.26 -10.27 -44.67
C PHE A 1108 26.70 -10.08 -45.15
N ASP A 1109 27.61 -11.01 -44.81
CA ASP A 1109 29.02 -10.96 -45.21
C ASP A 1109 29.20 -10.99 -46.74
N SER A 1110 28.28 -11.63 -47.48
CA SER A 1110 28.29 -11.67 -48.95
C SER A 1110 28.21 -10.28 -49.61
N TRP A 1111 27.71 -9.25 -48.91
CA TRP A 1111 27.77 -7.85 -49.35
C TRP A 1111 29.21 -7.35 -49.52
N TYR A 1112 30.15 -7.87 -48.74
CA TYR A 1112 31.56 -7.49 -48.79
C TYR A 1112 32.40 -8.39 -49.71
N SER A 1113 31.77 -9.36 -50.39
CA SER A 1113 32.44 -10.17 -51.43
C SER A 1113 33.03 -9.29 -52.54
N GLU A 1114 34.14 -9.75 -53.11
CA GLU A 1114 34.88 -9.02 -54.14
C GLU A 1114 34.00 -8.65 -55.35
N GLN A 1115 33.21 -9.61 -55.83
CA GLN A 1115 32.25 -9.42 -56.93
C GLN A 1115 31.22 -8.33 -56.62
N ALA A 1116 30.63 -8.34 -55.41
CA ALA A 1116 29.66 -7.32 -54.99
C ALA A 1116 30.31 -5.94 -54.82
N ARG A 1117 31.54 -5.86 -54.29
CA ARG A 1117 32.31 -4.60 -54.17
C ARG A 1117 32.65 -4.00 -55.54
N ILE A 1118 33.14 -4.81 -56.48
CA ILE A 1118 33.47 -4.37 -57.84
C ILE A 1118 32.21 -3.85 -58.54
N TYR A 1119 31.09 -4.58 -58.48
CA TYR A 1119 29.83 -4.15 -59.09
C TYR A 1119 29.33 -2.82 -58.49
N ARG A 1120 29.36 -2.67 -57.16
CA ARG A 1120 28.97 -1.40 -56.52
C ARG A 1120 29.86 -0.23 -56.95
N HIS A 1121 31.17 -0.44 -57.04
CA HIS A 1121 32.10 0.60 -57.49
C HIS A 1121 31.84 1.01 -58.95
N GLN A 1122 31.59 0.04 -59.84
CA GLN A 1122 31.23 0.28 -61.24
C GLN A 1122 29.89 1.00 -61.41
N MET A 1123 28.91 0.73 -60.53
CA MET A 1123 27.58 1.36 -60.54
C MET A 1123 27.49 2.61 -59.63
N HIS A 1124 28.62 3.09 -59.09
CA HIS A 1124 28.69 4.24 -58.18
C HIS A 1124 27.76 4.13 -56.94
N LEU A 1125 27.57 2.92 -56.41
CA LEU A 1125 26.72 2.64 -55.25
C LEU A 1125 27.51 2.73 -53.94
N SER A 1126 26.94 3.38 -52.93
CA SER A 1126 27.53 3.44 -51.58
C SER A 1126 27.52 2.07 -50.89
N ASP A 1127 28.63 1.71 -50.24
CA ASP A 1127 28.73 0.53 -49.37
C ASP A 1127 27.76 0.58 -48.16
N GLN A 1128 27.31 1.78 -47.76
CA GLN A 1128 26.44 2.01 -46.59
C GLN A 1128 24.95 1.64 -46.83
N TRP A 1129 24.57 1.28 -48.06
CA TRP A 1129 23.20 0.83 -48.36
C TRP A 1129 22.86 -0.49 -47.66
N GLY A 1130 23.81 -1.42 -47.63
CA GLY A 1130 23.66 -2.75 -47.05
C GLY A 1130 22.71 -3.68 -47.78
N THR A 1131 22.48 -4.83 -47.14
CA THR A 1131 21.57 -5.88 -47.61
C THR A 1131 20.63 -6.30 -46.48
N ALA A 1132 19.38 -6.60 -46.83
CA ALA A 1132 18.44 -7.32 -45.97
C ALA A 1132 18.60 -8.84 -46.17
N VAL A 1133 18.11 -9.64 -45.21
CA VAL A 1133 18.10 -11.10 -45.30
C VAL A 1133 16.67 -11.61 -45.28
N ILE A 1134 16.27 -12.28 -46.36
CA ILE A 1134 14.93 -12.83 -46.58
C ILE A 1134 14.98 -14.30 -46.20
N VAL A 1135 14.22 -14.70 -45.17
CA VAL A 1135 14.09 -16.08 -44.73
C VAL A 1135 12.69 -16.58 -45.08
N GLN A 1136 12.58 -17.55 -45.98
CA GLN A 1136 11.31 -18.10 -46.46
C GLN A 1136 11.27 -19.62 -46.31
N ALA A 1137 10.07 -20.18 -46.16
CA ALA A 1137 9.84 -21.61 -46.28
C ALA A 1137 10.23 -22.11 -47.69
N MET A 1138 10.93 -23.23 -47.76
CA MET A 1138 11.25 -23.89 -49.02
C MET A 1138 9.98 -24.39 -49.72
N VAL A 1139 9.95 -24.17 -51.03
CA VAL A 1139 9.03 -24.77 -52.00
C VAL A 1139 9.88 -25.54 -53.00
N PHE A 1140 9.42 -26.72 -53.42
CA PHE A 1140 10.26 -27.70 -54.10
C PHE A 1140 9.76 -28.03 -55.50
N GLY A 1141 10.40 -27.45 -56.51
CA GLY A 1141 10.24 -27.88 -57.91
C GLY A 1141 10.93 -29.21 -58.25
N ASN A 1142 11.47 -29.92 -57.24
CA ASN A 1142 12.17 -31.20 -57.36
C ASN A 1142 11.49 -32.35 -56.61
N PHE A 1143 10.19 -32.26 -56.28
CA PHE A 1143 9.43 -33.37 -55.68
C PHE A 1143 9.23 -34.53 -56.65
N HIS A 1144 8.61 -34.27 -57.81
CA HIS A 1144 8.29 -35.28 -58.82
C HIS A 1144 8.19 -34.65 -60.22
N GLU A 1145 7.93 -35.48 -61.24
CA GLU A 1145 7.84 -35.10 -62.67
C GLU A 1145 6.75 -34.05 -62.99
N ARG A 1146 5.86 -33.77 -62.04
CA ARG A 1146 4.80 -32.73 -62.13
C ARG A 1146 5.10 -31.48 -61.28
N SER A 1147 6.30 -31.37 -60.73
CA SER A 1147 6.81 -30.20 -60.01
C SER A 1147 7.95 -29.59 -60.82
N GLY A 1148 8.13 -28.28 -60.74
CA GLY A 1148 9.15 -27.58 -61.51
C GLY A 1148 9.39 -26.15 -61.04
N SER A 1149 10.42 -25.53 -61.61
CA SER A 1149 10.72 -24.11 -61.42
C SER A 1149 10.85 -23.43 -62.78
N GLY A 1150 10.74 -22.10 -62.81
CA GLY A 1150 10.93 -21.32 -64.01
C GLY A 1150 11.14 -19.84 -63.76
N VAL A 1151 11.49 -19.13 -64.83
CA VAL A 1151 11.57 -17.68 -64.89
C VAL A 1151 10.75 -17.22 -66.09
N ILE A 1152 9.79 -16.31 -65.87
CA ILE A 1152 9.05 -15.64 -66.93
C ILE A 1152 9.45 -14.17 -67.02
N PHE A 1153 9.49 -13.67 -68.24
CA PHE A 1153 9.32 -12.27 -68.56
C PHE A 1153 7.86 -12.07 -68.97
N THR A 1154 7.24 -11.03 -68.44
CA THR A 1154 5.87 -10.61 -68.79
C THR A 1154 5.72 -10.14 -70.24
N ARG A 1155 6.85 -9.97 -70.94
CA ARG A 1155 6.95 -9.68 -72.37
C ARG A 1155 8.21 -10.33 -72.95
N ASP A 1156 8.16 -10.78 -74.20
CA ASP A 1156 9.36 -11.12 -74.99
C ASP A 1156 10.40 -9.96 -74.98
N PRO A 1157 11.65 -10.19 -74.51
CA PRO A 1157 12.72 -9.18 -74.50
C PRO A 1157 13.08 -8.57 -75.87
N LYS A 1158 12.74 -9.25 -76.96
CA LYS A 1158 12.99 -8.83 -78.35
C LYS A 1158 11.79 -8.12 -78.99
N SER A 1159 10.62 -8.17 -78.36
CA SER A 1159 9.38 -7.58 -78.90
C SER A 1159 9.34 -6.06 -78.73
N VAL A 1160 8.76 -5.39 -79.74
CA VAL A 1160 8.54 -3.94 -79.76
C VAL A 1160 7.14 -3.57 -79.23
N SER A 1161 6.20 -4.53 -79.14
CA SER A 1161 4.87 -4.32 -78.54
C SER A 1161 4.98 -4.07 -77.02
N SER A 1162 3.96 -3.50 -76.39
CA SER A 1162 3.82 -3.36 -74.93
C SER A 1162 2.83 -4.35 -74.30
N ASP A 1163 2.38 -5.32 -75.07
CA ASP A 1163 1.36 -6.29 -74.64
C ASP A 1163 1.98 -7.36 -73.72
N VAL A 1164 1.20 -7.86 -72.78
CA VAL A 1164 1.57 -9.05 -71.99
C VAL A 1164 1.73 -10.24 -72.94
N THR A 1165 2.91 -10.83 -72.96
CA THR A 1165 3.19 -12.07 -73.73
C THR A 1165 4.27 -12.83 -72.97
N LEU A 1166 3.88 -13.91 -72.28
CA LEU A 1166 4.81 -14.66 -71.46
C LEU A 1166 5.90 -15.33 -72.31
N TYR A 1167 7.15 -15.06 -71.93
CA TYR A 1167 8.36 -15.55 -72.57
C TYR A 1167 9.34 -15.98 -71.47
N GLY A 1168 10.07 -17.08 -71.64
CA GLY A 1168 11.10 -17.47 -70.69
C GLY A 1168 11.39 -18.96 -70.71
N ASP A 1169 11.76 -19.51 -69.55
CA ASP A 1169 12.23 -20.88 -69.43
C ASP A 1169 11.75 -21.53 -68.14
N PHE A 1170 11.35 -22.81 -68.24
CA PHE A 1170 11.01 -23.66 -67.08
C PHE A 1170 11.57 -25.08 -67.27
N ILE A 1171 11.65 -25.84 -66.17
CA ILE A 1171 12.04 -27.25 -66.19
C ILE A 1171 11.55 -27.96 -64.92
N PHE A 1172 11.20 -29.24 -65.05
CA PHE A 1172 10.79 -30.12 -63.96
C PHE A 1172 11.99 -30.75 -63.24
N GLY A 1173 11.94 -30.90 -61.90
CA GLY A 1173 12.84 -31.79 -61.14
C GLY A 1173 14.12 -31.28 -60.44
N VAL A 1174 14.51 -30.01 -60.25
CA VAL A 1174 13.93 -28.73 -60.68
C VAL A 1174 14.00 -27.66 -59.57
N GLN A 1175 15.13 -27.48 -58.85
CA GLN A 1175 15.31 -26.30 -57.97
C GLN A 1175 15.84 -25.11 -58.78
N GLY A 1176 15.25 -23.93 -58.64
CA GLY A 1176 15.47 -22.77 -59.53
C GLY A 1176 16.92 -22.30 -59.75
N ASP A 1177 17.86 -22.63 -58.86
CA ASP A 1177 19.30 -22.37 -59.04
C ASP A 1177 19.88 -23.07 -60.29
N ASP A 1178 19.35 -24.23 -60.69
CA ASP A 1178 19.76 -24.94 -61.90
C ASP A 1178 19.46 -24.12 -63.17
N ILE A 1179 18.36 -23.35 -63.17
CA ILE A 1179 17.89 -22.52 -64.30
C ILE A 1179 18.72 -21.25 -64.40
N VAL A 1180 18.90 -20.54 -63.28
CA VAL A 1180 19.66 -19.28 -63.23
C VAL A 1180 21.15 -19.50 -63.55
N SER A 1181 21.70 -20.68 -63.26
CA SER A 1181 23.07 -21.04 -63.61
C SER A 1181 23.27 -21.50 -65.06
N GLY A 1182 22.20 -21.74 -65.83
CA GLY A 1182 22.27 -22.15 -67.24
C GLY A 1182 22.83 -23.56 -67.48
N LEU A 1183 22.81 -24.43 -66.46
CA LEU A 1183 23.47 -25.74 -66.48
C LEU A 1183 22.55 -26.90 -66.89
N VAL A 1184 21.29 -26.60 -67.23
CA VAL A 1184 20.28 -27.58 -67.67
C VAL A 1184 19.56 -27.07 -68.92
N GLU A 1185 19.17 -28.01 -69.77
CA GLU A 1185 18.39 -27.79 -70.99
C GLU A 1185 16.92 -27.50 -70.62
N THR A 1186 16.43 -26.30 -70.93
CA THR A 1186 15.13 -25.78 -70.48
C THR A 1186 14.02 -25.89 -71.53
N PHE A 1187 12.77 -25.87 -71.07
CA PHE A 1187 11.57 -25.85 -71.90
C PHE A 1187 10.97 -24.44 -71.98
N PRO A 1188 10.36 -24.06 -73.12
CA PRO A 1188 9.78 -22.73 -73.33
C PRO A 1188 8.47 -22.54 -72.57
N ILE A 1189 8.14 -21.30 -72.24
CA ILE A 1189 6.95 -20.97 -71.44
C ILE A 1189 5.65 -21.05 -72.27
N SER A 1190 5.67 -20.53 -73.51
CA SER A 1190 4.50 -20.54 -74.41
C SER A 1190 4.75 -21.36 -75.67
N GLU A 1191 3.67 -21.86 -76.29
CA GLU A 1191 3.70 -22.53 -77.59
C GLU A 1191 4.20 -21.59 -78.69
N LYS A 1192 3.81 -20.32 -78.63
CA LYS A 1192 4.31 -19.26 -79.52
C LYS A 1192 5.84 -19.15 -79.46
N GLN A 1193 6.42 -19.21 -78.25
CA GLN A 1193 7.86 -19.23 -78.05
C GLN A 1193 8.49 -20.52 -78.61
N ARG A 1194 7.92 -21.69 -78.30
CA ARG A 1194 8.39 -23.00 -78.78
C ARG A 1194 8.52 -23.05 -80.30
N MET A 1195 7.50 -22.56 -81.01
CA MET A 1195 7.47 -22.50 -82.47
C MET A 1195 8.46 -21.45 -83.03
N ALA A 1196 8.48 -20.24 -82.49
CA ALA A 1196 9.36 -19.17 -82.97
C ALA A 1196 10.86 -19.51 -82.80
N GLU A 1197 11.23 -20.13 -81.68
CA GLU A 1197 12.61 -20.58 -81.42
C GLU A 1197 12.98 -21.92 -82.08
N HIS A 1198 12.04 -22.55 -82.81
CA HIS A 1198 12.25 -23.86 -83.45
C HIS A 1198 12.76 -24.95 -82.48
N ARG A 1199 12.37 -24.89 -81.19
CA ARG A 1199 12.83 -25.86 -80.19
C ARG A 1199 12.28 -27.25 -80.52
N ASN A 1200 13.17 -28.22 -80.71
CA ASN A 1200 12.83 -29.60 -81.07
C ASN A 1200 12.30 -30.40 -79.85
N THR A 1201 11.20 -29.94 -79.27
CA THR A 1201 10.52 -30.53 -78.12
C THR A 1201 9.01 -30.41 -78.29
N GLY A 1202 8.25 -31.37 -77.77
CA GLY A 1202 6.79 -31.31 -77.68
C GLY A 1202 6.27 -30.70 -76.37
N ILE A 1203 7.14 -30.05 -75.59
CA ILE A 1203 6.86 -29.60 -74.22
C ILE A 1203 6.89 -28.07 -74.13
N SER A 1204 5.89 -27.48 -73.50
CA SER A 1204 5.84 -26.08 -73.06
C SER A 1204 5.02 -25.94 -71.77
N LEU A 1205 5.16 -24.83 -71.03
CA LEU A 1205 4.40 -24.65 -69.79
C LEU A 1205 2.90 -24.50 -70.10
N GLU A 1206 2.57 -23.77 -71.17
CA GLU A 1206 1.23 -23.61 -71.72
C GLU A 1206 0.54 -24.95 -72.06
N ALA A 1207 1.25 -25.86 -72.74
CA ALA A 1207 0.68 -27.15 -73.15
C ALA A 1207 0.63 -28.18 -72.01
N ASN A 1208 1.65 -28.24 -71.13
CA ASN A 1208 1.78 -29.29 -70.13
C ASN A 1208 1.21 -28.93 -68.75
N PHE A 1209 1.13 -27.64 -68.42
CA PHE A 1209 0.65 -27.13 -67.13
C PHE A 1209 -0.29 -25.91 -67.34
N PRO A 1210 -1.41 -26.07 -68.08
CA PRO A 1210 -2.26 -24.95 -68.49
C PRO A 1210 -2.84 -24.13 -67.33
N ALA A 1211 -3.12 -24.76 -66.17
CA ALA A 1211 -3.59 -24.05 -64.98
C ALA A 1211 -2.50 -23.14 -64.37
N ILE A 1212 -1.24 -23.59 -64.36
CA ILE A 1212 -0.08 -22.79 -63.92
C ILE A 1212 0.16 -21.63 -64.89
N TYR A 1213 0.15 -21.90 -66.20
CA TYR A 1213 0.34 -20.89 -67.24
C TYR A 1213 -0.75 -19.81 -67.18
N ALA A 1214 -2.03 -20.20 -67.07
CA ALA A 1214 -3.15 -19.26 -67.00
C ALA A 1214 -3.08 -18.34 -65.76
N GLU A 1215 -2.70 -18.88 -64.59
CA GLU A 1215 -2.53 -18.04 -63.39
C GLU A 1215 -1.31 -17.11 -63.53
N LEU A 1216 -0.22 -17.54 -64.17
CA LEU A 1216 0.93 -16.66 -64.47
C LEU A 1216 0.57 -15.52 -65.45
N VAL A 1217 -0.27 -15.77 -66.47
CA VAL A 1217 -0.76 -14.73 -67.38
C VAL A 1217 -1.56 -13.69 -66.59
N LYS A 1218 -2.53 -14.14 -65.80
CA LYS A 1218 -3.35 -13.27 -64.93
C LYS A 1218 -2.50 -12.47 -63.93
N ILE A 1219 -1.48 -13.08 -63.34
CA ILE A 1219 -0.52 -12.39 -62.46
C ILE A 1219 0.21 -11.27 -63.24
N ALA A 1220 0.69 -11.54 -64.45
CA ALA A 1220 1.36 -10.55 -65.30
C ALA A 1220 0.42 -9.38 -65.69
N GLU A 1221 -0.82 -9.68 -66.08
CA GLU A 1221 -1.84 -8.68 -66.41
C GLU A 1221 -2.17 -7.78 -65.22
N ILE A 1222 -2.41 -8.35 -64.03
CA ILE A 1222 -2.66 -7.57 -62.81
C ILE A 1222 -1.45 -6.69 -62.47
N LEU A 1223 -0.22 -7.23 -62.50
CA LEU A 1223 0.98 -6.47 -62.16
C LEU A 1223 1.18 -5.25 -63.07
N ILE A 1224 0.91 -5.38 -64.37
CA ILE A 1224 1.15 -4.32 -65.35
C ILE A 1224 -0.07 -3.40 -65.49
N TYR A 1225 -1.23 -3.95 -65.84
CA TYR A 1225 -2.41 -3.15 -66.20
C TYR A 1225 -3.17 -2.63 -64.96
N GLU A 1226 -3.31 -3.43 -63.89
CA GLU A 1226 -4.04 -2.97 -62.68
C GLU A 1226 -3.13 -2.25 -61.66
N ARG A 1227 -1.86 -2.68 -61.54
CA ARG A 1227 -0.93 -2.11 -60.55
C ARG A 1227 0.06 -1.09 -61.14
N GLY A 1228 0.10 -0.92 -62.46
CA GLY A 1228 0.91 0.09 -63.12
C GLY A 1228 2.43 -0.15 -63.00
N LEU A 1229 2.86 -1.40 -62.81
CA LEU A 1229 4.29 -1.72 -62.82
C LEU A 1229 4.81 -1.79 -64.26
N ASN A 1230 6.12 -1.56 -64.42
CA ASN A 1230 6.83 -1.88 -65.65
C ASN A 1230 6.73 -3.39 -65.95
N HIS A 1231 7.03 -3.80 -67.18
CA HIS A 1231 7.22 -5.22 -67.49
C HIS A 1231 8.18 -5.87 -66.48
N GLN A 1232 7.72 -6.97 -65.89
CA GLN A 1232 8.43 -7.71 -64.84
C GLN A 1232 9.15 -8.93 -65.40
N GLU A 1233 10.22 -9.32 -64.72
CA GLU A 1233 10.80 -10.66 -64.66
C GLU A 1233 10.40 -11.32 -63.33
N ILE A 1234 9.86 -12.53 -63.38
CA ILE A 1234 9.25 -13.24 -62.25
C ILE A 1234 9.86 -14.63 -62.13
N GLU A 1235 10.42 -14.94 -60.96
CA GLU A 1235 10.86 -16.29 -60.60
C GLU A 1235 9.69 -17.04 -59.93
N PHE A 1236 9.40 -18.27 -60.37
CA PHE A 1236 8.32 -19.09 -59.82
C PHE A 1236 8.71 -20.56 -59.66
N THR A 1237 8.00 -21.25 -58.76
CA THR A 1237 8.09 -22.70 -58.56
C THR A 1237 6.69 -23.25 -58.35
N PHE A 1238 6.42 -24.44 -58.88
CA PHE A 1238 5.18 -25.18 -58.66
C PHE A 1238 5.47 -26.57 -58.11
N GLU A 1239 4.76 -26.96 -57.04
CA GLU A 1239 4.90 -28.29 -56.42
C GLU A 1239 4.00 -29.35 -57.07
N GLY A 1240 3.08 -28.93 -57.94
CA GLY A 1240 2.17 -29.80 -58.69
C GLY A 1240 1.43 -29.01 -59.79
N PRO A 1241 0.49 -29.65 -60.52
CA PRO A 1241 -0.12 -29.06 -61.72
C PRO A 1241 -1.21 -28.03 -61.44
N GLU A 1242 -1.73 -27.93 -60.22
CA GLU A 1242 -2.83 -27.03 -59.85
C GLU A 1242 -2.32 -25.62 -59.50
N LYS A 1243 -3.12 -24.60 -59.79
CA LYS A 1243 -2.74 -23.19 -59.55
C LYS A 1243 -2.48 -22.87 -58.07
N GLU A 1244 -3.15 -23.55 -57.14
CA GLU A 1244 -2.92 -23.45 -55.69
C GLU A 1244 -1.57 -24.05 -55.25
N GLN A 1245 -0.82 -24.66 -56.17
CA GLN A 1245 0.53 -25.17 -55.95
C GLN A 1245 1.61 -24.29 -56.63
N LEU A 1246 1.22 -23.18 -57.27
CA LEU A 1246 2.12 -22.16 -57.81
C LEU A 1246 2.57 -21.18 -56.71
N PHE A 1247 3.87 -20.91 -56.65
CA PHE A 1247 4.48 -19.97 -55.72
C PHE A 1247 5.40 -18.99 -56.45
N LEU A 1248 5.16 -17.69 -56.23
CA LEU A 1248 6.04 -16.63 -56.70
C LEU A 1248 7.22 -16.45 -55.74
N LEU A 1249 8.44 -16.57 -56.26
CA LEU A 1249 9.67 -16.49 -55.48
C LEU A 1249 10.36 -15.13 -55.58
N GLN A 1250 10.11 -14.38 -56.65
CA GLN A 1250 10.66 -13.04 -56.88
C GLN A 1250 9.91 -12.34 -58.00
N THR A 1251 9.84 -11.01 -57.95
CA THR A 1251 9.56 -10.16 -59.13
C THR A 1251 10.54 -8.99 -59.13
N ARG A 1252 10.92 -8.52 -60.32
CA ARG A 1252 11.70 -7.29 -60.53
C ARG A 1252 11.34 -6.67 -61.87
N ASP A 1253 11.59 -5.38 -62.02
CA ASP A 1253 11.56 -4.72 -63.33
C ASP A 1253 12.53 -5.40 -64.30
N MET A 1254 12.05 -5.59 -65.53
CA MET A 1254 12.80 -6.17 -66.64
C MET A 1254 13.79 -5.16 -67.23
N ASP A 1255 15.05 -5.57 -67.42
CA ASP A 1255 16.06 -4.72 -68.05
C ASP A 1255 15.67 -4.37 -69.50
N GLN A 1256 15.56 -3.08 -69.79
CA GLN A 1256 15.22 -2.61 -71.13
C GLN A 1256 16.43 -2.69 -72.06
N THR A 1257 16.21 -3.20 -73.29
CA THR A 1257 17.19 -3.13 -74.37
C THR A 1257 17.57 -1.68 -74.64
N LYS A 1258 18.86 -1.34 -74.47
CA LYS A 1258 19.39 0.00 -74.78
C LYS A 1258 19.12 0.33 -76.25
N VAL A 1259 18.12 1.17 -76.50
CA VAL A 1259 17.82 1.73 -77.82
C VAL A 1259 19.11 2.36 -78.37
N LYS A 1260 19.48 2.02 -79.61
CA LYS A 1260 20.62 2.66 -80.29
C LYS A 1260 20.48 4.18 -80.18
N SER A 1261 21.52 4.83 -79.69
CA SER A 1261 21.61 6.29 -79.56
C SER A 1261 21.08 6.99 -80.81
N LEU A 1262 19.85 7.53 -80.72
CA LEU A 1262 19.29 8.40 -81.75
C LEU A 1262 20.10 9.70 -81.71
N ARG A 1263 20.50 10.20 -82.89
CA ARG A 1263 21.25 11.45 -83.02
C ARG A 1263 20.44 12.58 -82.38
N ARG A 1264 20.86 13.05 -81.21
CA ARG A 1264 20.30 14.26 -80.59
C ARG A 1264 20.65 15.47 -81.45
N PHE A 1265 19.70 16.39 -81.60
CA PHE A 1265 20.00 17.72 -82.11
C PHE A 1265 20.99 18.41 -81.15
N LYS A 1266 21.93 19.18 -81.71
CA LYS A 1266 22.72 20.13 -80.93
C LYS A 1266 21.85 21.37 -80.70
N ASP A 1267 21.50 21.63 -79.45
CA ASP A 1267 21.00 22.95 -79.08
C ASP A 1267 22.10 23.99 -79.33
N THR A 1268 21.77 25.05 -80.06
CA THR A 1268 22.64 26.22 -80.25
C THR A 1268 22.74 26.99 -78.94
N ALA A 1269 23.96 27.38 -78.57
CA ALA A 1269 24.21 28.08 -77.31
C ALA A 1269 23.59 29.49 -77.29
N SER A 1270 23.02 29.84 -76.14
CA SER A 1270 22.60 31.18 -75.71
C SER A 1270 23.01 31.38 -74.26
#